data_AF-Q9UHC9-F1
#
_entry.id   AF-Q9UHC9-F1
#
_cell.length_a   1.000
_cell.length_b   1.000
_cell.length_c   1.000
_cell.angle_alpha   90.00
_cell.angle_beta   90.00
_cell.angle_gamma   90.00
#
_symmetry.space_group_name_H-M   'P 1'
#
loop_
_entity.id
_entity.type
_entity.pdbx_description
1 polymer ?
#
loop_
_entity_poly.entity_id
_entity_poly.type
_entity_poly.pdbx_seq_one_letter_code
_entity_poly.pdbx_strand_id
1 'polypeptide(L)'
;MAEAGLRGWLLWALLLRLAQSEPYTTIHQPGYCAFYDECGKNPELSGSLMTLSNVSCLSNTPARKITGDHLILLQKICPRLYTGPNTQACCSAKQLVSLEASLSITKALLTRCPACSDNFVNLHCHNTCSPNQSLFINVTRVAQLGAGQLPAVVAYEAFYQHSFAEQSYDSCSRVRVPAAATLAVGTMCGVYGSALCNAQRWLNFQGDTGNGLAPLDITFHLLEPGQAVGSGIQPLNEGVARCNESQGDDVATCSCQDCAASCPAIARPQALDSTFYLGQMPGSLVLIIILCSVFAVVTILLVGFRVAPARDKSKMVDPKKGTSLSDKLSFSTHTLLGQFFQGWGTWVASWPLTILVLSVIPVVALAAGLVFTELTTDPVELWSAPNSQARSEKAFHDQHFGPFFRTNQVILTAPNRSSYRYDSLLLGPKNFSGILDLDLLLELLELQERLRHLQVWSPEAQRNISLQDICYAPLNPDNTSLYDCCINSLLQYFQNNRTLLLLTANQTLMGQTSQVDWKDHFLYCANAPLTFKDGTALALSCMADYGAPVFPFLAIGGYKGKDYSEAEALIMTFSLNNYPAGDPRLAQAKLWEEAFLEEMRAFQRRMAGMFQVTFMAERSLEDEINRTTAEDLPIFATSYIVIFLYISLALGSYSSWSRVMVDSKATLGLGGVAVVLGAVMAAMGFFSYLGIRSSLVILQVVPFLVLSVGADNIFIFVLEYQRLPRRPGEPREVHIGRALGRVAPSMLLCSLSEAICFFLGALTPMPAVRTFALTSGLAVILDFLLQMSAFVALLSLDSKRQEASRLDVCCCVKPQELPPPGQGEGLLLGFFQKAYAPFLLHWITRGVVLLLFLALFGVSLYSMCHISVGLDQELALPKDSYLLDYFLFLNRYFEVGAPVYFVTTLGYNFSSEAGMNAICSSAGCNNFSFTQKIQYATEFPEQSYLAIPASSWVDDFIDWLTPSSCCRLYISGPNKDKFCPSTVNSLNCLKNCMSITMGSVRPSVEQFHKYLPWFLNDRPNIKCPKGGLAAYSTSVNLTSDGQVLDTVAILSPRLEYSGTISAHCNLYLLDSTSRFMAYHKPLKNSQDYTEALRAARELAANITADLRKVPGTDPAFEVFPYTITNVFYEQYLTILPEGLFMLSLCLVPTFAVSCLLLGLDLRSGLLNLLSIVMILVDTVGFMALWGISYNAVSLINLVSAVGMSVEFVSHITRSFAISTKPTWLERAKEATISMGSAVFAGVAMTNLPGILVLGLAKAQLIQIFFFRLNLLITLLGLLHGLVFLPVILSYVGPDVNPALALEQKRAEEAVAAVMVASCPNHPSRVSTADNIYVNHSFEGSIKGAGAISNFLPNNGRQF
;
A
#
# COMPACT_ATOMS: atom_id res chain seq x y z
N MET A 1 -80.86 -17.87 8.63
CA MET A 1 -79.56 -17.52 8.01
C MET A 1 -79.17 -18.43 6.84
N ALA A 2 -79.67 -19.66 6.74
CA ALA A 2 -79.40 -20.55 5.60
C ALA A 2 -80.09 -20.16 4.27
N GLU A 3 -81.23 -19.44 4.29
CA GLU A 3 -81.96 -19.06 3.07
C GLU A 3 -81.37 -17.86 2.30
N ALA A 4 -80.53 -17.03 2.94
CA ALA A 4 -79.83 -15.93 2.25
C ALA A 4 -78.63 -16.41 1.42
N GLY A 5 -78.01 -17.53 1.82
CA GLY A 5 -76.86 -18.11 1.10
C GLY A 5 -77.21 -18.75 -0.24
N LEU A 6 -78.42 -19.32 -0.37
CA LEU A 6 -78.83 -19.99 -1.61
C LEU A 6 -79.18 -19.00 -2.74
N ARG A 7 -79.79 -17.85 -2.42
CA ARG A 7 -80.04 -16.78 -3.41
C ARG A 7 -78.75 -16.11 -3.87
N GLY A 8 -77.77 -15.95 -2.98
CA GLY A 8 -76.42 -15.48 -3.33
C GLY A 8 -75.68 -16.45 -4.26
N TRP A 9 -75.76 -17.76 -3.98
CA TRP A 9 -75.16 -18.79 -4.84
C TRP A 9 -75.83 -18.92 -6.21
N LEU A 10 -77.16 -18.79 -6.29
CA LEU A 10 -77.86 -18.79 -7.58
C LEU A 10 -77.59 -17.53 -8.40
N LEU A 11 -77.46 -16.36 -7.76
CA LEU A 11 -77.02 -15.13 -8.44
C LEU A 11 -75.56 -15.20 -8.87
N TRP A 12 -74.66 -15.76 -8.06
CA TRP A 12 -73.27 -16.02 -8.44
C TRP A 12 -73.17 -17.06 -9.55
N ALA A 13 -73.97 -18.13 -9.51
CA ALA A 13 -74.02 -19.13 -10.58
C ALA A 13 -74.67 -18.61 -11.87
N LEU A 14 -75.68 -17.72 -11.77
CA LEU A 14 -76.22 -17.02 -12.94
C LEU A 14 -75.23 -16.00 -13.50
N LEU A 15 -74.52 -15.24 -12.66
CA LEU A 15 -73.47 -14.32 -13.08
C LEU A 15 -72.28 -15.08 -13.69
N LEU A 16 -71.90 -16.24 -13.14
CA LEU A 16 -70.89 -17.13 -13.71
C LEU A 16 -71.34 -17.77 -15.03
N ARG A 17 -72.63 -18.06 -15.21
CA ARG A 17 -73.18 -18.54 -16.50
C ARG A 17 -73.39 -17.42 -17.53
N LEU A 18 -73.64 -16.19 -17.10
CA LEU A 18 -73.74 -15.00 -17.97
C LEU A 18 -72.37 -14.40 -18.31
N ALA A 19 -71.32 -14.79 -17.58
CA ALA A 19 -69.93 -14.38 -17.84
C ALA A 19 -69.11 -15.42 -18.64
N GLN A 20 -69.73 -16.48 -19.18
CA GLN A 20 -69.10 -17.28 -20.24
C GLN A 20 -69.14 -16.48 -21.55
N SER A 21 -68.30 -15.45 -21.62
CA SER A 21 -67.96 -14.76 -22.87
C SER A 21 -67.41 -15.79 -23.84
N GLU A 22 -67.93 -15.79 -25.08
CA GLU A 22 -67.35 -16.58 -26.17
C GLU A 22 -65.84 -16.31 -26.24
N PRO A 23 -64.98 -17.35 -26.33
CA PRO A 23 -63.55 -17.15 -26.42
C PRO A 23 -63.21 -16.32 -27.66
N TYR A 24 -62.41 -15.26 -27.50
CA TYR A 24 -62.06 -14.34 -28.60
C TYR A 24 -61.39 -15.06 -29.77
N THR A 25 -60.61 -16.11 -29.48
CA THR A 25 -60.05 -17.04 -30.46
C THR A 25 -60.73 -18.39 -30.35
N THR A 26 -61.65 -18.70 -31.27
CA THR A 26 -62.39 -19.98 -31.27
C THR A 26 -61.64 -21.12 -31.98
N ILE A 27 -60.75 -20.78 -32.92
CA ILE A 27 -59.99 -21.74 -33.73
C ILE A 27 -58.53 -21.74 -33.28
N HIS A 28 -58.05 -22.90 -32.81
CA HIS A 28 -56.64 -23.19 -32.48
C HIS A 28 -56.19 -24.40 -33.33
N GLN A 29 -55.88 -24.15 -34.61
CA GLN A 29 -55.48 -25.19 -35.57
C GLN A 29 -54.24 -24.76 -36.37
N PRO A 30 -53.43 -25.69 -36.91
CA PRO A 30 -52.29 -25.33 -37.75
C PRO A 30 -52.73 -24.46 -38.95
N GLY A 31 -51.93 -23.44 -39.29
CA GLY A 31 -52.20 -22.53 -40.39
C GLY A 31 -53.20 -21.39 -40.09
N TYR A 32 -53.61 -21.20 -38.84
CA TYR A 32 -54.49 -20.10 -38.40
C TYR A 32 -53.75 -19.09 -37.51
N CYS A 33 -54.06 -17.81 -37.72
CA CYS A 33 -53.59 -16.67 -36.94
C CYS A 33 -54.56 -16.32 -35.80
N ALA A 34 -54.09 -15.66 -34.75
CA ALA A 34 -54.95 -15.07 -33.71
C ALA A 34 -55.28 -13.60 -34.01
N PHE A 35 -54.33 -12.88 -34.60
CA PHE A 35 -54.44 -11.46 -34.96
C PHE A 35 -53.68 -11.15 -36.25
N TYR A 36 -54.07 -10.07 -36.93
CA TYR A 36 -53.41 -9.63 -38.16
C TYR A 36 -53.58 -8.11 -38.35
N ASP A 37 -52.51 -7.43 -38.76
CA ASP A 37 -52.41 -5.98 -38.95
C ASP A 37 -52.47 -5.16 -37.65
N GLU A 38 -52.07 -3.89 -37.71
CA GLU A 38 -52.07 -2.96 -36.57
C GLU A 38 -53.36 -2.14 -36.50
N CYS A 39 -53.95 -2.06 -35.31
CA CYS A 39 -55.22 -1.35 -35.06
C CYS A 39 -55.02 0.09 -34.55
N GLY A 40 -53.91 0.35 -33.87
CA GLY A 40 -53.58 1.65 -33.28
C GLY A 40 -52.84 1.52 -31.96
N LYS A 41 -52.81 2.59 -31.18
CA LYS A 41 -52.16 2.60 -29.86
C LYS A 41 -52.99 1.82 -28.84
N ASN A 42 -52.31 1.21 -27.86
CA ASN A 42 -52.96 0.59 -26.73
C ASN A 42 -53.65 1.68 -25.87
N PRO A 43 -54.99 1.67 -25.71
CA PRO A 43 -55.70 2.67 -24.92
C PRO A 43 -55.43 2.56 -23.41
N GLU A 44 -54.91 1.43 -22.93
CA GLU A 44 -54.62 1.19 -21.51
C GLU A 44 -53.28 1.80 -21.05
N LEU A 45 -52.42 2.21 -22.00
CA LEU A 45 -51.06 2.72 -21.72
C LEU A 45 -50.94 4.21 -22.05
N SER A 46 -50.71 5.04 -21.02
CA SER A 46 -50.64 6.50 -21.15
C SER A 46 -49.23 7.10 -20.94
N GLY A 47 -48.22 6.31 -20.54
CA GLY A 47 -46.88 6.81 -20.19
C GLY A 47 -45.76 5.81 -20.45
N SER A 48 -45.28 5.74 -21.70
CA SER A 48 -44.15 4.89 -22.09
C SER A 48 -42.82 5.66 -22.15
N LEU A 49 -41.72 4.95 -21.93
CA LEU A 49 -40.36 5.48 -22.03
C LEU A 49 -39.93 5.76 -23.47
N MET A 50 -40.60 5.10 -24.42
CA MET A 50 -40.30 5.13 -25.83
C MET A 50 -41.58 5.02 -26.66
N THR A 51 -41.48 5.26 -27.96
CA THR A 51 -42.58 4.99 -28.90
C THR A 51 -42.85 3.48 -28.94
N LEU A 52 -43.90 3.06 -28.23
CA LEU A 52 -44.35 1.66 -28.21
C LEU A 52 -44.92 1.27 -29.58
N SER A 53 -44.80 -0.01 -29.90
CA SER A 53 -45.46 -0.61 -31.06
C SER A 53 -46.99 -0.51 -30.92
N ASN A 54 -47.69 -0.33 -32.03
CA ASN A 54 -49.15 -0.39 -32.06
C ASN A 54 -49.63 -1.82 -31.74
N VAL A 55 -50.81 -1.93 -31.11
CA VAL A 55 -51.46 -3.22 -30.84
C VAL A 55 -52.11 -3.79 -32.09
N SER A 56 -52.12 -5.11 -32.20
CA SER A 56 -52.67 -5.84 -33.34
C SER A 56 -54.20 -5.90 -33.31
N CYS A 57 -54.81 -6.03 -34.49
CA CYS A 57 -56.25 -6.26 -34.61
C CYS A 57 -56.58 -7.75 -34.44
N LEU A 58 -57.56 -8.08 -33.60
CA LEU A 58 -58.06 -9.45 -33.47
C LEU A 58 -58.54 -9.96 -34.84
N SER A 59 -57.99 -11.09 -35.28
CA SER A 59 -58.30 -11.68 -36.60
C SER A 59 -57.96 -13.17 -36.60
N ASN A 60 -58.91 -14.01 -36.18
CA ASN A 60 -58.75 -15.46 -36.21
C ASN A 60 -58.98 -16.02 -37.64
N THR A 61 -57.98 -15.83 -38.52
CA THR A 61 -58.06 -16.14 -39.96
C THR A 61 -56.88 -17.00 -40.42
N PRO A 62 -56.97 -17.70 -41.57
CA PRO A 62 -55.84 -18.47 -42.12
C PRO A 62 -54.61 -17.60 -42.42
N ALA A 63 -53.43 -18.18 -42.27
CA ALA A 63 -52.15 -17.55 -42.56
C ALA A 63 -52.06 -17.05 -44.02
N ARG A 64 -51.43 -15.90 -44.23
CA ARG A 64 -51.36 -15.26 -45.54
C ARG A 64 -50.07 -15.62 -46.25
N LYS A 65 -50.14 -15.86 -47.56
CA LYS A 65 -48.96 -16.04 -48.40
C LYS A 65 -48.22 -14.71 -48.56
N ILE A 66 -46.96 -14.67 -48.17
CA ILE A 66 -46.13 -13.46 -48.22
C ILE A 66 -45.26 -13.46 -49.49
N THR A 67 -45.24 -12.34 -50.22
CA THR A 67 -44.48 -12.19 -51.47
C THR A 67 -43.88 -10.78 -51.59
N GLY A 68 -42.91 -10.59 -52.50
CA GLY A 68 -42.29 -9.28 -52.78
C GLY A 68 -41.48 -8.71 -51.61
N ASP A 69 -41.51 -7.39 -51.45
CA ASP A 69 -40.78 -6.67 -50.38
C ASP A 69 -41.13 -7.15 -48.97
N HIS A 70 -42.37 -7.64 -48.78
CA HIS A 70 -42.80 -8.19 -47.51
C HIS A 70 -42.06 -9.49 -47.17
N LEU A 71 -41.76 -10.33 -48.17
CA LEU A 71 -40.98 -11.55 -47.98
C LEU A 71 -39.51 -11.22 -47.66
N ILE A 72 -38.95 -10.21 -48.32
CA ILE A 72 -37.59 -9.71 -48.07
C ILE A 72 -37.49 -9.18 -46.63
N LEU A 73 -38.49 -8.39 -46.20
CA LEU A 73 -38.55 -7.86 -44.85
C LEU A 73 -38.67 -8.97 -43.79
N LEU A 74 -39.51 -9.98 -44.05
CA LEU A 74 -39.66 -11.15 -43.18
C LEU A 74 -38.34 -11.94 -43.08
N GLN A 75 -37.68 -12.18 -44.22
CA GLN A 75 -36.40 -12.88 -44.26
C GLN A 75 -35.30 -12.12 -43.50
N LYS A 76 -35.30 -10.78 -43.57
CA LYS A 76 -34.34 -9.92 -42.88
C LYS A 76 -34.54 -9.94 -41.36
N ILE A 77 -35.79 -9.85 -40.89
CA ILE A 77 -36.10 -9.66 -39.46
C ILE A 77 -36.28 -11.00 -38.74
N CYS A 78 -36.96 -11.95 -39.38
CA CYS A 78 -37.35 -13.24 -38.83
C CYS A 78 -36.89 -14.41 -39.74
N PRO A 79 -35.57 -14.62 -39.90
CA PRO A 79 -35.02 -15.57 -40.87
C PRO A 79 -35.50 -17.01 -40.66
N ARG A 80 -35.77 -17.43 -39.41
CA ARG A 80 -36.26 -18.78 -39.09
C ARG A 80 -37.69 -19.07 -39.56
N LEU A 81 -38.49 -18.05 -39.89
CA LEU A 81 -39.83 -18.22 -40.45
C LEU A 81 -39.82 -18.35 -41.98
N TYR A 82 -38.69 -18.11 -42.63
CA TYR A 82 -38.57 -18.24 -44.08
C TYR A 82 -38.47 -19.72 -44.49
N THR A 83 -39.48 -20.20 -45.22
CA THR A 83 -39.58 -21.59 -45.71
C THR A 83 -39.47 -21.67 -47.24
N GLY A 84 -38.90 -20.64 -47.87
CA GLY A 84 -38.78 -20.52 -49.32
C GLY A 84 -39.87 -19.64 -49.96
N PRO A 85 -40.09 -19.74 -51.28
CA PRO A 85 -40.98 -18.83 -52.03
C PRO A 85 -42.47 -18.95 -51.67
N ASN A 86 -42.87 -20.02 -50.97
CA ASN A 86 -44.25 -20.26 -50.53
C ASN A 86 -44.47 -19.95 -49.04
N THR A 87 -43.60 -19.12 -48.44
CA THR A 87 -43.70 -18.74 -47.02
C THR A 87 -45.07 -18.12 -46.70
N GLN A 88 -45.70 -18.62 -45.64
CA GLN A 88 -46.93 -18.08 -45.06
C GLN A 88 -46.61 -17.44 -43.70
N ALA A 89 -47.27 -16.33 -43.37
CA ALA A 89 -47.09 -15.64 -42.08
C ALA A 89 -48.39 -14.96 -41.62
N CYS A 90 -48.45 -14.66 -40.32
CA CYS A 90 -49.58 -14.03 -39.65
C CYS A 90 -49.39 -12.54 -39.33
N CYS A 91 -48.46 -11.86 -40.02
CA CYS A 91 -48.18 -10.44 -39.76
C CYS A 91 -48.17 -9.60 -41.03
N SER A 92 -48.34 -8.28 -40.88
CA SER A 92 -48.21 -7.29 -41.94
C SER A 92 -46.81 -6.66 -41.97
N ALA A 93 -46.45 -6.02 -43.08
CA ALA A 93 -45.17 -5.32 -43.20
C ALA A 93 -45.02 -4.19 -42.16
N LYS A 94 -46.13 -3.57 -41.72
CA LYS A 94 -46.13 -2.56 -40.65
C LYS A 94 -45.70 -3.17 -39.31
N GLN A 95 -46.30 -4.31 -38.96
CA GLN A 95 -45.95 -5.05 -37.74
C GLN A 95 -44.47 -5.45 -37.72
N LEU A 96 -43.92 -5.87 -38.86
CA LEU A 96 -42.50 -6.18 -38.99
C LEU A 96 -41.60 -4.95 -38.74
N VAL A 97 -41.92 -3.79 -39.31
CA VAL A 97 -41.17 -2.54 -39.06
C VAL A 97 -41.27 -2.12 -37.59
N SER A 98 -42.47 -2.20 -37.01
CA SER A 98 -42.69 -1.91 -35.59
C SER A 98 -41.93 -2.87 -34.67
N LEU A 99 -41.80 -4.14 -35.07
CA LEU A 99 -41.03 -5.16 -34.37
C LEU A 99 -39.51 -4.92 -34.47
N GLU A 100 -39.01 -4.53 -35.65
CA GLU A 100 -37.60 -4.17 -35.82
C GLU A 100 -37.22 -2.97 -34.94
N ALA A 101 -38.10 -1.96 -34.87
CA ALA A 101 -37.90 -0.79 -34.03
C ALA A 101 -37.90 -1.13 -32.52
N SER A 102 -38.82 -1.98 -32.05
CA SER A 102 -38.91 -2.36 -30.64
C SER A 102 -37.75 -3.24 -30.17
N LEU A 103 -37.24 -4.12 -31.05
CA LEU A 103 -36.11 -5.01 -30.73
C LEU A 103 -34.75 -4.31 -30.76
N SER A 104 -34.66 -3.06 -31.24
CA SER A 104 -33.38 -2.36 -31.46
C SER A 104 -32.52 -2.24 -30.18
N ILE A 105 -33.14 -1.92 -29.04
CA ILE A 105 -32.44 -1.75 -27.76
C ILE A 105 -31.95 -3.09 -27.23
N THR A 106 -32.81 -4.11 -27.24
CA THR A 106 -32.44 -5.44 -26.76
C THR A 106 -31.40 -6.09 -27.66
N LYS A 107 -31.48 -5.89 -28.98
CA LYS A 107 -30.42 -6.27 -29.91
C LYS A 107 -29.11 -5.59 -29.54
N ALA A 108 -29.10 -4.27 -29.34
CA ALA A 108 -27.87 -3.55 -28.96
C ALA A 108 -27.24 -4.08 -27.65
N LEU A 109 -28.05 -4.62 -26.73
CA LEU A 109 -27.57 -5.24 -25.50
C LEU A 109 -27.05 -6.68 -25.69
N LEU A 110 -27.74 -7.48 -26.51
CA LEU A 110 -27.49 -8.92 -26.67
C LEU A 110 -26.60 -9.29 -27.88
N THR A 111 -26.23 -8.33 -28.72
CA THR A 111 -25.43 -8.57 -29.95
C THR A 111 -24.12 -9.29 -29.65
N ARG A 112 -23.52 -9.09 -28.47
CA ARG A 112 -22.28 -9.76 -28.04
C ARG A 112 -22.32 -11.27 -28.21
N CYS A 113 -23.50 -11.89 -28.05
CA CYS A 113 -23.74 -13.30 -28.33
C CYS A 113 -24.83 -13.44 -29.42
N PRO A 114 -24.45 -13.64 -30.70
CA PRO A 114 -25.39 -13.76 -31.80
C PRO A 114 -26.46 -14.83 -31.59
N ALA A 115 -26.09 -16.01 -31.06
CA ALA A 115 -27.03 -17.09 -30.77
C ALA A 115 -28.14 -16.66 -29.79
N CYS A 116 -27.78 -15.93 -28.73
CA CYS A 116 -28.74 -15.37 -27.78
C CYS A 116 -29.66 -14.35 -28.46
N SER A 117 -29.07 -13.40 -29.19
CA SER A 117 -29.82 -12.37 -29.91
C SER A 117 -30.82 -13.00 -30.90
N ASP A 118 -30.40 -14.01 -31.64
CA ASP A 118 -31.23 -14.72 -32.61
C ASP A 118 -32.36 -15.50 -31.93
N ASN A 119 -32.08 -16.20 -30.82
CA ASN A 119 -33.11 -16.90 -30.05
C ASN A 119 -34.15 -15.93 -29.48
N PHE A 120 -33.71 -14.78 -28.97
CA PHE A 120 -34.59 -13.73 -28.46
C PHE A 120 -35.48 -13.14 -29.57
N VAL A 121 -34.89 -12.81 -30.71
CA VAL A 121 -35.64 -12.35 -31.89
C VAL A 121 -36.62 -13.41 -32.36
N ASN A 122 -36.19 -14.69 -32.38
CA ASN A 122 -37.03 -15.80 -32.79
C ASN A 122 -38.28 -15.92 -31.92
N LEU A 123 -38.14 -15.79 -30.61
CA LEU A 123 -39.27 -15.79 -29.66
C LEU A 123 -40.34 -14.76 -30.04
N HIS A 124 -39.93 -13.50 -30.26
CA HIS A 124 -40.86 -12.42 -30.64
C HIS A 124 -41.41 -12.59 -32.07
N CYS A 125 -40.59 -13.06 -33.00
CA CYS A 125 -41.00 -13.37 -34.37
C CYS A 125 -42.08 -14.44 -34.42
N HIS A 126 -41.95 -15.53 -33.63
CA HIS A 126 -42.99 -16.55 -33.54
C HIS A 126 -44.30 -15.96 -32.98
N ASN A 127 -44.22 -15.17 -31.90
CA ASN A 127 -45.41 -14.54 -31.32
C ASN A 127 -46.15 -13.62 -32.30
N THR A 128 -45.42 -12.88 -33.13
CA THR A 128 -46.01 -11.88 -34.03
C THR A 128 -46.40 -12.46 -35.40
N CYS A 129 -45.56 -13.32 -35.98
CA CYS A 129 -45.63 -13.67 -37.40
C CYS A 129 -45.79 -15.17 -37.70
N SER A 130 -45.72 -16.07 -36.72
CA SER A 130 -45.80 -17.52 -36.97
C SER A 130 -47.06 -17.89 -37.77
N PRO A 131 -46.99 -18.72 -38.83
CA PRO A 131 -48.18 -19.19 -39.55
C PRO A 131 -49.09 -20.07 -38.69
N ASN A 132 -48.57 -20.60 -37.57
CA ASN A 132 -49.30 -21.43 -36.61
C ASN A 132 -49.59 -20.68 -35.30
N GLN A 133 -49.70 -19.35 -35.35
CA GLN A 133 -49.87 -18.48 -34.17
C GLN A 133 -51.00 -18.95 -33.25
N SER A 134 -52.14 -19.39 -33.80
CA SER A 134 -53.28 -19.84 -33.01
C SER A 134 -53.00 -21.11 -32.18
N LEU A 135 -51.98 -21.91 -32.49
CA LEU A 135 -51.70 -23.13 -31.70
C LEU A 135 -51.19 -22.83 -30.29
N PHE A 136 -50.51 -21.70 -30.09
CA PHE A 136 -49.84 -21.39 -28.81
C PHE A 136 -50.22 -20.02 -28.25
N ILE A 137 -51.06 -19.23 -28.94
CA ILE A 137 -51.58 -17.95 -28.46
C ILE A 137 -53.10 -18.03 -28.28
N ASN A 138 -53.57 -17.58 -27.11
CA ASN A 138 -54.97 -17.45 -26.78
C ASN A 138 -55.27 -16.00 -26.37
N VAL A 139 -56.15 -15.31 -27.10
CA VAL A 139 -56.46 -13.90 -26.82
C VAL A 139 -57.46 -13.80 -25.67
N THR A 140 -57.12 -13.05 -24.63
CA THR A 140 -57.91 -12.95 -23.38
C THR A 140 -58.57 -11.60 -23.18
N ARG A 141 -57.99 -10.51 -23.70
CA ARG A 141 -58.55 -9.16 -23.56
C ARG A 141 -58.38 -8.34 -24.84
N VAL A 142 -59.45 -7.65 -25.22
CA VAL A 142 -59.48 -6.74 -26.38
C VAL A 142 -60.12 -5.40 -26.03
N ALA A 143 -59.74 -4.35 -26.73
CA ALA A 143 -60.29 -3.00 -26.61
C ALA A 143 -60.97 -2.55 -27.91
N GLN A 144 -62.17 -2.00 -27.81
CA GLN A 144 -62.93 -1.51 -28.96
C GLN A 144 -62.50 -0.07 -29.30
N LEU A 145 -61.84 0.15 -30.44
CA LEU A 145 -61.35 1.49 -30.86
C LEU A 145 -62.43 2.37 -31.52
N GLY A 146 -63.48 1.75 -32.08
CA GLY A 146 -64.58 2.44 -32.74
C GLY A 146 -65.63 1.47 -33.27
N ALA A 147 -66.82 1.98 -33.58
CA ALA A 147 -67.87 1.19 -34.21
C ALA A 147 -67.47 0.80 -35.64
N GLY A 148 -67.36 -0.50 -35.93
CA GLY A 148 -66.99 -1.04 -37.25
C GLY A 148 -65.48 -1.31 -37.45
N GLN A 149 -64.62 -0.97 -36.49
CA GLN A 149 -63.22 -1.39 -36.49
C GLN A 149 -63.05 -2.73 -35.77
N LEU A 150 -62.07 -3.53 -36.21
CA LEU A 150 -61.68 -4.74 -35.48
C LEU A 150 -61.20 -4.36 -34.07
N PRO A 151 -61.53 -5.16 -33.04
CA PRO A 151 -61.08 -4.87 -31.69
C PRO A 151 -59.56 -5.08 -31.60
N ALA A 152 -58.89 -4.20 -30.85
CA ALA A 152 -57.46 -4.24 -30.65
C ALA A 152 -57.09 -5.21 -29.52
N VAL A 153 -56.08 -6.05 -29.72
CA VAL A 153 -55.61 -7.01 -28.71
C VAL A 153 -54.79 -6.29 -27.65
N VAL A 154 -55.25 -6.31 -26.40
CA VAL A 154 -54.57 -5.65 -25.26
C VAL A 154 -53.97 -6.65 -24.27
N ALA A 155 -54.46 -7.90 -24.25
CA ALA A 155 -53.79 -8.98 -23.53
C ALA A 155 -54.01 -10.34 -24.20
N TYR A 156 -53.00 -11.21 -24.12
CA TYR A 156 -53.11 -12.61 -24.54
C TYR A 156 -52.24 -13.53 -23.66
N GLU A 157 -52.55 -14.82 -23.71
CA GLU A 157 -51.76 -15.89 -23.09
C GLU A 157 -50.93 -16.61 -24.15
N ALA A 158 -49.67 -16.90 -23.83
CA ALA A 158 -48.75 -17.66 -24.69
C ALA A 158 -48.30 -18.94 -23.98
N PHE A 159 -48.36 -20.07 -24.68
CA PHE A 159 -48.03 -21.38 -24.14
C PHE A 159 -46.74 -21.92 -24.76
N TYR A 160 -45.72 -22.15 -23.94
CA TYR A 160 -44.41 -22.67 -24.38
C TYR A 160 -44.04 -23.94 -23.64
N GLN A 161 -43.18 -24.74 -24.26
CA GLN A 161 -42.58 -25.87 -23.56
C GLN A 161 -41.47 -25.36 -22.63
N HIS A 162 -41.39 -25.88 -21.40
CA HIS A 162 -40.40 -25.45 -20.41
C HIS A 162 -38.96 -25.52 -20.96
N SER A 163 -38.61 -26.64 -21.61
CA SER A 163 -37.28 -26.83 -22.20
C SER A 163 -36.91 -25.82 -23.28
N PHE A 164 -37.89 -25.35 -24.07
CA PHE A 164 -37.67 -24.34 -25.11
C PHE A 164 -37.35 -22.97 -24.50
N ALA A 165 -38.12 -22.58 -23.49
CA ALA A 165 -37.91 -21.33 -22.76
C ALA A 165 -36.59 -21.34 -21.96
N GLU A 166 -36.28 -22.45 -21.30
CA GLU A 166 -35.05 -22.64 -20.52
C GLU A 166 -33.81 -22.59 -21.40
N GLN A 167 -33.77 -23.32 -22.52
CA GLN A 167 -32.64 -23.26 -23.45
C GLN A 167 -32.45 -21.87 -24.07
N SER A 168 -33.56 -21.18 -24.37
CA SER A 168 -33.51 -19.81 -24.89
C SER A 168 -32.94 -18.84 -23.84
N TYR A 169 -33.38 -18.96 -22.59
CA TYR A 169 -32.86 -18.19 -21.46
C TYR A 169 -31.38 -18.49 -21.19
N ASP A 170 -30.99 -19.77 -21.13
CA ASP A 170 -29.63 -20.21 -20.86
C ASP A 170 -28.63 -19.68 -21.89
N SER A 171 -29.05 -19.61 -23.16
CA SER A 171 -28.23 -19.02 -24.23
C SER A 171 -27.88 -17.54 -23.98
N CYS A 172 -28.68 -16.83 -23.19
CA CYS A 172 -28.54 -15.40 -22.87
C CYS A 172 -28.08 -15.13 -21.43
N SER A 173 -28.19 -16.11 -20.53
CA SER A 173 -28.03 -15.99 -19.07
C SER A 173 -26.71 -15.32 -18.62
N ARG A 174 -25.65 -15.44 -19.42
CA ARG A 174 -24.28 -14.97 -19.10
C ARG A 174 -23.80 -13.81 -19.98
N VAL A 175 -24.60 -13.31 -20.91
CA VAL A 175 -24.22 -12.16 -21.75
C VAL A 175 -23.97 -10.93 -20.87
N ARG A 176 -22.84 -10.25 -21.09
CA ARG A 176 -22.38 -9.16 -20.23
C ARG A 176 -22.61 -7.77 -20.80
N VAL A 177 -22.55 -6.79 -19.92
CA VAL A 177 -22.48 -5.36 -20.25
C VAL A 177 -21.14 -4.83 -19.74
N PRO A 178 -20.09 -4.78 -20.58
CA PRO A 178 -18.74 -4.40 -20.15
C PRO A 178 -18.65 -3.06 -19.41
N ALA A 179 -19.29 -1.99 -19.93
CA ALA A 179 -19.37 -0.68 -19.27
C ALA A 179 -19.85 -0.71 -17.82
N ALA A 180 -20.70 -1.67 -17.48
CA ALA A 180 -21.33 -1.76 -16.17
C ALA A 180 -20.86 -2.97 -15.36
N ALA A 181 -19.93 -3.77 -15.88
CA ALA A 181 -19.44 -5.02 -15.28
C ALA A 181 -20.56 -5.98 -14.77
N THR A 182 -21.74 -5.96 -15.40
CA THR A 182 -22.93 -6.74 -14.99
C THR A 182 -23.46 -7.62 -16.14
N LEU A 183 -24.43 -8.49 -15.84
CA LEU A 183 -25.08 -9.34 -16.84
C LEU A 183 -26.27 -8.62 -17.49
N ALA A 184 -26.41 -8.71 -18.81
CA ALA A 184 -27.50 -8.14 -19.59
C ALA A 184 -28.87 -8.62 -19.11
N VAL A 185 -28.98 -9.91 -18.71
CA VAL A 185 -30.20 -10.47 -18.12
C VAL A 185 -30.63 -9.73 -16.86
N GLY A 186 -29.68 -9.12 -16.13
CA GLY A 186 -30.01 -8.30 -14.97
C GLY A 186 -30.90 -7.10 -15.28
N THR A 187 -30.81 -6.54 -16.49
CA THR A 187 -31.68 -5.45 -16.94
C THR A 187 -32.97 -5.93 -17.61
N MET A 188 -33.13 -7.25 -17.79
CA MET A 188 -34.28 -7.88 -18.46
C MET A 188 -35.14 -8.74 -17.51
N CYS A 189 -34.90 -8.65 -16.20
CA CYS A 189 -35.63 -9.43 -15.19
C CYS A 189 -36.21 -8.56 -14.07
N GLY A 190 -36.25 -7.25 -14.28
CA GLY A 190 -36.75 -6.25 -13.33
C GLY A 190 -36.19 -6.43 -11.91
N VAL A 191 -37.08 -6.49 -10.92
CA VAL A 191 -36.75 -6.60 -9.47
C VAL A 191 -35.80 -7.73 -9.10
N TYR A 192 -35.76 -8.81 -9.88
CA TYR A 192 -35.00 -10.01 -9.56
C TYR A 192 -33.51 -9.84 -9.85
N GLY A 193 -33.15 -8.85 -10.67
CA GLY A 193 -31.79 -8.67 -11.18
C GLY A 193 -31.27 -9.92 -11.88
N SER A 194 -29.95 -10.03 -12.03
CA SER A 194 -29.33 -11.18 -12.71
C SER A 194 -29.27 -12.45 -11.85
N ALA A 195 -29.29 -12.28 -10.52
CA ALA A 195 -29.06 -13.37 -9.56
C ALA A 195 -30.27 -14.28 -9.35
N LEU A 196 -31.46 -13.67 -9.31
CA LEU A 196 -32.71 -14.36 -9.01
C LEU A 196 -33.54 -14.55 -10.29
N CYS A 197 -32.98 -14.28 -11.47
CA CYS A 197 -33.69 -14.47 -12.72
C CYS A 197 -33.70 -15.94 -13.13
N ASN A 198 -34.81 -16.37 -13.72
CA ASN A 198 -34.99 -17.66 -14.38
C ASN A 198 -35.84 -17.45 -15.64
N ALA A 199 -36.01 -18.49 -16.46
CA ALA A 199 -36.75 -18.39 -17.72
C ALA A 199 -38.17 -17.81 -17.55
N GLN A 200 -38.92 -18.24 -16.53
CA GLN A 200 -40.27 -17.72 -16.25
C GLN A 200 -40.26 -16.22 -15.93
N ARG A 201 -39.39 -15.77 -15.02
CA ARG A 201 -39.31 -14.37 -14.60
C ARG A 201 -38.85 -13.47 -15.74
N TRP A 202 -37.91 -13.95 -16.55
CA TRP A 202 -37.42 -13.25 -17.73
C TRP A 202 -38.53 -13.05 -18.78
N LEU A 203 -39.33 -14.08 -19.04
CA LEU A 203 -40.48 -13.99 -19.94
C LEU A 203 -41.59 -13.11 -19.36
N ASN A 204 -41.91 -13.26 -18.07
CA ASN A 204 -42.89 -12.41 -17.40
C ASN A 204 -42.53 -10.93 -17.52
N PHE A 205 -41.25 -10.58 -17.38
CA PHE A 205 -40.79 -9.20 -17.57
C PHE A 205 -41.04 -8.70 -18.99
N GLN A 206 -40.88 -9.54 -20.02
CA GLN A 206 -41.15 -9.15 -21.42
C GLN A 206 -42.65 -8.95 -21.70
N GLY A 207 -43.51 -9.62 -20.94
CA GLY A 207 -44.97 -9.54 -21.06
C GLY A 207 -45.63 -8.54 -20.11
N ASP A 208 -44.87 -7.90 -19.22
CA ASP A 208 -45.39 -6.97 -18.21
C ASP A 208 -45.34 -5.54 -18.72
N THR A 209 -46.51 -4.93 -18.95
CA THR A 209 -46.61 -3.53 -19.38
C THR A 209 -46.17 -2.52 -18.32
N GLY A 210 -46.06 -2.92 -17.05
CA GLY A 210 -45.63 -2.08 -15.94
C GLY A 210 -44.20 -1.54 -16.09
N ASN A 211 -43.32 -2.25 -16.79
CA ASN A 211 -41.95 -1.80 -17.07
C ASN A 211 -41.88 -0.60 -18.05
N GLY A 212 -42.98 -0.25 -18.72
CA GLY A 212 -43.04 0.84 -19.71
C GLY A 212 -42.38 0.54 -21.05
N LEU A 213 -42.02 -0.72 -21.30
CA LEU A 213 -41.37 -1.25 -22.51
C LEU A 213 -42.30 -2.22 -23.28
N ALA A 214 -43.06 -3.07 -22.57
CA ALA A 214 -43.99 -4.00 -23.22
C ALA A 214 -45.24 -3.25 -23.76
N PRO A 215 -45.64 -3.46 -25.03
CA PRO A 215 -46.77 -2.73 -25.63
C PRO A 215 -48.15 -3.28 -25.24
N LEU A 216 -48.22 -4.51 -24.75
CA LEU A 216 -49.44 -5.18 -24.27
C LEU A 216 -49.09 -6.27 -23.25
N ASP A 217 -50.08 -6.72 -22.47
CA ASP A 217 -49.85 -7.74 -21.44
C ASP A 217 -49.79 -9.14 -22.08
N ILE A 218 -48.73 -9.88 -21.79
CA ILE A 218 -48.53 -11.26 -22.25
C ILE A 218 -48.30 -12.17 -21.05
N THR A 219 -49.23 -13.09 -20.80
CA THR A 219 -49.07 -14.10 -19.76
C THR A 219 -48.40 -15.34 -20.36
N PHE A 220 -47.18 -15.64 -19.92
CA PHE A 220 -46.42 -16.79 -20.39
C PHE A 220 -46.63 -18.01 -19.51
N HIS A 221 -47.13 -19.10 -20.09
CA HIS A 221 -47.27 -20.39 -19.43
C HIS A 221 -46.19 -21.36 -19.91
N LEU A 222 -45.27 -21.72 -19.02
CA LEU A 222 -44.27 -22.76 -19.27
C LEU A 222 -44.82 -24.12 -18.86
N LEU A 223 -45.12 -24.95 -19.84
CA LEU A 223 -45.71 -26.27 -19.65
C LEU A 223 -44.65 -27.36 -19.74
N GLU A 224 -44.79 -28.36 -18.87
CA GLU A 224 -43.96 -29.56 -18.94
C GLU A 224 -44.35 -30.41 -20.15
N PRO A 225 -43.40 -31.17 -20.75
CA PRO A 225 -43.71 -32.08 -21.85
C PRO A 225 -44.81 -33.06 -21.45
N GLY A 226 -45.95 -33.03 -22.16
CA GLY A 226 -47.10 -33.92 -21.91
C GLY A 226 -48.26 -33.31 -21.11
N GLN A 227 -48.12 -32.09 -20.59
CA GLN A 227 -49.26 -31.35 -20.03
C GLN A 227 -50.13 -30.79 -21.18
N ALA A 228 -51.33 -31.34 -21.34
CA ALA A 228 -52.29 -30.85 -22.34
C ALA A 228 -53.15 -29.72 -21.76
N VAL A 229 -53.05 -28.53 -22.36
CA VAL A 229 -54.00 -27.44 -22.13
C VAL A 229 -55.20 -27.72 -23.04
N GLY A 230 -56.30 -28.20 -22.45
CA GLY A 230 -57.50 -28.59 -23.22
C GLY A 230 -58.04 -27.40 -24.02
N SER A 231 -58.04 -27.49 -25.36
CA SER A 231 -58.63 -26.56 -26.36
C SER A 231 -58.00 -26.65 -27.77
N GLY A 232 -57.08 -27.59 -28.01
CA GLY A 232 -56.31 -27.67 -29.28
C GLY A 232 -54.99 -26.90 -29.22
N ILE A 233 -54.70 -26.25 -28.10
CA ILE A 233 -53.45 -25.54 -27.83
C ILE A 233 -52.30 -26.54 -27.72
N GLN A 234 -51.20 -26.25 -28.42
CA GLN A 234 -49.95 -26.98 -28.38
C GLN A 234 -48.83 -26.01 -28.00
N PRO A 235 -48.02 -26.30 -26.95
CA PRO A 235 -46.94 -25.41 -26.55
C PRO A 235 -45.91 -25.26 -27.67
N LEU A 236 -45.43 -24.03 -27.88
CA LEU A 236 -44.36 -23.77 -28.84
C LEU A 236 -43.07 -24.49 -28.40
N ASN A 237 -42.48 -25.23 -29.33
CA ASN A 237 -41.21 -25.93 -29.14
C ASN A 237 -40.44 -25.96 -30.47
N GLU A 238 -39.67 -24.90 -30.72
CA GLU A 238 -38.88 -24.71 -31.94
C GLU A 238 -37.40 -24.90 -31.67
N GLY A 239 -36.57 -25.05 -32.71
CA GLY A 239 -35.12 -25.16 -32.56
C GLY A 239 -34.49 -23.93 -31.92
N VAL A 240 -33.63 -24.13 -30.90
CA VAL A 240 -32.89 -23.09 -30.20
C VAL A 240 -31.40 -23.22 -30.53
N ALA A 241 -30.75 -22.14 -30.90
CA ALA A 241 -29.30 -22.11 -31.14
C ALA A 241 -28.57 -22.13 -29.79
N ARG A 242 -27.73 -23.13 -29.54
CA ARG A 242 -26.89 -23.11 -28.34
C ARG A 242 -25.79 -22.07 -28.50
N CYS A 243 -25.38 -21.45 -27.40
CA CYS A 243 -24.38 -20.37 -27.46
C CYS A 243 -22.96 -20.83 -27.85
N ASN A 244 -22.68 -22.15 -27.72
CA ASN A 244 -21.43 -22.78 -28.14
C ASN A 244 -21.49 -23.39 -29.56
N GLU A 245 -22.64 -23.33 -30.24
CA GLU A 245 -22.82 -23.85 -31.60
C GLU A 245 -22.81 -22.70 -32.62
N SER A 246 -22.06 -22.84 -33.71
CA SER A 246 -22.06 -21.88 -34.81
C SER A 246 -23.29 -22.09 -35.70
N GLN A 247 -23.92 -21.00 -36.16
CA GLN A 247 -25.12 -21.01 -37.01
C GLN A 247 -24.80 -20.99 -38.53
N GLY A 248 -23.55 -21.25 -38.92
CA GLY A 248 -23.08 -21.27 -40.30
C GLY A 248 -21.62 -20.82 -40.41
N ASP A 249 -21.00 -21.02 -41.58
CA ASP A 249 -19.54 -20.82 -41.77
C ASP A 249 -19.04 -19.40 -41.38
N ASP A 250 -19.90 -18.38 -41.46
CA ASP A 250 -19.54 -16.98 -41.18
C ASP A 250 -19.96 -16.48 -39.79
N VAL A 251 -20.75 -17.26 -39.02
CA VAL A 251 -21.29 -16.82 -37.72
C VAL A 251 -20.41 -17.34 -36.58
N ALA A 252 -19.69 -16.43 -35.93
CA ALA A 252 -18.85 -16.75 -34.79
C ALA A 252 -19.68 -17.28 -33.61
N THR A 253 -19.17 -18.32 -32.94
CA THR A 253 -19.70 -18.79 -31.65
C THR A 253 -19.61 -17.69 -30.60
N CYS A 254 -20.50 -17.71 -29.60
CA CYS A 254 -20.41 -16.76 -28.49
C CYS A 254 -19.12 -17.00 -27.70
N SER A 255 -18.50 -15.90 -27.24
CA SER A 255 -17.27 -15.97 -26.45
C SER A 255 -17.53 -16.63 -25.10
N CYS A 256 -16.47 -17.13 -24.47
CA CYS A 256 -16.55 -17.69 -23.12
C CYS A 256 -17.10 -16.68 -22.08
N GLN A 257 -16.84 -15.38 -22.24
CA GLN A 257 -17.35 -14.37 -21.30
C GLN A 257 -18.88 -14.27 -21.30
N ASP A 258 -19.48 -14.40 -22.48
CA ASP A 258 -20.92 -14.25 -22.72
C ASP A 258 -21.66 -15.60 -22.70
N CYS A 259 -20.94 -16.72 -22.85
CA CYS A 259 -21.44 -18.09 -22.82
C CYS A 259 -20.47 -19.01 -22.07
N ALA A 260 -20.83 -19.38 -20.84
CA ALA A 260 -20.00 -20.28 -20.03
C ALA A 260 -19.78 -21.66 -20.68
N ALA A 261 -20.72 -22.11 -21.52
CA ALA A 261 -20.61 -23.39 -22.24
C ALA A 261 -19.55 -23.37 -23.37
N SER A 262 -19.10 -22.19 -23.80
CA SER A 262 -17.99 -22.02 -24.77
C SER A 262 -16.62 -22.00 -24.10
N CYS A 263 -16.55 -21.98 -22.76
CA CYS A 263 -15.29 -21.85 -22.04
C CYS A 263 -14.48 -23.15 -22.05
N PRO A 264 -13.15 -23.09 -22.27
CA PRO A 264 -12.29 -24.20 -21.92
C PRO A 264 -12.32 -24.40 -20.39
N ALA A 265 -12.25 -25.64 -19.93
CA ALA A 265 -12.08 -25.92 -18.51
C ALA A 265 -10.67 -25.49 -18.08
N ILE A 266 -10.56 -24.38 -17.34
CA ILE A 266 -9.29 -23.88 -16.82
C ILE A 266 -9.04 -24.50 -15.45
N ALA A 267 -7.85 -25.11 -15.28
CA ALA A 267 -7.43 -25.59 -13.97
C ALA A 267 -7.28 -24.40 -13.00
N ARG A 268 -7.72 -24.57 -11.75
CA ARG A 268 -7.56 -23.54 -10.72
C ARG A 268 -6.09 -23.11 -10.65
N PRO A 269 -5.78 -21.80 -10.76
CA PRO A 269 -4.41 -21.32 -10.63
C PRO A 269 -3.83 -21.76 -9.30
N GLN A 270 -2.57 -22.23 -9.32
CA GLN A 270 -1.82 -22.42 -8.08
C GLN A 270 -1.62 -21.04 -7.46
N ALA A 271 -1.80 -20.93 -6.14
CA ALA A 271 -1.47 -19.69 -5.45
C ALA A 271 0.02 -19.40 -5.68
N LEU A 272 0.37 -18.14 -5.91
CA LEU A 272 1.77 -17.76 -5.93
C LEU A 272 2.39 -18.11 -4.58
N ASP A 273 3.54 -18.76 -4.62
CA ASP A 273 4.31 -19.02 -3.41
C ASP A 273 4.77 -17.68 -2.82
N SER A 274 4.11 -17.25 -1.75
CA SER A 274 4.43 -16.01 -1.02
C SER A 274 5.70 -16.12 -0.19
N THR A 275 6.33 -17.30 -0.16
CA THR A 275 7.58 -17.51 0.57
C THR A 275 8.73 -16.93 -0.25
N PHE A 276 9.54 -16.07 0.40
CA PHE A 276 10.80 -15.62 -0.19
C PHE A 276 11.64 -16.86 -0.52
N TYR A 277 11.86 -17.15 -1.80
CA TYR A 277 12.76 -18.21 -2.26
C TYR A 277 14.07 -17.61 -2.76
N LEU A 278 15.18 -18.28 -2.45
CA LEU A 278 16.46 -18.01 -3.09
C LEU A 278 16.87 -19.27 -3.85
N GLY A 279 16.72 -19.24 -5.18
CA GLY A 279 16.82 -20.44 -6.02
C GLY A 279 15.62 -21.37 -5.80
N GLN A 280 15.87 -22.58 -5.28
CA GLN A 280 14.83 -23.60 -5.02
C GLN A 280 14.52 -23.79 -3.52
N MET A 281 15.23 -23.09 -2.63
CA MET A 281 15.05 -23.21 -1.17
C MET A 281 14.39 -21.95 -0.61
N PRO A 282 13.58 -22.06 0.47
CA PRO A 282 13.11 -20.89 1.19
C PRO A 282 14.30 -20.02 1.58
N GLY A 283 14.30 -18.76 1.17
CA GLY A 283 15.39 -17.82 1.38
C GLY A 283 15.66 -17.57 2.87
N SER A 284 14.68 -17.76 3.76
CA SER A 284 14.90 -17.79 5.22
C SER A 284 15.82 -18.94 5.64
N LEU A 285 15.62 -20.13 5.08
CA LEU A 285 16.47 -21.30 5.32
C LEU A 285 17.87 -21.10 4.72
N VAL A 286 17.96 -20.51 3.52
CA VAL A 286 19.25 -20.15 2.93
C VAL A 286 19.99 -19.13 3.79
N LEU A 287 19.29 -18.12 4.32
CA LEU A 287 19.87 -17.13 5.22
C LEU A 287 20.39 -17.76 6.51
N ILE A 288 19.63 -18.68 7.13
CA ILE A 288 20.10 -19.45 8.29
C ILE A 288 21.36 -20.24 7.94
N ILE A 289 21.39 -20.95 6.80
CA ILE A 289 22.58 -21.71 6.38
C ILE A 289 23.77 -20.77 6.20
N ILE A 290 23.59 -19.61 5.56
CA ILE A 290 24.65 -18.62 5.39
C ILE A 290 25.16 -18.14 6.75
N LEU A 291 24.28 -17.69 7.65
CA LEU A 291 24.68 -17.19 8.97
C LEU A 291 25.36 -18.28 9.82
N CYS A 292 24.82 -19.49 9.84
CA CYS A 292 25.44 -20.63 10.51
C CYS A 292 26.80 -20.99 9.90
N SER A 293 26.94 -20.92 8.58
CA SER A 293 28.21 -21.18 7.90
C SER A 293 29.25 -20.10 8.20
N VAL A 294 28.86 -18.82 8.19
CA VAL A 294 29.74 -17.69 8.55
C VAL A 294 30.15 -17.81 10.02
N PHE A 295 29.20 -18.08 10.91
CA PHE A 295 29.47 -18.33 12.33
C PHE A 295 30.43 -19.51 12.52
N ALA A 296 30.20 -20.64 11.83
CA ALA A 296 31.07 -21.81 11.89
C ALA A 296 32.47 -21.52 11.33
N VAL A 297 32.59 -20.82 10.20
CA VAL A 297 33.88 -20.45 9.60
C VAL A 297 34.65 -19.50 10.52
N VAL A 298 34.01 -18.46 11.04
CA VAL A 298 34.65 -17.50 11.96
C VAL A 298 35.09 -18.20 13.25
N THR A 299 34.25 -19.06 13.82
CA THR A 299 34.62 -19.83 15.03
C THR A 299 35.74 -20.83 14.76
N ILE A 300 35.73 -21.54 13.62
CA ILE A 300 36.82 -22.43 13.20
C ILE A 300 38.12 -21.64 13.01
N LEU A 301 38.08 -20.46 12.40
CA LEU A 301 39.25 -19.61 12.24
C LEU A 301 39.80 -19.16 13.60
N LEU A 302 38.94 -18.69 14.51
CA LEU A 302 39.33 -18.30 15.88
C LEU A 302 39.93 -19.45 16.68
N VAL A 303 39.33 -20.65 16.60
CA VAL A 303 39.85 -21.86 17.27
C VAL A 303 41.14 -22.33 16.61
N GLY A 304 41.23 -22.30 15.28
CA GLY A 304 42.43 -22.63 14.52
C GLY A 304 43.60 -21.73 14.89
N PHE A 305 43.35 -20.42 15.02
CA PHE A 305 44.31 -19.44 15.50
C PHE A 305 44.75 -19.71 16.94
N ARG A 306 43.89 -20.24 17.82
CA ARG A 306 44.26 -20.64 19.18
C ARG A 306 45.13 -21.90 19.21
N VAL A 307 44.84 -22.89 18.37
CA VAL A 307 45.54 -24.19 18.36
C VAL A 307 46.89 -24.12 17.64
N ALA A 308 47.03 -23.27 16.61
CA ALA A 308 48.27 -23.13 15.84
C ALA A 308 49.52 -22.83 16.71
N PRO A 309 49.56 -21.81 17.59
CA PRO A 309 50.71 -21.56 18.46
C PRO A 309 50.88 -22.61 19.55
N ALA A 310 49.81 -23.31 19.96
CA ALA A 310 49.91 -24.41 20.93
C ALA A 310 50.65 -25.63 20.35
N ARG A 311 50.51 -25.90 19.04
CA ARG A 311 51.30 -26.92 18.34
C ARG A 311 52.77 -26.54 18.21
N ASP A 312 53.06 -25.27 17.96
CA ASP A 312 54.44 -24.79 17.74
C ASP A 312 55.24 -24.72 19.04
N LYS A 313 54.61 -24.58 20.23
CA LYS A 313 55.29 -24.70 21.52
C LYS A 313 55.91 -26.08 21.80
N SER A 314 55.57 -27.11 21.03
CA SER A 314 56.23 -28.43 21.10
C SER A 314 57.53 -28.52 20.28
N LYS A 315 57.80 -27.54 19.43
CA LYS A 315 59.09 -27.36 18.75
C LYS A 315 59.82 -26.23 19.46
N MET A 316 61.03 -26.48 19.96
CA MET A 316 61.90 -25.44 20.51
C MET A 316 62.13 -24.38 19.43
N VAL A 317 61.36 -23.29 19.47
CA VAL A 317 61.53 -22.15 18.56
C VAL A 317 62.64 -21.29 19.12
N ASP A 318 63.67 -21.15 18.30
CA ASP A 318 64.87 -20.33 18.52
C ASP A 318 64.49 -18.91 18.98
N PRO A 319 64.99 -18.41 20.13
CA PRO A 319 64.66 -17.09 20.68
C PRO A 319 65.14 -15.91 19.82
N LYS A 320 65.71 -16.17 18.64
CA LYS A 320 66.12 -15.18 17.63
C LYS A 320 65.14 -15.03 16.45
N LYS A 321 64.01 -15.74 16.43
CA LYS A 321 63.01 -15.56 15.36
C LYS A 321 62.32 -14.20 15.55
N GLY A 322 62.71 -13.24 14.71
CA GLY A 322 62.31 -11.84 14.77
C GLY A 322 60.79 -11.65 14.88
N THR A 323 60.40 -10.60 15.60
CA THR A 323 59.00 -10.18 15.78
C THR A 323 58.27 -10.15 14.45
N SER A 324 57.06 -10.72 14.42
CA SER A 324 56.27 -10.83 13.19
C SER A 324 56.00 -9.42 12.63
N LEU A 325 55.86 -9.30 11.31
CA LEU A 325 55.58 -8.03 10.66
C LEU A 325 54.33 -7.37 11.25
N SER A 326 53.29 -8.17 11.57
CA SER A 326 52.06 -7.67 12.19
C SER A 326 52.30 -7.15 13.60
N ASP A 327 53.16 -7.78 14.41
CA ASP A 327 53.43 -7.32 15.78
C ASP A 327 54.15 -5.96 15.77
N LYS A 328 55.13 -5.81 14.85
CA LYS A 328 55.84 -4.55 14.63
C LYS A 328 54.91 -3.46 14.09
N LEU A 329 54.07 -3.80 13.12
CA LEU A 329 53.13 -2.84 12.55
C LEU A 329 52.09 -2.43 13.59
N SER A 330 51.52 -3.37 14.35
CA SER A 330 50.59 -3.09 15.45
C SER A 330 51.19 -2.14 16.46
N PHE A 331 52.40 -2.43 16.93
CA PHE A 331 53.12 -1.55 17.83
C PHE A 331 53.34 -0.16 17.21
N SER A 332 53.81 -0.11 15.96
CA SER A 332 54.04 1.15 15.25
C SER A 332 52.74 1.97 15.11
N THR A 333 51.61 1.33 14.79
CA THR A 333 50.32 2.00 14.62
C THR A 333 49.81 2.57 15.94
N HIS A 334 49.82 1.79 17.03
CA HIS A 334 49.38 2.27 18.35
C HIS A 334 50.26 3.41 18.86
N THR A 335 51.58 3.28 18.72
CA THR A 335 52.53 4.32 19.18
C THR A 335 52.45 5.58 18.33
N LEU A 336 52.33 5.46 17.00
CA LEU A 336 52.21 6.60 16.09
C LEU A 336 50.91 7.38 16.33
N LEU A 337 49.77 6.69 16.39
CA LEU A 337 48.48 7.33 16.69
C LEU A 337 48.50 7.95 18.09
N GLY A 338 49.04 7.25 19.09
CA GLY A 338 49.15 7.76 20.45
C GLY A 338 50.01 9.01 20.56
N GLN A 339 51.18 9.03 19.92
CA GLN A 339 52.06 10.21 19.88
C GLN A 339 51.44 11.39 19.13
N PHE A 340 50.76 11.12 18.00
CA PHE A 340 50.06 12.14 17.23
C PHE A 340 48.97 12.81 18.06
N PHE A 341 48.07 12.03 18.66
CA PHE A 341 46.99 12.56 19.49
C PHE A 341 47.49 13.20 20.79
N GLN A 342 48.61 12.72 21.34
CA GLN A 342 49.24 13.37 22.48
C GLN A 342 49.77 14.75 22.12
N GLY A 343 50.49 14.88 20.99
CA GLY A 343 50.97 16.16 20.49
C GLY A 343 49.82 17.12 20.16
N TRP A 344 48.80 16.62 19.48
CA TRP A 344 47.58 17.38 19.16
C TRP A 344 46.86 17.88 20.41
N GLY A 345 46.61 17.00 21.38
CA GLY A 345 45.90 17.34 22.61
C GLY A 345 46.66 18.36 23.45
N THR A 346 47.99 18.26 23.53
CA THR A 346 48.81 19.27 24.22
C THR A 346 48.78 20.62 23.50
N TRP A 347 48.82 20.63 22.17
CA TRP A 347 48.72 21.86 21.38
C TRP A 347 47.36 22.54 21.58
N VAL A 348 46.26 21.81 21.44
CA VAL A 348 44.90 22.34 21.65
C VAL A 348 44.72 22.84 23.09
N ALA A 349 45.19 22.08 24.09
CA ALA A 349 45.10 22.45 25.49
C ALA A 349 45.90 23.72 25.86
N SER A 350 46.95 24.04 25.09
CA SER A 350 47.78 25.23 25.30
C SER A 350 47.13 26.53 24.78
N TRP A 351 46.26 26.45 23.77
CA TRP A 351 45.61 27.61 23.15
C TRP A 351 44.06 27.53 23.16
N PRO A 352 43.42 27.28 24.31
CA PRO A 352 42.01 26.87 24.36
C PRO A 352 41.03 27.92 23.82
N LEU A 353 41.25 29.21 24.12
CA LEU A 353 40.35 30.28 23.67
C LEU A 353 40.38 30.45 22.14
N THR A 354 41.56 30.35 21.52
CA THR A 354 41.68 30.49 20.07
C THR A 354 41.04 29.31 19.34
N ILE A 355 41.21 28.08 19.85
CA ILE A 355 40.61 26.89 19.27
C ILE A 355 39.08 26.92 19.42
N LEU A 356 38.56 27.36 20.57
CA LEU A 356 37.11 27.53 20.75
C LEU A 356 36.52 28.51 19.73
N VAL A 357 37.14 29.68 19.53
CA VAL A 357 36.68 30.66 18.52
C VAL A 357 36.76 30.07 17.11
N LEU A 358 37.88 29.42 16.76
CA LEU A 358 38.07 28.78 15.45
C LEU A 358 37.12 27.60 15.21
N SER A 359 36.63 26.94 16.26
CA SER A 359 35.66 25.86 16.15
C SER A 359 34.23 26.37 15.99
N VAL A 360 33.88 27.49 16.64
CA VAL A 360 32.54 28.09 16.59
C VAL A 360 32.25 28.74 15.22
N ILE A 361 33.23 29.42 14.62
CA ILE A 361 33.07 30.09 13.32
C ILE A 361 32.54 29.16 12.21
N PRO A 362 33.16 28.00 11.90
CA PRO A 362 32.66 27.12 10.86
C PRO A 362 31.30 26.50 11.23
N VAL A 363 31.05 26.19 12.51
CA VAL A 363 29.75 25.67 12.97
C VAL A 363 28.64 26.68 12.68
N VAL A 364 28.83 27.96 13.04
CA VAL A 364 27.86 29.02 12.77
C VAL A 364 27.68 29.25 11.27
N ALA A 365 28.76 29.24 10.49
CA ALA A 365 28.69 29.42 9.04
C ALA A 365 27.89 28.30 8.33
N LEU A 366 28.10 27.05 8.75
CA LEU A 366 27.35 25.90 8.25
C LEU A 366 25.90 25.92 8.73
N ALA A 367 25.67 26.18 10.02
CA ALA A 367 24.33 26.25 10.61
C ALA A 367 23.48 27.39 10.02
N ALA A 368 24.09 28.48 9.53
CA ALA A 368 23.37 29.55 8.81
C ALA A 368 22.63 29.05 7.56
N GLY A 369 23.04 27.91 6.97
CA GLY A 369 22.34 27.27 5.85
C GLY A 369 20.92 26.82 6.20
N LEU A 370 20.59 26.70 7.49
CA LEU A 370 19.24 26.32 7.93
C LEU A 370 18.15 27.31 7.47
N VAL A 371 18.51 28.55 7.11
CA VAL A 371 17.57 29.54 6.54
C VAL A 371 16.95 29.07 5.22
N PHE A 372 17.65 28.24 4.46
CA PHE A 372 17.19 27.70 3.18
C PHE A 372 16.51 26.32 3.30
N THR A 373 16.20 25.87 4.52
CA THR A 373 15.68 24.52 4.74
C THR A 373 14.25 24.41 4.22
N GLU A 374 14.04 23.49 3.29
CA GLU A 374 12.71 23.03 2.88
C GLU A 374 12.38 21.69 3.55
N LEU A 375 11.15 21.55 4.04
CA LEU A 375 10.64 20.31 4.63
C LEU A 375 9.73 19.59 3.64
N THR A 376 9.98 18.30 3.39
CA THR A 376 9.06 17.44 2.64
C THR A 376 8.05 16.79 3.58
N THR A 377 6.76 17.10 3.40
CA THR A 377 5.63 16.50 4.14
C THR A 377 4.92 15.40 3.36
N ASP A 378 5.02 15.39 2.03
CA ASP A 378 4.33 14.41 1.18
C ASP A 378 4.90 13.00 1.42
N PRO A 379 4.07 12.04 1.88
CA PRO A 379 4.52 10.68 2.12
C PRO A 379 5.00 9.97 0.85
N VAL A 380 4.49 10.33 -0.34
CA VAL A 380 4.95 9.72 -1.60
C VAL A 380 6.41 10.10 -1.87
N GLU A 381 6.78 11.37 -1.68
CA GLU A 381 8.16 11.84 -1.90
C GLU A 381 9.14 11.29 -0.84
N LEU A 382 8.66 10.98 0.36
CA LEU A 382 9.48 10.43 1.45
C LEU A 382 9.77 8.93 1.30
N TRP A 383 8.74 8.16 0.94
CA TRP A 383 8.75 6.69 1.03
C TRP A 383 8.86 5.96 -0.31
N SER A 384 8.75 6.67 -1.45
CA SER A 384 8.96 6.10 -2.78
C SER A 384 10.22 6.65 -3.42
N ALA A 385 10.99 5.78 -4.09
CA ALA A 385 12.18 6.22 -4.80
C ALA A 385 11.77 6.96 -6.08
N PRO A 386 12.32 8.15 -6.39
CA PRO A 386 11.87 8.96 -7.53
C PRO A 386 12.04 8.25 -8.88
N ASN A 387 12.99 7.32 -8.97
CA ASN A 387 13.28 6.52 -10.17
C ASN A 387 12.74 5.07 -10.06
N SER A 388 11.80 4.80 -9.15
CA SER A 388 11.20 3.46 -9.03
C SER A 388 10.24 3.18 -10.19
N GLN A 389 9.98 1.91 -10.46
CA GLN A 389 9.05 1.51 -11.51
C GLN A 389 7.62 2.02 -11.20
N ALA A 390 7.15 1.94 -9.95
CA ALA A 390 5.84 2.49 -9.60
C ALA A 390 5.76 4.02 -9.77
N ARG A 391 6.86 4.75 -9.56
CA ARG A 391 6.91 6.20 -9.78
C ARG A 391 6.92 6.55 -11.27
N SER A 392 7.60 5.77 -12.12
CA SER A 392 7.51 5.94 -13.58
C SER A 392 6.13 5.58 -14.12
N GLU A 393 5.51 4.50 -13.62
CA GLU A 393 4.14 4.08 -13.96
C GLU A 393 3.12 5.17 -13.57
N LYS A 394 3.26 5.74 -12.36
CA LYS A 394 2.44 6.87 -11.90
C LYS A 394 2.64 8.10 -12.77
N ALA A 395 3.88 8.49 -13.06
CA ALA A 395 4.17 9.64 -13.91
C ALA A 395 3.60 9.47 -15.31
N PHE A 396 3.70 8.27 -15.89
CA PHE A 396 3.11 7.95 -17.19
C PHE A 396 1.58 8.05 -17.14
N HIS A 397 0.93 7.46 -16.13
CA HIS A 397 -0.51 7.53 -15.95
C HIS A 397 -0.98 8.99 -15.83
N ASP A 398 -0.36 9.75 -14.94
CA ASP A 398 -0.76 11.14 -14.65
C ASP A 398 -0.56 12.05 -15.86
N GLN A 399 0.46 11.81 -16.68
CA GLN A 399 0.70 12.56 -17.91
C GLN A 399 -0.38 12.30 -18.98
N HIS A 400 -0.84 11.05 -19.13
CA HIS A 400 -1.73 10.67 -20.23
C HIS A 400 -3.21 10.71 -19.88
N PHE A 401 -3.59 10.43 -18.63
CA PHE A 401 -4.98 10.32 -18.18
C PHE A 401 -5.33 11.34 -17.08
N GLY A 402 -4.36 12.13 -16.62
CA GLY A 402 -4.50 12.98 -15.44
C GLY A 402 -4.30 12.21 -14.13
N PRO A 403 -4.08 12.93 -13.02
CA PRO A 403 -3.92 12.32 -11.70
C PRO A 403 -5.21 11.64 -11.24
N PHE A 404 -5.07 10.57 -10.46
CA PHE A 404 -6.21 9.89 -9.83
C PHE A 404 -6.98 10.87 -8.92
N PHE A 405 -8.30 10.84 -8.99
CA PHE A 405 -9.20 11.74 -8.25
C PHE A 405 -9.04 11.62 -6.73
N ARG A 406 -9.31 12.69 -6.00
CA ARG A 406 -9.24 12.72 -4.53
C ARG A 406 -10.55 12.17 -3.95
N THR A 407 -10.46 11.26 -2.98
CA THR A 407 -11.66 10.61 -2.41
C THR A 407 -11.94 11.10 -1.00
N ASN A 408 -13.15 11.63 -0.78
CA ASN A 408 -13.63 11.98 0.55
C ASN A 408 -14.80 11.06 0.90
N GLN A 409 -14.65 10.28 1.96
CA GLN A 409 -15.57 9.19 2.31
C GLN A 409 -16.16 9.36 3.70
N VAL A 410 -17.42 9.00 3.84
CA VAL A 410 -18.15 8.92 5.12
C VAL A 410 -18.78 7.54 5.23
N ILE A 411 -18.57 6.87 6.38
CA ILE A 411 -19.15 5.57 6.69
C ILE A 411 -20.01 5.73 7.95
N LEU A 412 -21.31 5.43 7.84
CA LEU A 412 -22.27 5.56 8.94
C LEU A 412 -22.86 4.19 9.31
N THR A 413 -22.95 3.90 10.60
CA THR A 413 -23.62 2.71 11.15
C THR A 413 -24.56 3.09 12.30
N ALA A 414 -25.54 2.22 12.61
CA ALA A 414 -26.54 2.44 13.64
C ALA A 414 -26.68 1.20 14.55
N PRO A 415 -25.67 0.92 15.41
CA PRO A 415 -25.62 -0.33 16.19
C PRO A 415 -26.76 -0.49 17.20
N ASN A 416 -27.40 0.61 17.63
CA ASN A 416 -28.48 0.60 18.61
C ASN A 416 -29.87 0.33 18.00
N ARG A 417 -29.99 0.25 16.67
CA ARG A 417 -31.25 -0.01 15.97
C ARG A 417 -31.35 -1.49 15.60
N SER A 418 -32.44 -2.14 16.00
CA SER A 418 -32.70 -3.55 15.67
C SER A 418 -33.13 -3.69 14.21
N SER A 419 -32.71 -4.79 13.57
CA SER A 419 -33.26 -5.20 12.28
C SER A 419 -34.77 -5.42 12.35
N TYR A 420 -35.47 -5.13 11.26
CA TYR A 420 -36.91 -5.35 11.13
C TYR A 420 -37.22 -6.11 9.83
N ARG A 421 -38.44 -6.62 9.71
CA ARG A 421 -38.88 -7.39 8.53
C ARG A 421 -39.85 -6.55 7.70
N TYR A 422 -39.64 -6.54 6.39
CA TYR A 422 -40.50 -5.89 5.41
C TYR A 422 -41.03 -6.94 4.43
N ASP A 423 -42.33 -6.93 4.16
CA ASP A 423 -42.97 -7.87 3.23
C ASP A 423 -43.20 -7.16 1.88
N SER A 424 -42.26 -7.31 0.97
CA SER A 424 -42.32 -6.71 -0.37
C SER A 424 -43.31 -7.47 -1.24
N LEU A 425 -44.17 -6.74 -1.96
CA LEU A 425 -45.11 -7.33 -2.91
C LEU A 425 -44.38 -8.14 -4.02
N LEU A 426 -43.14 -7.75 -4.35
CA LEU A 426 -42.40 -8.31 -5.49
C LEU A 426 -41.41 -9.42 -5.10
N LEU A 427 -40.76 -9.27 -3.94
CA LEU A 427 -39.68 -10.15 -3.47
C LEU A 427 -40.07 -11.00 -2.26
N GLY A 428 -41.27 -10.79 -1.71
CA GLY A 428 -41.72 -11.40 -0.46
C GLY A 428 -40.99 -10.83 0.76
N PRO A 429 -40.92 -11.60 1.86
CA PRO A 429 -40.35 -11.12 3.11
C PRO A 429 -38.83 -10.93 3.03
N LYS A 430 -38.37 -9.74 3.40
CA LYS A 430 -36.96 -9.34 3.49
C LYS A 430 -36.62 -8.77 4.86
N ASN A 431 -35.42 -9.07 5.34
CA ASN A 431 -34.87 -8.45 6.54
C ASN A 431 -34.21 -7.14 6.16
N PHE A 432 -34.47 -6.09 6.93
CA PHE A 432 -33.85 -4.79 6.80
C PHE A 432 -33.03 -4.49 8.05
N SER A 433 -31.81 -4.04 7.83
CA SER A 433 -30.95 -3.52 8.89
C SER A 433 -31.51 -2.23 9.48
N GLY A 434 -31.28 -1.99 10.77
CA GLY A 434 -31.76 -0.78 11.46
C GLY A 434 -31.15 0.52 10.93
N ILE A 435 -30.02 0.47 10.20
CA ILE A 435 -29.43 1.64 9.54
C ILE A 435 -30.27 2.13 8.34
N LEU A 436 -31.11 1.26 7.79
CA LEU A 436 -32.02 1.54 6.68
C LEU A 436 -33.40 2.03 7.19
N ASP A 437 -33.48 2.60 8.39
CA ASP A 437 -34.68 3.29 8.84
C ASP A 437 -34.85 4.63 8.08
N LEU A 438 -36.09 4.99 7.75
CA LEU A 438 -36.39 6.20 6.96
C LEU A 438 -35.98 7.52 7.67
N ASP A 439 -36.05 7.56 9.00
CA ASP A 439 -35.61 8.73 9.80
C ASP A 439 -34.10 8.97 9.63
N LEU A 440 -33.30 7.91 9.65
CA LEU A 440 -31.85 7.95 9.43
C LEU A 440 -31.51 8.37 7.99
N LEU A 441 -32.23 7.89 6.98
CA LEU A 441 -32.02 8.28 5.59
C LEU A 441 -32.35 9.76 5.33
N LEU A 442 -33.36 10.31 6.01
CA LEU A 442 -33.68 11.73 5.93
C LEU A 442 -32.57 12.60 6.55
N GLU A 443 -32.04 12.21 7.72
CA GLU A 443 -30.90 12.90 8.34
C GLU A 443 -29.63 12.81 7.47
N LEU A 444 -29.41 11.66 6.82
CA LEU A 444 -28.31 11.48 5.86
C LEU A 444 -28.47 12.40 4.64
N LEU A 445 -29.70 12.54 4.13
CA LEU A 445 -30.00 13.44 3.02
C LEU A 445 -29.73 14.90 3.39
N GLU A 446 -30.12 15.32 4.60
CA GLU A 446 -29.81 16.66 5.09
C GLU A 446 -28.31 16.90 5.29
N LEU A 447 -27.54 15.88 5.67
CA LEU A 447 -26.07 15.96 5.72
C LEU A 447 -25.50 16.11 4.31
N GLN A 448 -25.93 15.26 3.36
CA GLN A 448 -25.42 15.27 2.00
C GLN A 448 -25.69 16.61 1.31
N GLU A 449 -26.89 17.17 1.45
CA GLU A 449 -27.24 18.49 0.88
C GLU A 449 -26.44 19.63 1.52
N ARG A 450 -26.16 19.57 2.82
CA ARG A 450 -25.25 20.53 3.48
C ARG A 450 -23.85 20.49 2.90
N LEU A 451 -23.30 19.29 2.72
CA LEU A 451 -21.96 19.10 2.14
C LEU A 451 -21.91 19.55 0.67
N ARG A 452 -22.97 19.30 -0.11
CA ARG A 452 -23.07 19.78 -1.51
C ARG A 452 -23.02 21.29 -1.63
N HIS A 453 -23.72 21.99 -0.74
CA HIS A 453 -23.79 23.46 -0.74
C HIS A 453 -22.68 24.15 0.05
N LEU A 454 -21.70 23.39 0.56
CA LEU A 454 -20.56 23.93 1.30
C LEU A 454 -19.72 24.85 0.40
N GLN A 455 -19.42 26.04 0.92
CA GLN A 455 -18.58 27.03 0.25
C GLN A 455 -17.43 27.45 1.15
N VAL A 456 -16.26 27.65 0.56
CA VAL A 456 -15.05 28.09 1.27
C VAL A 456 -14.47 29.34 0.61
N TRP A 457 -14.03 30.30 1.41
CA TRP A 457 -13.35 31.49 0.89
C TRP A 457 -11.91 31.14 0.52
N SER A 458 -11.52 31.33 -0.74
CA SER A 458 -10.13 31.18 -1.18
C SER A 458 -9.42 32.53 -1.14
N PRO A 459 -8.40 32.73 -0.29
CA PRO A 459 -7.65 33.98 -0.23
C PRO A 459 -6.89 34.30 -1.54
N GLU A 460 -6.45 33.27 -2.27
CA GLU A 460 -5.69 33.43 -3.51
C GLU A 460 -6.59 33.81 -4.68
N ALA A 461 -7.78 33.19 -4.77
CA ALA A 461 -8.74 33.45 -5.84
C ALA A 461 -9.70 34.62 -5.53
N GLN A 462 -9.74 35.11 -4.29
CA GLN A 462 -10.64 36.18 -3.82
C GLN A 462 -12.13 35.91 -4.14
N ARG A 463 -12.53 34.64 -4.05
CA ARG A 463 -13.90 34.19 -4.30
C ARG A 463 -14.26 33.00 -3.39
N ASN A 464 -15.56 32.77 -3.24
CA ASN A 464 -16.05 31.51 -2.69
C ASN A 464 -15.84 30.39 -3.71
N ILE A 465 -15.23 29.30 -3.26
CA ILE A 465 -15.11 28.04 -3.98
C ILE A 465 -16.25 27.14 -3.51
N SER A 466 -16.99 26.60 -4.46
CA SER A 466 -18.10 25.68 -4.27
C SER A 466 -17.73 24.28 -4.76
N LEU A 467 -18.52 23.26 -4.42
CA LEU A 467 -18.22 21.88 -4.84
C LEU A 467 -18.10 21.74 -6.37
N GLN A 468 -18.99 22.38 -7.14
CA GLN A 468 -18.98 22.36 -8.61
C GLN A 468 -17.73 22.96 -9.25
N ASP A 469 -16.93 23.74 -8.52
CA ASP A 469 -15.66 24.30 -9.02
C ASP A 469 -14.52 23.25 -9.05
N ILE A 470 -14.62 22.21 -8.21
CA ILE A 470 -13.52 21.28 -7.93
C ILE A 470 -13.91 19.80 -8.04
N CYS A 471 -15.21 19.48 -8.13
CA CYS A 471 -15.70 18.11 -8.17
C CYS A 471 -15.35 17.41 -9.50
N TYR A 472 -15.24 16.08 -9.45
CA TYR A 472 -15.14 15.25 -10.65
C TYR A 472 -16.53 15.07 -11.28
N ALA A 473 -16.67 15.40 -12.56
CA ALA A 473 -17.93 15.34 -13.31
C ALA A 473 -17.75 14.54 -14.63
N PRO A 474 -18.27 13.30 -14.73
CA PRO A 474 -17.98 12.42 -15.87
C PRO A 474 -18.72 12.78 -17.17
N LEU A 475 -19.87 13.46 -17.12
CA LEU A 475 -20.69 13.77 -18.31
C LEU A 475 -20.53 15.18 -18.86
N ASN A 476 -20.19 16.15 -18.01
CA ASN A 476 -20.20 17.58 -18.36
C ASN A 476 -19.04 18.35 -17.69
N PRO A 477 -17.78 18.00 -18.00
CA PRO A 477 -16.61 18.54 -17.27
C PRO A 477 -16.40 20.06 -17.46
N ASP A 478 -16.73 20.63 -18.62
CA ASP A 478 -16.38 22.02 -18.94
C ASP A 478 -17.34 23.07 -18.34
N ASN A 479 -18.63 22.75 -18.25
CA ASN A 479 -19.66 23.64 -17.74
C ASN A 479 -20.47 22.95 -16.63
N THR A 480 -19.73 22.50 -15.62
CA THR A 480 -20.20 21.66 -14.53
C THR A 480 -21.25 22.37 -13.68
N SER A 481 -22.38 21.71 -13.47
CA SER A 481 -23.39 22.07 -12.46
C SER A 481 -23.22 21.21 -11.21
N LEU A 482 -23.83 21.61 -10.09
CA LEU A 482 -23.85 20.81 -8.85
C LEU A 482 -24.47 19.41 -9.04
N TYR A 483 -25.34 19.23 -10.04
CA TYR A 483 -25.95 17.94 -10.38
C TYR A 483 -25.01 17.04 -11.21
N ASP A 484 -23.95 17.59 -11.80
CA ASP A 484 -22.99 16.83 -12.61
C ASP A 484 -21.86 16.23 -11.75
N CYS A 485 -21.73 16.65 -10.49
CA CYS A 485 -20.70 16.18 -9.56
C CYS A 485 -20.92 14.72 -9.14
N CYS A 486 -19.86 13.91 -9.23
CA CYS A 486 -19.88 12.51 -8.84
C CYS A 486 -19.95 12.34 -7.31
N ILE A 487 -21.16 12.10 -6.80
CA ILE A 487 -21.44 11.78 -5.40
C ILE A 487 -22.10 10.40 -5.36
N ASN A 488 -21.43 9.41 -4.77
CA ASN A 488 -21.97 8.06 -4.62
C ASN A 488 -22.55 7.87 -3.21
N SER A 489 -23.82 7.47 -3.14
CA SER A 489 -24.59 7.32 -1.91
C SER A 489 -25.86 6.51 -2.22
N LEU A 490 -26.47 5.87 -1.23
CA LEU A 490 -27.77 5.20 -1.39
C LEU A 490 -28.85 6.18 -1.89
N LEU A 491 -28.74 7.45 -1.48
CA LEU A 491 -29.69 8.51 -1.81
C LEU A 491 -29.72 8.86 -3.31
N GLN A 492 -28.70 8.44 -4.07
CA GLN A 492 -28.67 8.64 -5.52
C GLN A 492 -29.70 7.79 -6.28
N TYR A 493 -30.16 6.67 -5.70
CA TYR A 493 -31.30 5.94 -6.27
C TYR A 493 -32.56 6.80 -6.32
N PHE A 494 -32.66 7.81 -5.46
CA PHE A 494 -33.76 8.78 -5.41
C PHE A 494 -33.35 10.15 -5.96
N GLN A 495 -32.24 10.23 -6.72
CA GLN A 495 -31.67 11.45 -7.30
C GLN A 495 -31.53 12.59 -6.27
N ASN A 496 -31.19 12.24 -5.02
CA ASN A 496 -31.05 13.18 -3.91
C ASN A 496 -32.32 14.00 -3.63
N ASN A 497 -33.50 13.49 -3.99
CA ASN A 497 -34.76 14.20 -3.89
C ASN A 497 -35.62 13.66 -2.74
N ARG A 498 -35.86 14.52 -1.74
CA ARG A 498 -36.70 14.21 -0.57
C ARG A 498 -38.11 13.78 -0.94
N THR A 499 -38.71 14.38 -1.96
CA THR A 499 -40.08 14.06 -2.39
C THR A 499 -40.17 12.66 -3.00
N LEU A 500 -39.14 12.24 -3.74
CA LEU A 500 -39.09 10.89 -4.33
C LEU A 500 -38.88 9.82 -3.25
N LEU A 501 -38.04 10.11 -2.26
CA LEU A 501 -37.81 9.20 -1.12
C LEU A 501 -39.08 8.97 -0.26
N LEU A 502 -39.93 9.98 -0.13
CA LEU A 502 -41.18 9.90 0.65
C LEU A 502 -42.39 9.43 -0.18
N LEU A 503 -42.19 9.14 -1.47
CA LEU A 503 -43.27 8.72 -2.37
C LEU A 503 -43.75 7.31 -2.03
N THR A 504 -45.07 7.10 -2.09
CA THR A 504 -45.68 5.77 -1.99
C THR A 504 -46.76 5.64 -3.05
N ALA A 505 -46.99 4.41 -3.52
CA ALA A 505 -48.03 4.11 -4.49
C ALA A 505 -48.71 2.77 -4.16
N ASN A 506 -49.94 2.57 -4.62
CA ASN A 506 -50.60 1.27 -4.51
C ASN A 506 -50.40 0.50 -5.80
N GLN A 507 -49.95 -0.76 -5.70
CA GLN A 507 -49.75 -1.65 -6.84
C GLN A 507 -50.49 -2.95 -6.63
N THR A 508 -51.12 -3.46 -7.68
CA THR A 508 -51.77 -4.77 -7.69
C THR A 508 -50.92 -5.75 -8.49
N LEU A 509 -50.46 -6.82 -7.85
CA LEU A 509 -49.71 -7.91 -8.50
C LEU A 509 -50.39 -9.23 -8.17
N MET A 510 -50.71 -10.03 -9.21
CA MET A 510 -51.40 -11.33 -9.06
C MET A 510 -52.68 -11.26 -8.19
N GLY A 511 -53.45 -10.18 -8.33
CA GLY A 511 -54.69 -9.96 -7.57
C GLY A 511 -54.51 -9.50 -6.12
N GLN A 512 -53.27 -9.36 -5.63
CA GLN A 512 -52.97 -8.77 -4.33
C GLN A 512 -52.58 -7.30 -4.51
N THR A 513 -53.36 -6.39 -3.92
CA THR A 513 -53.04 -4.96 -3.88
C THR A 513 -52.29 -4.64 -2.60
N SER A 514 -51.08 -4.12 -2.72
CA SER A 514 -50.26 -3.65 -1.59
C SER A 514 -49.68 -2.27 -1.88
N GLN A 515 -49.20 -1.60 -0.84
CA GLN A 515 -48.50 -0.33 -0.96
C GLN A 515 -47.02 -0.60 -1.27
N VAL A 516 -46.52 0.02 -2.33
CA VAL A 516 -45.09 0.06 -2.66
C VAL A 516 -44.49 1.38 -2.19
N ASP A 517 -43.27 1.31 -1.68
CA ASP A 517 -42.55 2.47 -1.13
C ASP A 517 -41.05 2.45 -1.49
N TRP A 518 -40.27 3.35 -0.89
CA TRP A 518 -38.85 3.47 -1.13
C TRP A 518 -38.05 2.17 -0.94
N LYS A 519 -38.50 1.24 -0.09
CA LYS A 519 -37.83 -0.05 0.16
C LYS A 519 -37.90 -0.95 -1.06
N ASP A 520 -39.04 -0.98 -1.75
CA ASP A 520 -39.19 -1.73 -3.01
C ASP A 520 -38.30 -1.14 -4.09
N HIS A 521 -38.26 0.19 -4.21
CA HIS A 521 -37.39 0.89 -5.17
C HIS A 521 -35.90 0.63 -4.87
N PHE A 522 -35.49 0.72 -3.60
CA PHE A 522 -34.13 0.40 -3.16
C PHE A 522 -33.74 -1.03 -3.53
N LEU A 523 -34.58 -2.02 -3.21
CA LEU A 523 -34.33 -3.41 -3.55
C LEU A 523 -34.26 -3.63 -5.08
N TYR A 524 -35.11 -2.92 -5.84
CA TYR A 524 -35.07 -2.93 -7.30
C TYR A 524 -33.72 -2.43 -7.81
N CYS A 525 -33.31 -1.22 -7.41
CA CYS A 525 -32.08 -0.60 -7.89
C CYS A 525 -30.82 -1.33 -7.42
N ALA A 526 -30.82 -1.89 -6.20
CA ALA A 526 -29.71 -2.68 -5.71
C ALA A 526 -29.48 -3.95 -6.55
N ASN A 527 -30.57 -4.57 -7.03
CA ASN A 527 -30.49 -5.76 -7.89
C ASN A 527 -30.26 -5.43 -9.37
N ALA A 528 -30.72 -4.27 -9.84
CA ALA A 528 -30.68 -3.83 -11.22
C ALA A 528 -30.34 -2.32 -11.34
N PRO A 529 -29.07 -1.91 -11.08
CA PRO A 529 -28.69 -0.50 -10.98
C PRO A 529 -28.72 0.27 -12.31
N LEU A 530 -28.79 -0.44 -13.44
CA LEU A 530 -28.86 0.14 -14.79
C LEU A 530 -30.30 0.45 -15.24
N THR A 531 -31.28 0.33 -14.34
CA THR A 531 -32.69 0.49 -14.68
C THR A 531 -33.06 1.97 -14.85
N PHE A 532 -33.58 2.34 -16.01
CA PHE A 532 -34.06 3.70 -16.28
C PHE A 532 -35.45 4.01 -15.71
N LYS A 533 -36.27 2.97 -15.48
CA LYS A 533 -37.59 3.06 -14.86
C LYS A 533 -37.89 1.75 -14.14
N ASP A 534 -38.17 1.83 -12.85
CA ASP A 534 -38.60 0.66 -12.10
C ASP A 534 -39.98 0.16 -12.58
N GLY A 535 -40.22 -1.13 -12.42
CA GLY A 535 -41.50 -1.76 -12.75
C GLY A 535 -42.55 -1.59 -11.65
N THR A 536 -42.27 -0.75 -10.65
CA THR A 536 -43.22 -0.46 -9.58
C THR A 536 -44.16 0.67 -10.01
N ALA A 537 -45.25 0.87 -9.28
CA ALA A 537 -46.13 2.02 -9.51
C ALA A 537 -45.45 3.39 -9.27
N LEU A 538 -44.22 3.43 -8.72
CA LEU A 538 -43.45 4.65 -8.48
C LEU A 538 -42.81 5.22 -9.76
N ALA A 539 -42.48 4.37 -10.74
CA ALA A 539 -41.91 4.75 -12.04
C ALA A 539 -40.62 5.61 -11.94
N LEU A 540 -39.72 5.27 -11.02
CA LEU A 540 -38.49 6.00 -10.72
C LEU A 540 -37.27 5.42 -11.44
N SER A 541 -36.25 6.25 -11.69
CA SER A 541 -34.96 5.84 -12.27
C SER A 541 -34.00 5.35 -11.20
N CYS A 542 -33.18 4.34 -11.49
CA CYS A 542 -32.09 3.90 -10.62
C CYS A 542 -30.75 4.59 -10.90
N MET A 543 -30.67 5.42 -11.94
CA MET A 543 -29.48 6.21 -12.28
C MET A 543 -29.32 7.41 -11.35
N ALA A 544 -28.08 7.78 -11.03
CA ALA A 544 -27.79 8.99 -10.26
C ALA A 544 -28.18 10.27 -11.01
N ASP A 545 -28.27 11.39 -10.28
CA ASP A 545 -28.50 12.72 -10.87
C ASP A 545 -27.43 13.12 -11.90
N TYR A 546 -26.17 12.74 -11.66
CA TYR A 546 -25.04 12.93 -12.58
C TYR A 546 -25.00 11.95 -13.77
N GLY A 547 -26.01 11.08 -13.90
CA GLY A 547 -26.25 10.27 -15.10
C GLY A 547 -25.44 8.97 -15.24
N ALA A 548 -24.89 8.43 -14.15
CA ALA A 548 -24.26 7.11 -14.12
C ALA A 548 -24.98 6.15 -13.14
N PRO A 549 -24.82 4.83 -13.27
CA PRO A 549 -25.38 3.88 -12.31
C PRO A 549 -24.59 3.91 -11.00
N VAL A 550 -25.30 3.79 -9.87
CA VAL A 550 -24.66 3.60 -8.56
C VAL A 550 -24.70 2.13 -8.22
N PHE A 551 -23.54 1.50 -8.14
CA PHE A 551 -23.46 0.10 -7.75
C PHE A 551 -23.64 -0.05 -6.23
N PRO A 552 -24.27 -1.16 -5.75
CA PRO A 552 -24.52 -1.36 -4.33
C PRO A 552 -23.25 -1.26 -3.46
N PHE A 553 -22.15 -1.85 -3.92
CA PHE A 553 -20.87 -1.85 -3.19
C PHE A 553 -20.22 -0.45 -3.04
N LEU A 554 -20.73 0.58 -3.72
CA LEU A 554 -20.29 1.98 -3.57
C LEU A 554 -21.18 2.80 -2.62
N ALA A 555 -22.36 2.28 -2.28
CA ALA A 555 -23.39 2.98 -1.50
C ALA A 555 -23.66 2.35 -0.13
N ILE A 556 -23.48 1.03 -0.01
CA ILE A 556 -23.75 0.25 1.20
C ILE A 556 -22.64 -0.80 1.41
N GLY A 557 -22.47 -1.24 2.66
CA GLY A 557 -21.43 -2.20 3.04
C GLY A 557 -21.80 -3.09 4.23
N GLY A 558 -21.02 -4.15 4.45
CA GLY A 558 -21.24 -5.10 5.55
C GLY A 558 -22.40 -6.05 5.31
N TYR A 559 -22.59 -6.52 4.08
CA TYR A 559 -23.63 -7.48 3.72
C TYR A 559 -23.01 -8.79 3.23
N LYS A 560 -23.77 -9.88 3.26
CA LYS A 560 -23.30 -11.17 2.76
C LYS A 560 -23.91 -11.48 1.41
N GLY A 561 -23.08 -11.84 0.44
CA GLY A 561 -23.54 -12.25 -0.89
C GLY A 561 -24.28 -11.12 -1.62
N LYS A 562 -25.61 -11.26 -1.75
CA LYS A 562 -26.48 -10.29 -2.45
C LYS A 562 -27.64 -9.79 -1.59
N ASP A 563 -27.58 -10.00 -0.27
CA ASP A 563 -28.61 -9.58 0.67
C ASP A 563 -28.39 -8.10 1.08
N TYR A 564 -28.54 -7.20 0.10
CA TYR A 564 -28.29 -5.76 0.25
C TYR A 564 -29.14 -5.07 1.33
N SER A 565 -30.32 -5.62 1.65
CA SER A 565 -31.17 -5.10 2.72
C SER A 565 -30.62 -5.36 4.12
N GLU A 566 -29.68 -6.29 4.28
CA GLU A 566 -29.01 -6.60 5.54
C GLU A 566 -27.72 -5.77 5.74
N ALA A 567 -27.46 -4.75 4.92
CA ALA A 567 -26.27 -3.91 5.03
C ALA A 567 -26.14 -3.24 6.40
N GLU A 568 -24.97 -3.36 7.03
CA GLU A 568 -24.68 -2.78 8.35
C GLU A 568 -24.21 -1.31 8.26
N ALA A 569 -23.72 -0.87 7.09
CA ALA A 569 -23.16 0.46 6.90
C ALA A 569 -23.67 1.16 5.63
N LEU A 570 -23.82 2.49 5.72
CA LEU A 570 -24.03 3.39 4.58
C LEU A 570 -22.73 4.11 4.23
N ILE A 571 -22.42 4.19 2.94
CA ILE A 571 -21.19 4.79 2.41
C ILE A 571 -21.57 5.98 1.54
N MET A 572 -20.96 7.14 1.82
CA MET A 572 -21.08 8.34 1.00
C MET A 572 -19.69 8.75 0.53
N THR A 573 -19.52 8.89 -0.79
CA THR A 573 -18.23 9.23 -1.41
C THR A 573 -18.36 10.46 -2.30
N PHE A 574 -17.58 11.51 -2.00
CA PHE A 574 -17.41 12.69 -2.84
C PHE A 574 -16.08 12.58 -3.59
N SER A 575 -16.13 12.62 -4.93
CA SER A 575 -14.93 12.57 -5.77
C SER A 575 -14.56 13.97 -6.25
N LEU A 576 -13.34 14.41 -5.94
CA LEU A 576 -12.81 15.71 -6.39
C LEU A 576 -11.72 15.50 -7.46
N ASN A 577 -11.60 16.44 -8.39
CA ASN A 577 -10.48 16.44 -9.32
C ASN A 577 -9.17 16.62 -8.55
N ASN A 578 -8.16 15.86 -8.94
CA ASN A 578 -6.81 16.04 -8.42
C ASN A 578 -5.98 16.86 -9.41
N TYR A 579 -4.92 17.50 -8.93
CA TYR A 579 -4.08 18.38 -9.75
C TYR A 579 -2.59 18.20 -9.41
N PRO A 580 -1.67 18.47 -10.35
CA PRO A 580 -0.23 18.44 -10.09
C PRO A 580 0.18 19.40 -8.96
N ALA A 581 1.28 19.06 -8.27
CA ALA A 581 1.86 19.95 -7.25
C ALA A 581 2.27 21.29 -7.89
N GLY A 582 1.73 22.40 -7.35
CA GLY A 582 1.93 23.77 -7.86
C GLY A 582 0.72 24.37 -8.57
N ASP A 583 -0.29 23.57 -8.92
CA ASP A 583 -1.56 24.09 -9.43
C ASP A 583 -2.38 24.75 -8.29
N PRO A 584 -2.80 26.03 -8.41
CA PRO A 584 -3.57 26.71 -7.36
C PRO A 584 -4.92 26.03 -7.05
N ARG A 585 -5.47 25.25 -7.98
CA ARG A 585 -6.71 24.50 -7.76
C ARG A 585 -6.56 23.40 -6.72
N LEU A 586 -5.35 22.87 -6.52
CA LEU A 586 -5.07 21.89 -5.46
C LEU A 586 -5.26 22.52 -4.08
N ALA A 587 -4.79 23.76 -3.88
CA ALA A 587 -4.99 24.50 -2.64
C ALA A 587 -6.48 24.76 -2.37
N GLN A 588 -7.24 25.12 -3.41
CA GLN A 588 -8.70 25.29 -3.34
C GLN A 588 -9.42 23.99 -2.94
N ALA A 589 -9.03 22.85 -3.51
CA ALA A 589 -9.57 21.55 -3.13
C ALA A 589 -9.24 21.21 -1.66
N LYS A 590 -8.01 21.44 -1.22
CA LYS A 590 -7.60 21.25 0.19
C LYS A 590 -8.39 22.14 1.15
N LEU A 591 -8.69 23.39 0.78
CA LEU A 591 -9.54 24.29 1.59
C LEU A 591 -10.97 23.75 1.74
N TRP A 592 -11.55 23.21 0.66
CA TRP A 592 -12.88 22.60 0.73
C TRP A 592 -12.88 21.34 1.60
N GLU A 593 -11.85 20.50 1.48
CA GLU A 593 -11.66 19.31 2.32
C GLU A 593 -11.55 19.66 3.82
N GLU A 594 -10.95 20.80 4.16
CA GLU A 594 -10.86 21.29 5.54
C GLU A 594 -12.24 21.60 6.11
N ALA A 595 -13.06 22.35 5.37
CA ALA A 595 -14.42 22.66 5.76
C ALA A 595 -15.31 21.40 5.80
N PHE A 596 -15.08 20.44 4.89
CA PHE A 596 -15.72 19.12 4.94
C PHE A 596 -15.42 18.40 6.27
N LEU A 597 -14.16 18.37 6.70
CA LEU A 597 -13.78 17.74 7.98
C LEU A 597 -14.41 18.46 9.18
N GLU A 598 -14.50 19.79 9.16
CA GLU A 598 -15.15 20.56 10.23
C GLU A 598 -16.64 20.25 10.35
N GLU A 599 -17.36 20.23 9.22
CA GLU A 599 -18.78 19.88 9.17
C GLU A 599 -19.01 18.43 9.63
N MET A 600 -18.16 17.49 9.23
CA MET A 600 -18.24 16.09 9.67
C MET A 600 -17.99 15.93 11.17
N ARG A 601 -17.03 16.66 11.76
CA ARG A 601 -16.83 16.70 13.22
C ARG A 601 -18.00 17.34 13.96
N ALA A 602 -18.65 18.35 13.38
CA ALA A 602 -19.86 18.95 13.94
C ALA A 602 -21.04 17.97 13.88
N PHE A 603 -21.21 17.27 12.76
CA PHE A 603 -22.23 16.24 12.57
C PHE A 603 -22.05 15.07 13.55
N GLN A 604 -20.84 14.53 13.66
CA GLN A 604 -20.51 13.44 14.57
C GLN A 604 -20.86 13.78 16.03
N ARG A 605 -20.57 15.01 16.48
CA ARG A 605 -20.94 15.49 17.83
C ARG A 605 -22.45 15.65 18.01
N ARG A 606 -23.15 16.19 17.00
CA ARG A 606 -24.60 16.43 17.04
C ARG A 606 -25.41 15.14 17.05
N MET A 607 -24.94 14.11 16.34
CA MET A 607 -25.65 12.84 16.15
C MET A 607 -25.12 11.70 17.02
N ALA A 608 -24.27 12.02 18.01
CA ALA A 608 -23.71 11.05 18.95
C ALA A 608 -24.84 10.27 19.66
N GLY A 609 -24.92 8.97 19.42
CA GLY A 609 -25.92 8.06 19.98
C GLY A 609 -26.96 7.53 18.97
N MET A 610 -27.20 8.26 17.86
CA MET A 610 -28.02 7.77 16.74
C MET A 610 -27.17 7.07 15.68
N PHE A 611 -26.08 7.73 15.26
CA PHE A 611 -25.10 7.18 14.34
C PHE A 611 -23.74 7.01 15.00
N GLN A 612 -23.02 5.98 14.59
CA GLN A 612 -21.57 5.96 14.68
C GLN A 612 -21.02 6.36 13.30
N VAL A 613 -20.33 7.50 13.26
CA VAL A 613 -19.85 8.13 12.03
C VAL A 613 -18.33 8.10 12.00
N THR A 614 -17.77 7.59 10.91
CA THR A 614 -16.35 7.70 10.58
C THR A 614 -16.20 8.37 9.22
N PHE A 615 -15.09 9.09 9.01
CA PHE A 615 -14.87 9.86 7.79
C PHE A 615 -13.38 10.02 7.51
N MET A 616 -13.06 10.24 6.24
CA MET A 616 -11.73 10.55 5.75
C MET A 616 -11.85 11.60 4.66
N ALA A 617 -10.94 12.57 4.66
CA ALA A 617 -10.62 13.37 3.49
C ALA A 617 -9.24 12.97 2.95
N GLU A 618 -8.97 13.22 1.68
CA GLU A 618 -7.67 12.85 1.06
C GLU A 618 -6.48 13.52 1.77
N ARG A 619 -6.64 14.76 2.27
CA ARG A 619 -5.62 15.45 3.07
C ARG A 619 -5.44 14.93 4.51
N SER A 620 -6.41 14.20 5.04
CA SER A 620 -6.45 13.78 6.45
C SER A 620 -5.19 13.03 6.89
N LEU A 621 -4.66 12.16 6.03
CA LEU A 621 -3.47 11.36 6.32
C LEU A 621 -2.22 12.25 6.49
N GLU A 622 -2.05 13.26 5.64
CA GLU A 622 -0.95 14.23 5.72
C GLU A 622 -1.07 15.07 7.02
N ASP A 623 -2.27 15.55 7.32
CA ASP A 623 -2.52 16.40 8.49
C ASP A 623 -2.29 15.65 9.82
N GLU A 624 -2.74 14.40 9.94
CA GLU A 624 -2.59 13.60 11.18
C GLU A 624 -1.13 13.17 11.46
N ILE A 625 -0.35 12.87 10.41
CA ILE A 625 1.09 12.57 10.55
C ILE A 625 1.85 13.83 11.02
N ASN A 626 1.54 14.99 10.44
CA ASN A 626 2.15 16.26 10.82
C ASN A 626 1.78 16.68 12.24
N ARG A 627 0.52 16.51 12.67
CA ARG A 627 0.08 16.77 14.04
C ARG A 627 0.91 15.98 15.06
N THR A 628 1.06 14.68 14.82
CA THR A 628 1.80 13.77 15.69
C THR A 628 3.25 14.23 15.87
N THR A 629 3.88 14.64 14.77
CA THR A 629 5.25 15.13 14.78
C THR A 629 5.41 16.35 15.69
N ALA A 630 4.48 17.30 15.63
CA ALA A 630 4.51 18.51 16.45
C ALA A 630 4.28 18.21 17.94
N GLU A 631 3.39 17.27 18.26
CA GLU A 631 3.10 16.85 19.64
C GLU A 631 4.27 16.12 20.31
N ASP A 632 5.08 15.38 19.55
CA ASP A 632 6.22 14.62 20.09
C ASP A 632 7.49 15.49 20.27
N LEU A 633 7.60 16.64 19.61
CA LEU A 633 8.79 17.51 19.69
C LEU A 633 9.18 17.91 21.14
N PRO A 634 8.25 18.29 22.05
CA PRO A 634 8.58 18.57 23.44
C PRO A 634 9.08 17.35 24.23
N ILE A 635 8.66 16.14 23.83
CA ILE A 635 9.09 14.89 24.48
C ILE A 635 10.56 14.63 24.14
N PHE A 636 10.94 14.80 22.86
CA PHE A 636 12.35 14.77 22.47
C PHE A 636 13.16 15.84 23.20
N ALA A 637 12.67 17.09 23.29
CA ALA A 637 13.32 18.15 24.08
C ALA A 637 13.60 17.72 25.53
N THR A 638 12.65 17.03 26.16
CA THR A 638 12.79 16.49 27.52
C THR A 638 13.90 15.43 27.60
N SER A 639 14.03 14.57 26.58
CA SER A 639 15.10 13.56 26.54
C SER A 639 16.50 14.18 26.55
N TYR A 640 16.71 15.27 25.81
CA TYR A 640 17.98 16.00 25.79
C TYR A 640 18.32 16.60 27.17
N ILE A 641 17.32 17.15 27.87
CA ILE A 641 17.49 17.69 29.22
C ILE A 641 17.88 16.57 30.21
N VAL A 642 17.23 15.41 30.12
CA VAL A 642 17.55 14.26 30.98
C VAL A 642 18.98 13.77 30.73
N ILE A 643 19.41 13.67 29.47
CA ILE A 643 20.78 13.27 29.12
C ILE A 643 21.79 14.32 29.63
N PHE A 644 21.51 15.61 29.46
CA PHE A 644 22.33 16.69 30.00
C PHE A 644 22.52 16.60 31.53
N LEU A 645 21.41 16.37 32.26
CA LEU A 645 21.44 16.20 33.71
C LEU A 645 22.26 14.96 34.09
N TYR A 646 22.09 13.85 33.36
CA TYR A 646 22.89 12.65 33.55
C TYR A 646 24.39 12.91 33.37
N ILE A 647 24.80 13.51 32.25
CA ILE A 647 26.20 13.84 31.95
C ILE A 647 26.80 14.72 33.06
N SER A 648 26.09 15.77 33.44
CA SER A 648 26.55 16.75 34.44
C SER A 648 26.76 16.13 35.82
N LEU A 649 25.93 15.16 36.19
CA LEU A 649 26.00 14.46 37.48
C LEU A 649 27.03 13.32 37.45
N ALA A 650 26.98 12.45 36.44
CA ALA A 650 27.82 11.25 36.38
C ALA A 650 29.32 11.55 36.18
N LEU A 651 29.68 12.68 35.55
CA LEU A 651 31.07 13.14 35.44
C LEU A 651 31.61 13.79 36.72
N GLY A 652 30.76 14.10 37.71
CA GLY A 652 31.15 14.72 38.97
C GLY A 652 31.85 13.76 39.93
N SER A 653 32.87 14.24 40.64
CA SER A 653 33.53 13.46 41.70
C SER A 653 32.92 13.79 43.07
N TYR A 654 32.12 12.89 43.63
CA TYR A 654 31.45 13.10 44.92
C TYR A 654 32.30 12.61 46.10
N SER A 655 33.27 13.41 46.53
CA SER A 655 34.08 13.09 47.72
C SER A 655 33.41 13.54 49.04
N SER A 656 32.65 14.64 49.00
CA SER A 656 31.92 15.20 50.14
C SER A 656 30.73 16.03 49.64
N TRP A 657 29.60 15.99 50.37
CA TRP A 657 28.41 16.81 50.08
C TRP A 657 28.72 18.32 50.03
N SER A 658 29.73 18.78 50.77
CA SER A 658 30.16 20.18 50.78
C SER A 658 30.94 20.61 49.53
N ARG A 659 31.54 19.68 48.77
CA ARG A 659 32.29 19.98 47.54
C ARG A 659 31.46 19.86 46.26
N VAL A 660 30.20 19.43 46.34
CA VAL A 660 29.36 19.10 45.16
C VAL A 660 29.30 20.23 44.13
N MET A 661 29.15 21.49 44.55
CA MET A 661 29.09 22.64 43.63
C MET A 661 30.45 23.05 43.01
N VAL A 662 31.56 22.58 43.58
CA VAL A 662 32.92 22.80 43.04
C VAL A 662 33.27 21.68 42.06
N ASP A 663 32.96 20.45 42.47
CA ASP A 663 33.33 19.21 41.79
C ASP A 663 32.30 18.76 40.74
N SER A 664 31.13 19.42 40.67
CA SER A 664 30.18 19.25 39.57
C SER A 664 30.84 19.64 38.25
N LYS A 665 30.51 18.88 37.19
CA LYS A 665 31.00 19.08 35.83
C LYS A 665 29.87 19.56 34.90
N ALA A 666 29.05 20.48 35.39
CA ALA A 666 27.94 21.05 34.62
C ALA A 666 28.45 21.84 33.40
N THR A 667 29.58 22.56 33.51
CA THR A 667 30.18 23.25 32.36
C THR A 667 30.62 22.27 31.27
N LEU A 668 31.21 21.12 31.65
CA LEU A 668 31.58 20.08 30.69
C LEU A 668 30.35 19.40 30.09
N GLY A 669 29.31 19.13 30.88
CA GLY A 669 28.06 18.56 30.40
C GLY A 669 27.35 19.48 29.40
N LEU A 670 27.26 20.78 29.69
CA LEU A 670 26.67 21.77 28.79
C LEU A 670 27.51 21.91 27.52
N GLY A 671 28.83 21.96 27.65
CA GLY A 671 29.75 22.03 26.53
C GLY A 671 29.68 20.80 25.62
N GLY A 672 29.53 19.61 26.20
CA GLY A 672 29.36 18.36 25.45
C GLY A 672 28.08 18.38 24.62
N VAL A 673 26.94 18.71 25.23
CA VAL A 673 25.66 18.81 24.52
C VAL A 673 25.71 19.91 23.44
N ALA A 674 26.35 21.04 23.72
CA ALA A 674 26.50 22.12 22.74
C ALA A 674 27.36 21.72 21.53
N VAL A 675 28.43 20.94 21.75
CA VAL A 675 29.27 20.39 20.68
C VAL A 675 28.47 19.48 19.76
N VAL A 676 27.72 18.53 20.34
CA VAL A 676 26.89 17.58 19.59
C VAL A 676 25.80 18.32 18.80
N LEU A 677 25.03 19.21 19.43
CA LEU A 677 23.97 19.97 18.75
C LEU A 677 24.55 20.88 17.66
N GLY A 678 25.74 21.47 17.91
CA GLY A 678 26.47 22.23 16.91
C GLY A 678 26.82 21.39 15.68
N ALA A 679 27.27 20.15 15.86
CA ALA A 679 27.55 19.22 14.76
C ALA A 679 26.30 18.89 13.94
N VAL A 680 25.18 18.62 14.61
CA VAL A 680 23.90 18.31 13.95
C VAL A 680 23.38 19.50 13.15
N MET A 681 23.34 20.70 13.75
CA MET A 681 22.92 21.92 13.05
C MET A 681 23.83 22.25 11.87
N ALA A 682 25.14 22.06 12.01
CA ALA A 682 26.09 22.25 10.92
C ALA A 682 25.88 21.25 9.77
N ALA A 683 25.60 19.98 10.07
CA ALA A 683 25.30 18.97 9.06
C ALA A 683 24.00 19.27 8.31
N MET A 684 22.92 19.60 9.03
CA MET A 684 21.64 19.96 8.43
C MET A 684 21.75 21.24 7.59
N GLY A 685 22.45 22.26 8.09
CA GLY A 685 22.70 23.51 7.37
C GLY A 685 23.56 23.30 6.11
N PHE A 686 24.56 22.41 6.17
CA PHE A 686 25.36 22.03 4.99
C PHE A 686 24.50 21.42 3.89
N PHE A 687 23.63 20.45 4.21
CA PHE A 687 22.76 19.83 3.22
C PHE A 687 21.68 20.78 2.69
N SER A 688 21.21 21.71 3.53
CA SER A 688 20.32 22.80 3.12
C SER A 688 20.99 23.72 2.08
N TYR A 689 22.28 24.06 2.23
CA TYR A 689 23.02 24.80 1.19
C TYR A 689 23.11 24.05 -0.15
N LEU A 690 23.10 22.72 -0.12
CA LEU A 690 23.09 21.88 -1.32
C LEU A 690 21.69 21.71 -1.93
N GLY A 691 20.65 22.31 -1.34
CA GLY A 691 19.26 22.17 -1.78
C GLY A 691 18.66 20.79 -1.50
N ILE A 692 19.25 20.00 -0.60
CA ILE A 692 18.68 18.72 -0.18
C ILE A 692 17.61 19.00 0.86
N ARG A 693 16.36 18.68 0.51
CA ARG A 693 15.21 18.86 1.40
C ARG A 693 15.33 17.95 2.61
N SER A 694 14.98 18.49 3.77
CA SER A 694 14.94 17.75 5.03
C SER A 694 13.55 17.15 5.27
N SER A 695 13.47 16.19 6.19
CA SER A 695 12.21 15.61 6.63
C SER A 695 12.02 15.74 8.14
N LEU A 696 10.79 15.58 8.58
CA LEU A 696 10.43 15.63 10.01
C LEU A 696 11.12 14.51 10.81
N VAL A 697 11.35 13.35 10.20
CA VAL A 697 12.08 12.23 10.80
C VAL A 697 13.53 12.62 11.15
N ILE A 698 14.19 13.42 10.29
CA ILE A 698 15.57 13.88 10.54
C ILE A 698 15.63 14.79 11.77
N LEU A 699 14.70 15.75 11.86
CA LEU A 699 14.64 16.71 12.98
C LEU A 699 14.43 16.01 14.33
N GLN A 700 13.70 14.90 14.36
CA GLN A 700 13.42 14.16 15.59
C GLN A 700 14.54 13.17 15.97
N VAL A 701 15.04 12.40 15.00
CA VAL A 701 15.89 11.22 15.28
C VAL A 701 17.37 11.53 15.25
N VAL A 702 17.85 12.36 14.31
CA VAL A 702 19.30 12.58 14.12
C VAL A 702 19.95 13.21 15.36
N PRO A 703 19.41 14.28 15.98
CA PRO A 703 20.08 14.84 17.14
C PRO A 703 20.10 13.88 18.34
N PHE A 704 19.13 12.98 18.46
CA PHE A 704 19.11 11.96 19.51
C PHE A 704 20.21 10.93 19.28
N LEU A 705 20.30 10.38 18.07
CA LEU A 705 21.31 9.40 17.68
C LEU A 705 22.73 9.95 17.82
N VAL A 706 22.97 11.16 17.33
CA VAL A 706 24.30 11.79 17.39
C VAL A 706 24.66 12.15 18.83
N LEU A 707 23.69 12.53 19.66
CA LEU A 707 23.94 12.74 21.09
C LEU A 707 24.33 11.47 21.81
N SER A 708 23.68 10.34 21.50
CA SER A 708 24.04 9.03 22.01
C SER A 708 25.52 8.71 21.75
N VAL A 709 25.95 8.80 20.48
CA VAL A 709 27.34 8.55 20.08
C VAL A 709 28.32 9.57 20.67
N GLY A 710 27.98 10.86 20.59
CA GLY A 710 28.89 11.93 20.97
C GLY A 710 29.13 12.03 22.47
N ALA A 711 28.07 11.82 23.27
CA ALA A 711 28.17 11.81 24.71
C ALA A 711 29.08 10.67 25.20
N ASP A 712 29.08 9.52 24.53
CA ASP A 712 29.87 8.35 24.92
C ASP A 712 31.37 8.61 24.80
N ASN A 713 31.79 9.17 23.67
CA ASN A 713 33.18 9.57 23.43
C ASN A 713 33.67 10.62 24.44
N ILE A 714 32.82 11.61 24.74
CA ILE A 714 33.08 12.60 25.79
C ILE A 714 33.26 11.94 27.16
N PHE A 715 32.36 11.03 27.53
CA PHE A 715 32.41 10.32 28.81
C PHE A 715 33.70 9.50 28.96
N ILE A 716 34.04 8.70 27.94
CA ILE A 716 35.24 7.85 27.96
C ILE A 716 36.50 8.71 28.12
N PHE A 717 36.59 9.83 27.42
CA PHE A 717 37.74 10.74 27.51
C PHE A 717 37.87 11.38 28.90
N VAL A 718 36.78 11.95 29.44
CA VAL A 718 36.82 12.61 30.77
C VAL A 718 37.11 11.61 31.88
N LEU A 719 36.53 10.41 31.81
CA LEU A 719 36.74 9.37 32.82
C LEU A 719 38.18 8.85 32.81
N GLU A 720 38.79 8.67 31.63
CA GLU A 720 40.21 8.31 31.53
C GLU A 720 41.11 9.42 32.08
N TYR A 721 40.81 10.69 31.77
CA TYR A 721 41.52 11.84 32.33
C TYR A 721 41.46 11.87 33.86
N GLN A 722 40.30 11.55 34.46
CA GLN A 722 40.13 11.49 35.92
C GLN A 722 40.86 10.29 36.56
N ARG A 723 40.93 9.15 35.86
CA ARG A 723 41.58 7.93 36.35
C ARG A 723 43.10 7.97 36.25
N LEU A 724 43.64 8.72 35.27
CA LEU A 724 45.07 8.86 35.12
C LEU A 724 45.66 9.78 36.19
N PRO A 725 46.59 9.30 37.03
CA PRO A 725 47.32 10.20 37.89
C PRO A 725 48.25 11.09 37.06
N ARG A 726 48.28 12.38 37.42
CA ARG A 726 49.27 13.33 36.88
C ARG A 726 50.66 12.97 37.43
N ARG A 727 51.66 12.92 36.55
CA ARG A 727 53.04 12.64 36.98
C ARG A 727 53.59 13.85 37.75
N PRO A 728 54.47 13.66 38.75
CA PRO A 728 55.09 14.77 39.46
C PRO A 728 55.80 15.72 38.48
N GLY A 729 55.46 17.02 38.51
CA GLY A 729 56.03 18.04 37.64
C GLY A 729 55.45 18.13 36.22
N GLU A 730 54.48 17.28 35.86
CA GLU A 730 53.83 17.31 34.54
C GLU A 730 52.82 18.47 34.44
N PRO A 731 52.90 19.35 33.43
CA PRO A 731 51.92 20.40 33.23
C PRO A 731 50.57 19.82 32.78
N ARG A 732 49.47 20.54 33.05
CA ARG A 732 48.10 20.08 32.75
C ARG A 732 47.91 19.75 31.26
N GLU A 733 48.54 20.51 30.37
CA GLU A 733 48.41 20.38 28.93
C GLU A 733 49.03 19.06 28.43
N VAL A 734 50.15 18.66 29.02
CA VAL A 734 50.79 17.36 28.73
C VAL A 734 49.98 16.23 29.35
N HIS A 735 49.37 16.44 30.51
CA HIS A 735 48.47 15.45 31.11
C HIS A 735 47.23 15.18 30.23
N ILE A 736 46.57 16.25 29.76
CA ILE A 736 45.42 16.15 28.84
C ILE A 736 45.84 15.50 27.52
N GLY A 737 46.98 15.90 26.95
CA GLY A 737 47.52 15.26 25.75
C GLY A 737 47.78 13.77 25.96
N ARG A 738 48.39 13.39 27.09
CA ARG A 738 48.66 11.97 27.42
C ARG A 738 47.38 11.16 27.60
N ALA A 739 46.34 11.73 28.19
CA ALA A 739 45.02 11.09 28.29
C ALA A 739 44.41 10.92 26.89
N LEU A 740 44.40 11.97 26.07
CA LEU A 740 43.87 11.93 24.70
C LEU A 740 44.60 10.91 23.83
N GLY A 741 45.93 10.83 23.93
CA GLY A 741 46.75 9.86 23.20
C GLY A 741 46.42 8.38 23.52
N ARG A 742 45.84 8.09 24.70
CA ARG A 742 45.41 6.74 25.06
C ARG A 742 44.04 6.36 24.50
N VAL A 743 43.08 7.28 24.52
CA VAL A 743 41.67 7.02 24.15
C VAL A 743 41.30 7.40 22.73
N ALA A 744 41.93 8.42 22.15
CA ALA A 744 41.58 8.93 20.82
C ALA A 744 41.65 7.88 19.69
N PRO A 745 42.60 6.91 19.68
CA PRO A 745 42.57 5.85 18.68
C PRO A 745 41.30 4.98 18.75
N SER A 746 40.73 4.77 19.95
CA SER A 746 39.46 4.05 20.09
C SER A 746 38.29 4.90 19.59
N MET A 747 38.22 6.18 20.01
CA MET A 747 37.16 7.09 19.58
C MET A 747 37.15 7.26 18.05
N LEU A 748 38.34 7.39 17.43
CA LEU A 748 38.49 7.44 15.98
C LEU A 748 37.97 6.16 15.30
N LEU A 749 38.23 4.99 15.87
CA LEU A 749 37.76 3.71 15.33
C LEU A 749 36.23 3.66 15.33
N CYS A 750 35.58 4.02 16.44
CA CYS A 750 34.13 4.04 16.54
C CYS A 750 33.52 5.04 15.55
N SER A 751 33.90 6.32 15.63
CA SER A 751 33.31 7.37 14.79
C SER A 751 33.54 7.11 13.29
N LEU A 752 34.69 6.57 12.89
CA LEU A 752 34.96 6.23 11.50
C LEU A 752 34.09 5.05 11.03
N SER A 753 33.94 4.01 11.86
CA SER A 753 33.12 2.84 11.53
C SER A 753 31.65 3.25 11.40
N GLU A 754 31.13 4.05 12.32
CA GLU A 754 29.77 4.57 12.30
C GLU A 754 29.51 5.49 11.11
N ALA A 755 30.40 6.45 10.85
CA ALA A 755 30.27 7.34 9.70
C ALA A 755 30.23 6.55 8.39
N ILE A 756 31.13 5.58 8.21
CA ILE A 756 31.14 4.73 7.01
C ILE A 756 29.84 3.92 6.90
N CYS A 757 29.36 3.32 8.00
CA CYS A 757 28.09 2.60 8.01
C CYS A 757 26.91 3.49 7.62
N PHE A 758 26.83 4.73 8.15
CA PHE A 758 25.80 5.68 7.75
C PHE A 758 25.93 6.09 6.28
N PHE A 759 27.13 6.41 5.78
CA PHE A 759 27.30 6.73 4.36
C PHE A 759 26.96 5.56 3.44
N LEU A 760 27.26 4.32 3.83
CA LEU A 760 26.82 3.15 3.09
C LEU A 760 25.29 3.02 3.13
N GLY A 761 24.64 3.32 4.26
CA GLY A 761 23.19 3.42 4.40
C GLY A 761 22.51 4.34 3.37
N ALA A 762 23.23 5.35 2.85
CA ALA A 762 22.72 6.27 1.83
C ALA A 762 22.54 5.63 0.43
N LEU A 763 23.07 4.42 0.21
CA LEU A 763 22.87 3.66 -1.02
C LEU A 763 21.44 3.15 -1.20
N THR A 764 20.63 3.17 -0.14
CA THR A 764 19.21 2.82 -0.22
C THR A 764 18.47 3.73 -1.21
N PRO A 765 17.46 3.20 -1.93
CA PRO A 765 16.71 3.97 -2.92
C PRO A 765 15.74 4.97 -2.28
N MET A 766 15.39 4.76 -1.01
CA MET A 766 14.38 5.54 -0.28
C MET A 766 14.90 6.93 0.11
N PRO A 767 14.22 8.02 -0.30
CA PRO A 767 14.67 9.38 -0.01
C PRO A 767 14.80 9.68 1.48
N ALA A 768 13.82 9.29 2.31
CA ALA A 768 13.87 9.52 3.75
C ALA A 768 15.09 8.86 4.41
N VAL A 769 15.38 7.60 4.04
CA VAL A 769 16.55 6.85 4.55
C VAL A 769 17.85 7.46 4.05
N ARG A 770 17.91 7.80 2.76
CA ARG A 770 19.10 8.38 2.14
C ARG A 770 19.48 9.70 2.80
N THR A 771 18.53 10.63 2.93
CA THR A 771 18.80 11.94 3.54
C THR A 771 19.13 11.79 5.02
N PHE A 772 18.46 10.89 5.74
CA PHE A 772 18.82 10.54 7.12
C PHE A 772 20.27 10.04 7.23
N ALA A 773 20.66 9.08 6.38
CA ALA A 773 21.95 8.43 6.42
C ALA A 773 23.09 9.41 6.06
N LEU A 774 22.89 10.27 5.06
CA LEU A 774 23.81 11.34 4.71
C LEU A 774 23.98 12.36 5.85
N THR A 775 22.86 12.80 6.45
CA THR A 775 22.87 13.78 7.55
C THR A 775 23.57 13.21 8.78
N SER A 776 23.24 11.97 9.18
CA SER A 776 23.86 11.28 10.32
C SER A 776 25.34 11.02 10.09
N GLY A 777 25.74 10.56 8.91
CA GLY A 777 27.16 10.31 8.58
C GLY A 777 28.01 11.56 8.66
N LEU A 778 27.52 12.69 8.13
CA LEU A 778 28.22 13.97 8.24
C LEU A 778 28.21 14.51 9.68
N ALA A 779 27.08 14.37 10.40
CA ALA A 779 26.98 14.81 11.78
C ALA A 779 27.97 14.09 12.70
N VAL A 780 28.15 12.77 12.56
CA VAL A 780 29.14 11.99 13.32
C VAL A 780 30.57 12.44 13.02
N ILE A 781 30.91 12.75 11.75
CA ILE A 781 32.23 13.29 11.40
C ILE A 781 32.47 14.65 12.05
N LEU A 782 31.51 15.58 11.94
CA LEU A 782 31.61 16.92 12.52
C LEU A 782 31.67 16.86 14.04
N ASP A 783 30.92 15.95 14.66
CA ASP A 783 30.92 15.72 16.10
C ASP A 783 32.30 15.24 16.58
N PHE A 784 32.90 14.24 15.94
CA PHE A 784 34.27 13.80 16.25
C PHE A 784 35.29 14.95 16.12
N LEU A 785 35.22 15.75 15.05
CA LEU A 785 36.13 16.88 14.86
C LEU A 785 36.00 17.95 15.94
N LEU A 786 34.76 18.29 16.36
CA LEU A 786 34.50 19.23 17.43
C LEU A 786 34.90 18.68 18.81
N GLN A 787 34.74 17.38 19.04
CA GLN A 787 35.22 16.73 20.27
C GLN A 787 36.75 16.77 20.38
N MET A 788 37.48 16.49 19.30
CA MET A 788 38.94 16.54 19.27
C MET A 788 39.53 17.96 19.34
N SER A 789 38.69 19.00 19.26
CA SER A 789 39.10 20.41 19.25
C SER A 789 38.44 21.22 20.38
N ALA A 790 37.19 21.65 20.17
CA ALA A 790 36.43 22.48 21.11
C ALA A 790 36.27 21.84 22.49
N PHE A 791 35.98 20.53 22.55
CA PHE A 791 35.78 19.86 23.84
C PHE A 791 37.10 19.69 24.62
N VAL A 792 38.22 19.34 23.95
CA VAL A 792 39.55 19.30 24.57
C VAL A 792 39.96 20.68 25.11
N ALA A 793 39.69 21.75 24.36
CA ALA A 793 39.93 23.12 24.79
C ALA A 793 39.08 23.50 26.02
N LEU A 794 37.81 23.10 26.05
CA LEU A 794 36.92 23.32 27.19
C LEU A 794 37.38 22.53 28.44
N LEU A 795 37.82 21.28 28.27
CA LEU A 795 38.39 20.48 29.35
C LEU A 795 39.65 21.12 29.94
N SER A 796 40.51 21.71 29.11
CA SER A 796 41.68 22.49 29.58
C SER A 796 41.25 23.66 30.47
N LEU A 797 40.21 24.41 30.07
CA LEU A 797 39.69 25.52 30.86
C LEU A 797 39.01 25.06 32.16
N ASP A 798 38.24 23.97 32.13
CA ASP A 798 37.61 23.41 33.32
C ASP A 798 38.65 22.84 34.30
N SER A 799 39.70 22.19 33.81
CA SER A 799 40.81 21.73 34.66
C SER A 799 41.51 22.90 35.36
N LYS A 800 41.74 24.00 34.64
CA LYS A 800 42.29 25.25 35.19
C LYS A 800 41.36 25.88 36.23
N ARG A 801 40.03 25.80 36.04
CA ARG A 801 39.02 26.24 37.03
C ARG A 801 39.07 25.38 38.30
N GLN A 802 39.11 24.06 38.14
CA GLN A 802 39.10 23.11 39.26
C GLN A 802 40.38 23.22 40.10
N GLU A 803 41.55 23.35 39.48
CA GLU A 803 42.83 23.63 40.17
C GLU A 803 42.77 24.93 40.99
N ALA A 804 42.03 25.93 40.51
CA ALA A 804 41.82 27.20 41.21
C ALA A 804 40.72 27.14 42.30
N SER A 805 40.12 25.97 42.53
CA SER A 805 39.05 25.72 43.52
C SER A 805 37.88 26.72 43.46
N ARG A 806 37.43 27.05 42.24
CA ARG A 806 36.28 27.93 42.00
C ARG A 806 35.02 27.11 41.73
N LEU A 807 33.85 27.65 42.08
CA LEU A 807 32.56 27.06 41.69
C LEU A 807 32.44 26.96 40.15
N ASP A 808 31.68 25.97 39.68
CA ASP A 808 31.55 25.63 38.26
C ASP A 808 30.77 26.70 37.47
N VAL A 809 29.49 26.88 37.79
CA VAL A 809 28.59 27.84 37.11
C VAL A 809 28.85 29.29 37.54
N CYS A 810 29.20 29.50 38.81
CA CYS A 810 29.48 30.82 39.39
C CYS A 810 30.98 31.05 39.56
N CYS A 811 31.68 31.29 38.44
CA CYS A 811 33.15 31.41 38.34
C CYS A 811 33.82 32.45 39.28
N CYS A 812 33.04 33.32 39.93
CA CYS A 812 33.54 34.41 40.77
C CYS A 812 33.65 34.06 42.27
N VAL A 813 33.07 32.95 42.72
CA VAL A 813 33.00 32.61 44.15
C VAL A 813 34.02 31.51 44.51
N LYS A 814 34.88 31.79 45.49
CA LYS A 814 35.74 30.80 46.14
C LYS A 814 35.13 30.42 47.50
N PRO A 815 34.78 29.15 47.74
CA PRO A 815 34.33 28.74 49.06
C PRO A 815 35.49 28.77 50.07
N GLN A 816 35.18 29.05 51.33
CA GLN A 816 36.15 29.09 52.43
C GLN A 816 36.44 27.65 52.91
N GLU A 817 37.74 27.28 52.93
CA GLU A 817 38.32 26.00 53.39
C GLU A 817 37.54 24.71 53.02
N LEU A 818 37.84 24.15 51.84
CA LEU A 818 37.36 22.81 51.46
C LEU A 818 38.39 21.72 51.83
N PRO A 819 37.96 20.54 52.30
CA PRO A 819 38.86 19.42 52.54
C PRO A 819 39.58 19.01 51.24
N PRO A 820 40.85 18.57 51.26
CA PRO A 820 41.59 18.19 50.06
C PRO A 820 40.83 17.12 49.25
N PRO A 821 40.97 17.10 47.92
CA PRO A 821 40.28 16.11 47.10
C PRO A 821 40.74 14.70 47.51
N GLY A 822 39.82 13.90 48.05
CA GLY A 822 40.10 12.52 48.41
C GLY A 822 40.33 11.68 47.14
N GLN A 823 41.49 11.02 47.05
CA GLN A 823 41.77 10.01 46.00
C GLN A 823 41.03 8.70 46.29
N GLY A 824 39.70 8.76 46.40
CA GLY A 824 38.87 7.57 46.57
C GLY A 824 38.70 6.82 45.25
N GLU A 825 38.83 5.49 45.28
CA GLU A 825 38.40 4.65 44.16
C GLU A 825 36.90 4.87 43.92
N GLY A 826 36.50 5.20 42.69
CA GLY A 826 35.09 5.40 42.35
C GLY A 826 34.25 4.15 42.61
N LEU A 827 33.02 4.34 43.09
CA LEU A 827 32.09 3.24 43.44
C LEU A 827 31.97 2.20 42.32
N LEU A 828 31.88 2.68 41.07
CA LEU A 828 31.70 1.85 39.89
C LEU A 828 32.94 1.00 39.60
N LEU A 829 34.14 1.57 39.70
CA LEU A 829 35.40 0.82 39.53
C LEU A 829 35.55 -0.24 40.64
N GLY A 830 35.26 0.14 41.89
CA GLY A 830 35.30 -0.77 43.03
C GLY A 830 34.32 -1.95 42.87
N PHE A 831 33.11 -1.72 42.37
CA PHE A 831 32.14 -2.76 42.06
C PHE A 831 32.63 -3.72 40.97
N PHE A 832 33.16 -3.17 39.87
CA PHE A 832 33.69 -3.99 38.78
C PHE A 832 34.89 -4.84 39.21
N GLN A 833 35.77 -4.27 40.03
CA GLN A 833 36.98 -4.93 40.52
C GLN A 833 36.70 -6.01 41.57
N LYS A 834 35.81 -5.73 42.54
CA LYS A 834 35.58 -6.61 43.71
C LYS A 834 34.48 -7.64 43.50
N ALA A 835 33.44 -7.32 42.72
CA ALA A 835 32.27 -8.18 42.55
C ALA A 835 32.12 -8.71 41.12
N TYR A 836 31.99 -7.81 40.13
CA TYR A 836 31.57 -8.19 38.78
C TYR A 836 32.59 -9.03 38.01
N ALA A 837 33.84 -8.55 37.86
CA ALA A 837 34.84 -9.26 37.06
C ALA A 837 35.26 -10.61 37.68
N PRO A 838 35.45 -10.75 39.01
CA PRO A 838 35.71 -12.05 39.62
C PRO A 838 34.58 -13.06 39.43
N PHE A 839 33.31 -12.61 39.49
CA PHE A 839 32.15 -13.47 39.27
C PHE A 839 32.03 -13.90 37.80
N LEU A 840 32.10 -12.96 36.86
CA LEU A 840 31.91 -13.22 35.43
C LEU A 840 33.01 -14.14 34.87
N LEU A 841 34.26 -13.94 35.30
CA LEU A 841 35.42 -14.69 34.79
C LEU A 841 35.73 -15.96 35.58
N HIS A 842 34.87 -16.36 36.52
CA HIS A 842 34.99 -17.65 37.20
C HIS A 842 34.81 -18.82 36.21
N TRP A 843 35.48 -19.95 36.42
CA TRP A 843 35.51 -21.04 35.43
C TRP A 843 34.14 -21.66 35.13
N ILE A 844 33.26 -21.75 36.13
CA ILE A 844 31.87 -22.25 35.97
C ILE A 844 31.02 -21.24 35.20
N THR A 845 31.05 -19.97 35.61
CA THR A 845 30.20 -18.91 35.03
C THR A 845 30.55 -18.68 33.57
N ARG A 846 31.82 -18.71 33.20
CA ARG A 846 32.26 -18.64 31.79
C ARG A 846 31.63 -19.72 30.91
N GLY A 847 31.55 -20.96 31.38
CA GLY A 847 30.91 -22.06 30.64
C GLY A 847 29.41 -21.86 30.47
N VAL A 848 28.73 -21.44 31.55
CA VAL A 848 27.28 -21.15 31.55
C VAL A 848 26.95 -19.99 30.62
N VAL A 849 27.73 -18.91 30.66
CA VAL A 849 27.54 -17.73 29.80
C VAL A 849 27.65 -18.12 28.33
N LEU A 850 28.69 -18.86 27.92
CA LEU A 850 28.82 -19.29 26.53
C LEU A 850 27.62 -20.13 26.06
N LEU A 851 27.17 -21.09 26.89
CA LEU A 851 26.02 -21.92 26.55
C LEU A 851 24.74 -21.10 26.42
N LEU A 852 24.51 -20.13 27.31
CA LEU A 852 23.33 -19.27 27.28
C LEU A 852 23.31 -18.39 26.04
N PHE A 853 24.42 -17.73 25.70
CA PHE A 853 24.49 -16.87 24.51
C PHE A 853 24.41 -17.65 23.20
N LEU A 854 24.96 -18.87 23.14
CA LEU A 854 24.78 -19.77 21.99
C LEU A 854 23.32 -20.23 21.86
N ALA A 855 22.65 -20.54 22.98
CA ALA A 855 21.23 -20.88 22.96
C ALA A 855 20.36 -19.68 22.54
N LEU A 856 20.67 -18.49 23.04
CA LEU A 856 20.01 -17.24 22.64
C LEU A 856 20.13 -17.03 21.13
N PHE A 857 21.36 -17.08 20.60
CA PHE A 857 21.62 -16.96 19.17
C PHE A 857 20.87 -18.00 18.34
N GLY A 858 20.80 -19.26 18.81
CA GLY A 858 20.03 -20.32 18.15
C GLY A 858 18.52 -20.06 18.13
N VAL A 859 17.94 -19.58 19.23
CA VAL A 859 16.51 -19.20 19.31
C VAL A 859 16.23 -17.98 18.42
N SER A 860 17.13 -17.00 18.39
CA SER A 860 17.03 -15.82 17.55
C SER A 860 17.08 -16.17 16.06
N LEU A 861 17.98 -17.07 15.65
CA LEU A 861 18.06 -17.57 14.27
C LEU A 861 16.76 -18.23 13.81
N TYR A 862 16.14 -19.04 14.68
CA TYR A 862 14.83 -19.63 14.39
C TYR A 862 13.73 -18.57 14.31
N SER A 863 13.68 -17.65 15.29
CA SER A 863 12.64 -16.63 15.39
C SER A 863 12.67 -15.64 14.22
N MET A 864 13.86 -15.34 13.68
CA MET A 864 14.04 -14.50 12.49
C MET A 864 13.23 -14.97 11.27
N CYS A 865 12.91 -16.27 11.17
CA CYS A 865 12.07 -16.80 10.07
C CYS A 865 10.61 -16.34 10.12
N HIS A 866 10.13 -15.86 11.26
CA HIS A 866 8.74 -15.45 11.48
C HIS A 866 8.55 -13.92 11.44
N ILE A 867 9.54 -13.17 10.96
CA ILE A 867 9.44 -11.72 10.87
C ILE A 867 8.41 -11.32 9.80
N SER A 868 7.46 -10.45 10.17
CA SER A 868 6.52 -9.87 9.22
C SER A 868 7.19 -8.75 8.43
N VAL A 869 7.01 -8.73 7.11
CA VAL A 869 7.49 -7.65 6.24
C VAL A 869 6.32 -6.71 5.94
N GLY A 870 6.57 -5.40 6.03
CA GLY A 870 5.55 -4.38 5.79
C GLY A 870 5.43 -3.33 6.90
N LEU A 871 4.71 -2.25 6.61
CA LEU A 871 4.27 -1.27 7.61
C LEU A 871 2.78 -1.04 7.38
N ASP A 872 1.96 -1.40 8.36
CA ASP A 872 0.53 -1.09 8.32
C ASP A 872 0.34 0.41 8.52
N GLN A 873 -0.52 1.01 7.69
CA GLN A 873 -0.76 2.47 7.67
C GLN A 873 -1.24 3.00 9.03
N GLU A 874 -1.99 2.18 9.76
CA GLU A 874 -2.48 2.47 11.12
C GLU A 874 -1.34 2.78 12.11
N LEU A 875 -0.14 2.20 11.93
CA LEU A 875 1.00 2.43 12.83
C LEU A 875 1.66 3.81 12.64
N ALA A 876 1.42 4.47 11.50
CA ALA A 876 1.90 5.82 11.26
C ALA A 876 1.03 6.90 11.94
N LEU A 877 -0.17 6.52 12.42
CA LEU A 877 -1.14 7.41 13.03
C LEU A 877 -0.97 7.49 14.56
N PRO A 878 -1.39 8.62 15.17
CA PRO A 878 -1.45 8.72 16.62
C PRO A 878 -2.61 7.86 17.17
N LYS A 879 -2.49 7.40 18.43
CA LYS A 879 -3.46 6.48 19.06
C LYS A 879 -4.88 7.05 19.19
N ASP A 880 -5.04 8.36 19.12
CA ASP A 880 -6.30 9.09 19.24
C ASP A 880 -6.83 9.61 17.89
N SER A 881 -6.25 9.18 16.77
CA SER A 881 -6.67 9.63 15.44
C SER A 881 -8.04 9.06 15.05
N TYR A 882 -8.92 9.92 14.52
CA TYR A 882 -10.19 9.50 13.92
C TYR A 882 -9.98 8.61 12.67
N LEU A 883 -8.79 8.64 12.07
CA LEU A 883 -8.45 7.79 10.93
C LEU A 883 -8.30 6.32 11.33
N LEU A 884 -7.93 6.01 12.58
CA LEU A 884 -7.91 4.63 13.07
C LEU A 884 -9.31 4.02 13.04
N ASP A 885 -10.33 4.76 13.48
CA ASP A 885 -11.72 4.33 13.41
C ASP A 885 -12.19 4.16 11.95
N TYR A 886 -11.78 5.06 11.06
CA TYR A 886 -12.06 4.93 9.63
C TYR A 886 -11.46 3.65 9.03
N PHE A 887 -10.18 3.34 9.28
CA PHE A 887 -9.54 2.13 8.75
C PHE A 887 -10.17 0.84 9.31
N LEU A 888 -10.57 0.85 10.59
CA LEU A 888 -11.34 -0.25 11.18
C LEU A 888 -12.68 -0.45 10.46
N PHE A 889 -13.38 0.63 10.13
CA PHE A 889 -14.65 0.60 9.40
C PHE A 889 -14.47 0.16 7.95
N LEU A 890 -13.43 0.65 7.28
CA LEU A 890 -13.04 0.22 5.94
C LEU A 890 -12.81 -1.29 5.89
N ASN A 891 -11.99 -1.81 6.81
CA ASN A 891 -11.63 -3.24 6.90
C ASN A 891 -12.82 -4.16 7.21
N ARG A 892 -13.87 -3.62 7.84
CA ARG A 892 -15.07 -4.36 8.26
C ARG A 892 -16.21 -4.30 7.26
N TYR A 893 -16.45 -3.14 6.64
CA TYR A 893 -17.68 -2.87 5.89
C TYR A 893 -17.50 -2.74 4.38
N PHE A 894 -16.31 -2.43 3.87
CA PHE A 894 -16.12 -2.33 2.42
C PHE A 894 -16.04 -3.73 1.77
N GLU A 895 -16.81 -3.91 0.70
CA GLU A 895 -16.88 -5.17 -0.06
C GLU A 895 -15.94 -5.20 -1.28
N VAL A 896 -15.39 -4.04 -1.66
CA VAL A 896 -14.42 -3.89 -2.78
C VAL A 896 -13.18 -3.14 -2.32
N GLY A 897 -12.03 -3.47 -2.92
CA GLY A 897 -10.76 -2.78 -2.69
C GLY A 897 -10.58 -1.57 -3.61
N ALA A 898 -9.35 -1.07 -3.66
CA ALA A 898 -8.96 0.02 -4.56
C ALA A 898 -9.12 -0.39 -6.04
N PRO A 899 -9.48 0.55 -6.93
CA PRO A 899 -9.47 0.31 -8.36
C PRO A 899 -8.03 0.10 -8.86
N VAL A 900 -7.89 -0.74 -9.88
CA VAL A 900 -6.65 -0.98 -10.60
C VAL A 900 -6.86 -0.73 -12.08
N TYR A 901 -5.96 0.02 -12.69
CA TYR A 901 -5.99 0.37 -14.10
C TYR A 901 -4.90 -0.38 -14.83
N PHE A 902 -5.27 -1.31 -15.69
CA PHE A 902 -4.31 -1.93 -16.61
C PHE A 902 -4.08 -0.96 -17.78
N VAL A 903 -2.93 -0.29 -17.75
CA VAL A 903 -2.56 0.75 -18.72
C VAL A 903 -1.75 0.11 -19.85
N THR A 904 -2.16 0.38 -21.09
CA THR A 904 -1.47 0.03 -22.32
C THR A 904 -0.65 1.24 -22.79
N THR A 905 0.64 1.01 -23.01
CA THR A 905 1.58 2.03 -23.50
C THR A 905 1.46 2.24 -25.02
N LEU A 906 2.24 3.18 -25.56
CA LEU A 906 2.32 3.45 -26.99
C LEU A 906 2.90 2.23 -27.76
N GLY A 907 2.60 2.14 -29.06
CA GLY A 907 3.17 1.10 -29.94
C GLY A 907 2.28 -0.12 -30.19
N TYR A 908 0.99 -0.07 -29.84
CA TYR A 908 0.00 -1.12 -30.14
C TYR A 908 -1.05 -0.66 -31.15
N ASN A 909 -1.24 -1.43 -32.22
CA ASN A 909 -2.18 -1.10 -33.29
C ASN A 909 -3.61 -1.59 -32.98
N PHE A 910 -4.41 -0.76 -32.30
CA PHE A 910 -5.82 -1.02 -32.02
C PHE A 910 -6.73 -1.01 -33.26
N SER A 911 -6.34 -0.39 -34.37
CA SER A 911 -7.17 -0.29 -35.58
C SER A 911 -7.17 -1.57 -36.42
N SER A 912 -6.14 -2.40 -36.27
CA SER A 912 -6.01 -3.66 -36.98
C SER A 912 -6.97 -4.71 -36.42
N GLU A 913 -7.46 -5.61 -37.28
CA GLU A 913 -8.32 -6.69 -36.85
C GLU A 913 -7.64 -7.62 -35.82
N ALA A 914 -6.37 -7.94 -36.05
CA ALA A 914 -5.56 -8.73 -35.12
C ALA A 914 -5.40 -8.01 -33.76
N GLY A 915 -5.20 -6.69 -33.79
CA GLY A 915 -5.10 -5.86 -32.59
C GLY A 915 -6.39 -5.80 -31.79
N MET A 916 -7.54 -5.64 -32.47
CA MET A 916 -8.85 -5.69 -31.83
C MET A 916 -9.13 -7.06 -31.22
N ASN A 917 -8.92 -8.15 -31.97
CA ASN A 917 -9.23 -9.52 -31.54
C ASN A 917 -8.38 -9.97 -30.33
N ALA A 918 -7.17 -9.43 -30.17
CA ALA A 918 -6.32 -9.69 -29.01
C ALA A 918 -6.72 -8.88 -27.75
N ILE A 919 -7.52 -7.83 -27.89
CA ILE A 919 -8.02 -7.01 -26.76
C ILE A 919 -9.45 -7.36 -26.36
N CYS A 920 -10.37 -7.44 -27.33
CA CYS A 920 -11.82 -7.59 -27.09
C CYS A 920 -12.20 -8.97 -26.54
N SER A 921 -13.44 -9.11 -26.07
CA SER A 921 -14.00 -10.38 -25.57
C SER A 921 -15.41 -10.69 -26.08
N SER A 922 -15.88 -9.99 -27.12
CA SER A 922 -17.11 -10.32 -27.84
C SER A 922 -16.93 -11.54 -28.77
N ALA A 923 -18.01 -11.98 -29.42
CA ALA A 923 -17.92 -13.06 -30.41
C ALA A 923 -16.87 -12.75 -31.50
N GLY A 924 -16.03 -13.74 -31.81
CA GLY A 924 -14.93 -13.62 -32.77
C GLY A 924 -13.60 -13.10 -32.20
N CYS A 925 -13.52 -12.72 -30.92
CA CYS A 925 -12.26 -12.36 -30.26
C CYS A 925 -11.49 -13.60 -29.79
N ASN A 926 -10.20 -13.44 -29.44
CA ASN A 926 -9.36 -14.55 -28.98
C ASN A 926 -9.83 -15.09 -27.61
N ASN A 927 -9.80 -16.41 -27.42
CA ASN A 927 -10.19 -17.06 -26.16
C ASN A 927 -9.33 -16.65 -24.94
N PHE A 928 -8.12 -16.14 -25.16
CA PHE A 928 -7.23 -15.62 -24.12
C PHE A 928 -6.82 -14.16 -24.43
N SER A 929 -7.78 -13.34 -24.85
CA SER A 929 -7.57 -11.91 -25.05
C SER A 929 -7.26 -11.18 -23.73
N PHE A 930 -6.83 -9.91 -23.85
CA PHE A 930 -6.54 -9.03 -22.72
C PHE A 930 -7.67 -9.01 -21.67
N THR A 931 -8.89 -8.70 -22.08
CA THR A 931 -10.04 -8.56 -21.15
C THR A 931 -10.47 -9.92 -20.61
N GLN A 932 -10.35 -10.97 -21.42
CA GLN A 932 -10.67 -12.33 -21.01
C GLN A 932 -9.71 -12.85 -19.92
N LYS A 933 -8.41 -12.54 -20.01
CA LYS A 933 -7.44 -12.89 -18.96
C LYS A 933 -7.76 -12.21 -17.63
N ILE A 934 -8.12 -10.93 -17.65
CA ILE A 934 -8.54 -10.21 -16.43
C ILE A 934 -9.83 -10.82 -15.88
N GLN A 935 -10.78 -11.17 -16.77
CA GLN A 935 -12.00 -11.85 -16.36
C GLN A 935 -11.71 -13.18 -15.67
N TYR A 936 -10.85 -14.04 -16.22
CA TYR A 936 -10.48 -15.30 -15.57
C TYR A 936 -9.80 -15.08 -14.22
N ALA A 937 -8.99 -14.03 -14.08
CA ALA A 937 -8.38 -13.69 -12.80
C ALA A 937 -9.45 -13.37 -11.72
N THR A 938 -10.55 -12.71 -12.10
CA THR A 938 -11.65 -12.36 -11.17
C THR A 938 -12.49 -13.54 -10.68
N GLU A 939 -12.41 -14.70 -11.36
CA GLU A 939 -13.06 -15.93 -10.88
C GLU A 939 -12.30 -16.57 -9.71
N PHE A 940 -11.05 -16.15 -9.48
CA PHE A 940 -10.16 -16.63 -8.43
C PHE A 940 -9.62 -15.47 -7.56
N PRO A 941 -10.50 -14.72 -6.87
CA PRO A 941 -10.13 -13.49 -6.16
C PRO A 941 -9.13 -13.72 -5.02
N GLU A 942 -9.10 -14.92 -4.43
CA GLU A 942 -8.14 -15.27 -3.37
C GLU A 942 -6.71 -15.43 -3.87
N GLN A 943 -6.51 -15.74 -5.16
CA GLN A 943 -5.19 -15.89 -5.77
C GLN A 943 -4.76 -14.62 -6.52
N SER A 944 -5.69 -14.01 -7.26
CA SER A 944 -5.38 -12.85 -8.13
C SER A 944 -5.59 -11.50 -7.45
N TYR A 945 -6.27 -11.47 -6.31
CA TYR A 945 -6.71 -10.26 -5.61
C TYR A 945 -7.60 -9.33 -6.46
N LEU A 946 -8.24 -9.82 -7.53
CA LEU A 946 -9.21 -9.09 -8.35
C LEU A 946 -10.63 -9.61 -8.10
N ALA A 947 -11.58 -8.71 -7.85
CA ALA A 947 -12.97 -9.06 -7.55
C ALA A 947 -13.95 -8.68 -8.66
N ILE A 948 -13.76 -7.52 -9.31
CA ILE A 948 -14.62 -7.03 -10.38
C ILE A 948 -13.81 -6.98 -11.68
N PRO A 949 -14.33 -7.54 -12.78
CA PRO A 949 -13.62 -7.57 -14.05
C PRO A 949 -13.44 -6.20 -14.69
N ALA A 950 -12.52 -6.10 -15.64
CA ALA A 950 -12.23 -4.86 -16.32
C ALA A 950 -13.38 -4.37 -17.20
N SER A 951 -13.67 -3.08 -17.14
CA SER A 951 -14.43 -2.39 -18.20
C SER A 951 -13.57 -2.29 -19.47
N SER A 952 -14.21 -2.34 -20.64
CA SER A 952 -13.52 -2.39 -21.94
C SER A 952 -14.17 -1.45 -22.95
N TRP A 953 -13.45 -0.38 -23.27
CA TRP A 953 -13.89 0.59 -24.28
C TRP A 953 -13.92 -0.02 -25.69
N VAL A 954 -13.04 -1.00 -25.98
CA VAL A 954 -12.99 -1.67 -27.30
C VAL A 954 -14.26 -2.49 -27.51
N ASP A 955 -14.68 -3.24 -26.50
CA ASP A 955 -15.92 -4.01 -26.53
C ASP A 955 -17.15 -3.12 -26.71
N ASP A 956 -17.27 -2.06 -25.91
CA ASP A 956 -18.42 -1.15 -26.01
C ASP A 956 -18.39 -0.30 -27.29
N PHE A 957 -17.21 -0.02 -27.86
CA PHE A 957 -17.07 0.64 -29.15
C PHE A 957 -17.55 -0.27 -30.30
N ILE A 958 -17.15 -1.54 -30.31
CA ILE A 958 -17.63 -2.53 -31.29
C ILE A 958 -19.15 -2.72 -31.17
N ASP A 959 -19.66 -2.83 -29.93
CA ASP A 959 -21.10 -2.93 -29.67
C ASP A 959 -21.85 -1.67 -30.15
N TRP A 960 -21.29 -0.47 -29.95
CA TRP A 960 -21.88 0.80 -30.40
C TRP A 960 -21.87 0.97 -31.94
N LEU A 961 -20.84 0.45 -32.61
CA LEU A 961 -20.73 0.44 -34.08
C LEU A 961 -21.65 -0.57 -34.74
N THR A 962 -22.08 -1.60 -34.01
CA THR A 962 -22.98 -2.63 -34.54
C THR A 962 -24.22 -1.96 -35.13
N PRO A 963 -24.64 -2.31 -36.38
CA PRO A 963 -25.79 -1.73 -37.08
C PRO A 963 -27.08 -1.76 -36.24
N SER A 964 -27.24 -0.71 -35.43
CA SER A 964 -28.29 -0.49 -34.44
C SER A 964 -28.62 1.01 -34.43
N SER A 965 -29.51 1.45 -33.54
CA SER A 965 -29.92 2.86 -33.41
C SER A 965 -28.84 3.79 -32.83
N CYS A 966 -27.66 3.29 -32.47
CA CYS A 966 -26.54 4.04 -31.89
C CYS A 966 -25.79 4.90 -32.93
N CYS A 967 -24.89 4.31 -33.71
CA CYS A 967 -24.10 5.04 -34.70
C CYS A 967 -24.86 5.27 -36.01
N ARG A 968 -25.35 6.51 -36.21
CA ARG A 968 -26.11 6.92 -37.40
C ARG A 968 -25.53 8.16 -38.06
N LEU A 969 -25.81 8.32 -39.35
CA LEU A 969 -25.38 9.44 -40.18
C LEU A 969 -26.59 10.15 -40.79
N TYR A 970 -26.48 11.47 -40.96
CA TYR A 970 -27.46 12.21 -41.76
C TYR A 970 -27.35 11.84 -43.25
N ILE A 971 -28.46 11.43 -43.86
CA ILE A 971 -28.58 11.10 -45.29
C ILE A 971 -28.60 12.36 -46.16
N SER A 972 -29.28 13.41 -45.67
CA SER A 972 -29.56 14.65 -46.38
C SER A 972 -29.54 15.84 -45.45
N GLY A 973 -29.37 17.04 -46.02
CA GLY A 973 -29.33 18.30 -45.28
C GLY A 973 -27.90 18.81 -45.03
N PRO A 974 -27.75 19.93 -44.30
CA PRO A 974 -26.46 20.60 -44.08
C PRO A 974 -25.45 19.74 -43.29
N ASN A 975 -25.93 18.72 -42.58
CA ASN A 975 -25.12 17.81 -41.78
C ASN A 975 -24.89 16.46 -42.47
N LYS A 976 -25.14 16.33 -43.78
CA LYS A 976 -24.96 15.08 -44.53
C LYS A 976 -23.60 14.43 -44.21
N ASP A 977 -23.62 13.12 -43.97
CA ASP A 977 -22.47 12.28 -43.60
C ASP A 977 -21.76 12.65 -42.27
N LYS A 978 -22.32 13.56 -41.47
CA LYS A 978 -21.93 13.78 -40.07
C LYS A 978 -22.70 12.86 -39.12
N PHE A 979 -22.16 12.69 -37.91
CA PHE A 979 -22.79 11.95 -36.83
C PHE A 979 -24.18 12.50 -36.49
N CYS A 980 -25.18 11.62 -36.45
CA CYS A 980 -26.52 11.92 -35.97
C CYS A 980 -26.73 11.27 -34.60
N PRO A 981 -26.85 12.08 -33.52
CA PRO A 981 -27.08 11.54 -32.18
C PRO A 981 -28.32 10.64 -32.11
N SER A 982 -28.26 9.59 -31.29
CA SER A 982 -29.38 8.66 -31.07
C SER A 982 -30.65 9.33 -30.52
N THR A 983 -30.51 10.48 -29.87
CA THR A 983 -31.62 11.30 -29.37
C THR A 983 -32.48 11.91 -30.48
N VAL A 984 -31.92 12.15 -31.68
CA VAL A 984 -32.61 12.82 -32.79
C VAL A 984 -33.54 11.86 -33.55
N ASN A 985 -34.84 12.16 -33.57
CA ASN A 985 -35.91 11.36 -34.21
C ASN A 985 -36.18 11.72 -35.70
N SER A 986 -35.21 12.31 -36.39
CA SER A 986 -35.42 12.74 -37.79
C SER A 986 -35.30 11.58 -38.77
N LEU A 987 -36.18 11.57 -39.79
CA LEU A 987 -36.08 10.70 -40.97
C LEU A 987 -34.75 10.88 -41.73
N ASN A 988 -34.04 12.00 -41.52
CA ASN A 988 -32.73 12.20 -42.12
C ASN A 988 -31.65 11.27 -41.53
N CYS A 989 -31.90 10.56 -40.43
CA CYS A 989 -30.90 9.73 -39.73
C CYS A 989 -31.12 8.21 -39.94
N LEU A 990 -31.54 7.80 -41.13
CA LEU A 990 -31.81 6.39 -41.45
C LEU A 990 -30.56 5.61 -41.92
N LYS A 991 -29.39 6.25 -42.08
CA LYS A 991 -28.15 5.60 -42.53
C LYS A 991 -27.30 5.19 -41.33
N ASN A 992 -27.05 3.90 -41.17
CA ASN A 992 -26.12 3.37 -40.17
C ASN A 992 -24.66 3.66 -40.54
N CYS A 993 -23.78 3.72 -39.55
CA CYS A 993 -22.34 3.90 -39.80
C CYS A 993 -21.70 2.70 -40.51
N MET A 994 -22.14 1.47 -40.16
CA MET A 994 -21.66 0.22 -40.75
C MET A 994 -22.77 -0.51 -41.51
N SER A 995 -22.38 -1.28 -42.52
CA SER A 995 -23.27 -2.20 -43.23
C SER A 995 -23.61 -3.41 -42.35
N ILE A 996 -24.80 -3.98 -42.55
CA ILE A 996 -25.22 -5.21 -41.87
C ILE A 996 -24.35 -6.37 -42.37
N THR A 997 -23.57 -6.98 -41.49
CA THR A 997 -22.74 -8.17 -41.74
C THR A 997 -23.35 -9.39 -41.07
N MET A 998 -23.20 -10.58 -41.65
CA MET A 998 -23.64 -11.83 -40.99
C MET A 998 -22.66 -12.30 -39.90
N GLY A 999 -21.40 -11.86 -39.95
CA GLY A 999 -20.37 -12.15 -38.95
C GLY A 999 -20.14 -11.00 -37.95
N SER A 1000 -19.10 -11.17 -37.12
CA SER A 1000 -18.66 -10.17 -36.14
C SER A 1000 -18.31 -8.83 -36.79
N VAL A 1001 -18.81 -7.73 -36.22
CA VAL A 1001 -18.56 -6.38 -36.72
C VAL A 1001 -17.12 -5.96 -36.41
N ARG A 1002 -16.35 -5.58 -37.44
CA ARG A 1002 -15.01 -4.99 -37.31
C ARG A 1002 -14.89 -3.79 -38.25
N PRO A 1003 -14.58 -2.58 -37.75
CA PRO A 1003 -14.36 -1.43 -38.61
C PRO A 1003 -13.05 -1.60 -39.40
N SER A 1004 -13.01 -1.05 -40.61
CA SER A 1004 -11.73 -0.77 -41.30
C SER A 1004 -10.92 0.29 -40.53
N VAL A 1005 -9.63 0.40 -40.84
CA VAL A 1005 -8.72 1.37 -40.20
C VAL A 1005 -9.27 2.80 -40.31
N GLU A 1006 -9.77 3.18 -41.49
CA GLU A 1006 -10.34 4.51 -41.72
C GLU A 1006 -11.64 4.74 -40.93
N GLN A 1007 -12.49 3.70 -40.85
CA GLN A 1007 -13.73 3.77 -40.07
C GLN A 1007 -13.45 3.86 -38.57
N PHE A 1008 -12.43 3.14 -38.08
CA PHE A 1008 -12.02 3.15 -36.68
C PHE A 1008 -11.65 4.58 -36.25
N HIS A 1009 -10.74 5.23 -36.99
CA HIS A 1009 -10.31 6.61 -36.68
C HIS A 1009 -11.43 7.63 -36.83
N LYS A 1010 -12.31 7.44 -37.81
CA LYS A 1010 -13.44 8.35 -38.03
C LYS A 1010 -14.47 8.29 -36.90
N TYR A 1011 -14.78 7.09 -36.39
CA TYR A 1011 -15.91 6.88 -35.49
C TYR A 1011 -15.54 6.85 -34.01
N LEU A 1012 -14.29 6.53 -33.66
CA LEU A 1012 -13.85 6.49 -32.26
C LEU A 1012 -14.04 7.83 -31.51
N PRO A 1013 -13.67 9.01 -32.07
CA PRO A 1013 -13.92 10.29 -31.40
C PRO A 1013 -15.40 10.57 -31.17
N TRP A 1014 -16.29 10.08 -32.04
CA TRP A 1014 -17.73 10.25 -31.87
C TRP A 1014 -18.25 9.38 -30.73
N PHE A 1015 -17.79 8.13 -30.63
CA PHE A 1015 -18.12 7.24 -29.51
C PHE A 1015 -17.69 7.80 -28.16
N LEU A 1016 -16.45 8.28 -28.05
CA LEU A 1016 -15.90 8.84 -26.80
C LEU A 1016 -16.64 10.11 -26.33
N ASN A 1017 -17.34 10.80 -27.23
CA ASN A 1017 -18.15 11.98 -26.93
C ASN A 1017 -19.66 11.70 -26.91
N ASP A 1018 -20.11 10.47 -27.18
CA ASP A 1018 -21.53 10.13 -27.20
C ASP A 1018 -22.07 9.92 -25.78
N ARG A 1019 -23.23 10.53 -25.52
CA ARG A 1019 -23.90 10.49 -24.20
C ARG A 1019 -24.79 9.25 -24.13
N PRO A 1020 -24.57 8.35 -23.14
CA PRO A 1020 -25.44 7.20 -22.96
C PRO A 1020 -26.87 7.67 -22.68
N ASN A 1021 -27.84 7.05 -23.32
CA ASN A 1021 -29.25 7.35 -23.15
C ASN A 1021 -30.11 6.10 -23.37
N ILE A 1022 -31.42 6.22 -23.15
CA ILE A 1022 -32.32 5.05 -23.21
C ILE A 1022 -32.34 4.32 -24.56
N LYS A 1023 -32.11 5.01 -25.68
CA LYS A 1023 -32.08 4.40 -27.02
C LYS A 1023 -30.72 3.79 -27.35
N CYS A 1024 -29.67 4.30 -26.73
CA CYS A 1024 -28.30 3.83 -26.89
C CYS A 1024 -27.63 3.81 -25.52
N PRO A 1025 -27.75 2.70 -24.78
CA PRO A 1025 -27.16 2.57 -23.45
C PRO A 1025 -25.63 2.59 -23.47
N LYS A 1026 -25.04 2.25 -24.62
CA LYS A 1026 -23.59 2.25 -24.87
C LYS A 1026 -23.16 3.65 -25.31
N GLY A 1027 -22.26 4.30 -24.56
CA GLY A 1027 -21.70 5.59 -24.92
C GLY A 1027 -20.38 5.80 -24.18
N GLY A 1028 -19.39 6.38 -24.85
CA GLY A 1028 -18.04 6.50 -24.32
C GLY A 1028 -17.83 7.66 -23.34
N LEU A 1029 -18.72 8.66 -23.32
CA LEU A 1029 -18.47 9.90 -22.57
C LEU A 1029 -18.30 9.68 -21.07
N ALA A 1030 -19.19 8.89 -20.44
CA ALA A 1030 -19.21 8.72 -18.99
C ALA A 1030 -18.05 7.86 -18.45
N ALA A 1031 -17.64 6.84 -19.21
CA ALA A 1031 -16.73 5.79 -18.73
C ALA A 1031 -15.35 5.80 -19.42
N TYR A 1032 -15.28 6.25 -20.67
CA TYR A 1032 -14.11 6.04 -21.53
C TYR A 1032 -13.48 7.31 -22.10
N SER A 1033 -14.13 8.47 -21.95
CA SER A 1033 -13.59 9.77 -22.42
C SER A 1033 -12.19 10.07 -21.88
N THR A 1034 -11.91 9.71 -20.63
CA THR A 1034 -10.60 9.84 -19.97
C THR A 1034 -9.80 8.53 -19.95
N SER A 1035 -10.24 7.51 -20.68
CA SER A 1035 -9.60 6.18 -20.71
C SER A 1035 -8.87 5.89 -22.03
N VAL A 1036 -9.04 6.76 -23.02
CA VAL A 1036 -8.36 6.70 -24.32
C VAL A 1036 -7.78 8.07 -24.62
N ASN A 1037 -6.46 8.16 -24.76
CA ASN A 1037 -5.80 9.39 -25.16
C ASN A 1037 -5.63 9.41 -26.69
N LEU A 1038 -6.24 10.40 -27.34
CA LEU A 1038 -6.14 10.63 -28.78
C LEU A 1038 -5.13 11.75 -29.06
N THR A 1039 -4.25 11.54 -30.03
CA THR A 1039 -3.32 12.59 -30.49
C THR A 1039 -4.07 13.72 -31.23
N SER A 1040 -3.42 14.89 -31.32
CA SER A 1040 -4.01 16.19 -31.71
C SER A 1040 -4.74 16.20 -33.06
N ASP A 1041 -4.40 15.30 -33.97
CA ASP A 1041 -4.94 15.32 -35.33
C ASP A 1041 -6.24 14.52 -35.47
N GLY A 1042 -6.67 13.78 -34.43
CA GLY A 1042 -7.79 12.83 -34.52
C GLY A 1042 -7.61 11.76 -35.62
N GLN A 1043 -6.45 11.81 -36.28
CA GLN A 1043 -5.93 10.93 -37.28
C GLN A 1043 -4.72 10.26 -36.67
N VAL A 1044 -4.56 9.03 -37.07
CA VAL A 1044 -3.42 8.24 -36.68
C VAL A 1044 -2.33 8.59 -37.67
N LEU A 1045 -1.38 9.37 -37.17
CA LEU A 1045 -0.39 10.06 -37.97
C LEU A 1045 0.49 9.06 -38.73
N ASP A 1046 0.28 9.06 -40.04
CA ASP A 1046 1.33 9.04 -41.04
C ASP A 1046 2.48 9.98 -40.64
N THR A 1047 3.67 9.39 -40.43
CA THR A 1047 4.99 10.02 -40.52
C THR A 1047 5.29 11.25 -39.63
N VAL A 1048 6.03 10.99 -38.55
CA VAL A 1048 6.90 11.98 -37.90
C VAL A 1048 8.02 12.38 -38.87
N ALA A 1049 7.88 13.54 -39.52
CA ALA A 1049 9.00 14.25 -40.12
C ALA A 1049 9.80 14.99 -39.03
N ILE A 1050 10.61 14.26 -38.26
CA ILE A 1050 11.73 14.89 -37.54
C ILE A 1050 12.91 14.96 -38.51
N LEU A 1051 13.06 16.13 -39.11
CA LEU A 1051 14.27 16.60 -39.75
C LEU A 1051 15.46 16.46 -38.79
N SER A 1052 16.37 15.53 -39.09
CA SER A 1052 17.78 15.65 -38.71
C SER A 1052 18.64 15.33 -39.95
N PRO A 1053 19.52 16.24 -40.42
CA PRO A 1053 20.24 16.03 -41.67
C PRO A 1053 21.55 15.28 -41.40
N ARG A 1054 21.78 14.12 -42.04
CA ARG A 1054 23.13 13.55 -42.23
C ARG A 1054 23.22 12.61 -43.44
N LEU A 1055 23.83 13.16 -44.50
CA LEU A 1055 24.71 12.55 -45.51
C LEU A 1055 24.28 11.28 -46.26
N GLU A 1056 24.07 11.49 -47.57
CA GLU A 1056 24.00 10.52 -48.68
C GLU A 1056 25.25 9.62 -48.82
N TYR A 1057 25.04 8.34 -49.16
CA TYR A 1057 25.78 7.68 -50.25
C TYR A 1057 25.09 6.37 -50.74
N SER A 1058 24.52 6.44 -51.95
CA SER A 1058 24.36 5.41 -53.00
C SER A 1058 24.14 3.92 -52.66
N GLY A 1059 23.00 3.35 -53.11
CA GLY A 1059 22.89 1.92 -53.42
C GLY A 1059 21.48 1.29 -53.38
N THR A 1060 20.84 1.17 -54.55
CA THR A 1060 19.75 0.22 -54.93
C THR A 1060 18.41 0.24 -54.15
N ILE A 1061 17.36 0.68 -54.86
CA ILE A 1061 15.94 0.73 -54.46
C ILE A 1061 15.25 -0.60 -54.81
N SER A 1062 14.62 -1.23 -53.81
CA SER A 1062 13.47 -2.12 -53.97
C SER A 1062 12.43 -1.78 -52.90
N ALA A 1063 11.16 -1.86 -53.29
CA ALA A 1063 10.03 -1.07 -52.81
C ALA A 1063 9.45 -1.44 -51.43
N HIS A 1064 9.05 -0.37 -50.72
CA HIS A 1064 7.92 -0.19 -49.79
C HIS A 1064 7.84 -1.01 -48.49
N CYS A 1065 8.20 -0.35 -47.39
CA CYS A 1065 7.70 -0.63 -46.04
C CYS A 1065 7.34 0.72 -45.38
N ASN A 1066 6.08 1.15 -45.47
CA ASN A 1066 5.55 2.24 -44.63
C ASN A 1066 4.93 1.59 -43.38
N LEU A 1067 5.57 1.79 -42.23
CA LEU A 1067 5.14 1.30 -40.93
C LEU A 1067 4.23 2.37 -40.29
N TYR A 1068 2.92 2.16 -40.38
CA TYR A 1068 1.88 2.97 -39.71
C TYR A 1068 1.76 2.50 -38.26
N LEU A 1069 2.43 3.17 -37.32
CA LEU A 1069 2.28 2.91 -35.89
C LEU A 1069 1.31 3.91 -35.25
N LEU A 1070 0.37 3.34 -34.52
CA LEU A 1070 -0.76 3.98 -33.87
C LEU A 1070 -0.40 4.42 -32.47
N ASP A 1071 -0.15 5.72 -32.31
CA ASP A 1071 0.19 6.33 -31.03
C ASP A 1071 -1.07 6.65 -30.21
N SER A 1072 -1.67 5.63 -29.57
CA SER A 1072 -2.73 5.85 -28.59
C SER A 1072 -2.48 5.03 -27.33
N THR A 1073 -2.48 5.70 -26.17
CA THR A 1073 -2.47 5.04 -24.86
C THR A 1073 -3.88 4.83 -24.36
N SER A 1074 -4.10 3.73 -23.65
CA SER A 1074 -5.41 3.38 -23.10
C SER A 1074 -5.32 2.71 -21.73
N ARG A 1075 -6.36 2.82 -20.91
CA ARG A 1075 -6.49 2.14 -19.62
C ARG A 1075 -7.79 1.34 -19.50
N PHE A 1076 -7.72 0.21 -18.79
CA PHE A 1076 -8.86 -0.67 -18.49
C PHE A 1076 -9.02 -0.79 -16.97
N MET A 1077 -10.19 -0.43 -16.46
CA MET A 1077 -10.44 -0.31 -15.02
C MET A 1077 -11.07 -1.59 -14.45
N ALA A 1078 -10.43 -2.18 -13.45
CA ALA A 1078 -10.94 -3.30 -12.64
C ALA A 1078 -10.89 -2.92 -11.14
N TYR A 1079 -11.40 -3.78 -10.25
CA TYR A 1079 -11.30 -3.57 -8.80
C TYR A 1079 -10.64 -4.74 -8.09
N HIS A 1080 -9.77 -4.42 -7.13
CA HIS A 1080 -9.26 -5.40 -6.20
C HIS A 1080 -10.34 -5.93 -5.26
N LYS A 1081 -10.10 -7.10 -4.66
CA LYS A 1081 -10.80 -7.50 -3.43
C LYS A 1081 -10.42 -6.54 -2.28
N PRO A 1082 -11.18 -6.48 -1.18
CA PRO A 1082 -10.77 -5.73 0.01
C PRO A 1082 -9.37 -6.15 0.48
N LEU A 1083 -8.45 -5.17 0.61
CA LEU A 1083 -7.06 -5.36 1.04
C LEU A 1083 -6.91 -4.76 2.44
N LYS A 1084 -6.52 -5.57 3.44
CA LYS A 1084 -6.61 -5.16 4.86
C LYS A 1084 -5.28 -4.85 5.52
N ASN A 1085 -4.23 -5.58 5.16
CA ASN A 1085 -2.91 -5.47 5.77
C ASN A 1085 -1.82 -5.23 4.71
N SER A 1086 -0.61 -4.87 5.16
CA SER A 1086 0.51 -4.65 4.25
C SER A 1086 0.85 -5.86 3.37
N GLN A 1087 0.56 -7.10 3.79
CA GLN A 1087 0.80 -8.29 2.99
C GLN A 1087 -0.18 -8.37 1.81
N ASP A 1088 -1.48 -8.13 2.03
CA ASP A 1088 -2.51 -8.14 1.00
C ASP A 1088 -2.20 -7.13 -0.12
N TYR A 1089 -1.75 -5.92 0.24
CA TYR A 1089 -1.33 -4.92 -0.74
C TYR A 1089 -0.10 -5.36 -1.55
N THR A 1090 0.87 -5.99 -0.88
CA THR A 1090 2.11 -6.45 -1.54
C THR A 1090 1.84 -7.64 -2.46
N GLU A 1091 1.01 -8.59 -2.05
CA GLU A 1091 0.61 -9.74 -2.85
C GLU A 1091 -0.31 -9.34 -4.01
N ALA A 1092 -1.24 -8.40 -3.79
CA ALA A 1092 -2.08 -7.86 -4.86
C ALA A 1092 -1.25 -7.15 -5.94
N LEU A 1093 -0.23 -6.38 -5.55
CA LEU A 1093 0.73 -5.77 -6.48
C LEU A 1093 1.50 -6.84 -7.27
N ARG A 1094 2.00 -7.89 -6.60
CA ARG A 1094 2.72 -8.99 -7.26
C ARG A 1094 1.85 -9.72 -8.28
N ALA A 1095 0.65 -10.12 -7.87
CA ALA A 1095 -0.31 -10.83 -8.72
C ALA A 1095 -0.76 -9.97 -9.92
N ALA A 1096 -1.01 -8.68 -9.70
CA ALA A 1096 -1.36 -7.75 -10.77
C ALA A 1096 -0.21 -7.56 -11.78
N ARG A 1097 1.04 -7.43 -11.30
CA ARG A 1097 2.23 -7.30 -12.17
C ARG A 1097 2.49 -8.57 -12.98
N GLU A 1098 2.32 -9.75 -12.39
CA GLU A 1098 2.45 -11.01 -13.13
C GLU A 1098 1.37 -11.15 -14.21
N LEU A 1099 0.11 -10.82 -13.87
CA LEU A 1099 -0.98 -10.80 -14.85
C LEU A 1099 -0.68 -9.83 -16.00
N ALA A 1100 -0.19 -8.63 -15.70
CA ALA A 1100 0.16 -7.63 -16.70
C ALA A 1100 1.37 -8.06 -17.57
N ALA A 1101 2.37 -8.72 -16.99
CA ALA A 1101 3.51 -9.28 -17.73
C ALA A 1101 3.07 -10.41 -18.69
N ASN A 1102 2.17 -11.29 -18.22
CA ASN A 1102 1.59 -12.36 -19.04
C ASN A 1102 0.74 -11.79 -20.20
N ILE A 1103 -0.05 -10.75 -19.93
CA ILE A 1103 -0.78 -10.01 -20.96
C ILE A 1103 0.19 -9.39 -21.98
N THR A 1104 1.23 -8.69 -21.51
CA THR A 1104 2.24 -8.04 -22.35
C THR A 1104 2.94 -9.04 -23.27
N ALA A 1105 3.34 -10.20 -22.74
CA ALA A 1105 4.03 -11.24 -23.49
C ALA A 1105 3.20 -11.79 -24.66
N ASP A 1106 1.87 -11.84 -24.52
CA ASP A 1106 0.98 -12.29 -25.59
C ASP A 1106 0.64 -11.17 -26.59
N LEU A 1107 0.46 -9.93 -26.13
CA LEU A 1107 0.20 -8.81 -27.02
C LEU A 1107 1.40 -8.43 -27.90
N ARG A 1108 2.63 -8.65 -27.42
CA ARG A 1108 3.86 -8.50 -28.23
C ARG A 1108 3.96 -9.50 -29.38
N LYS A 1109 3.19 -10.60 -29.36
CA LYS A 1109 3.13 -11.57 -30.47
C LYS A 1109 2.22 -11.09 -31.62
N VAL A 1110 1.40 -10.07 -31.40
CA VAL A 1110 0.54 -9.49 -32.44
C VAL A 1110 1.43 -8.78 -33.48
N PRO A 1111 1.27 -9.05 -34.79
CA PRO A 1111 2.10 -8.43 -35.82
C PRO A 1111 1.99 -6.91 -35.81
N GLY A 1112 3.14 -6.23 -35.84
CA GLY A 1112 3.22 -4.76 -35.86
C GLY A 1112 3.27 -4.09 -34.49
N THR A 1113 3.19 -4.84 -33.38
CA THR A 1113 3.38 -4.30 -32.03
C THR A 1113 4.85 -3.93 -31.81
N ASP A 1114 5.11 -2.75 -31.25
CA ASP A 1114 6.46 -2.30 -30.90
C ASP A 1114 7.07 -3.22 -29.82
N PRO A 1115 8.34 -3.65 -29.94
CA PRO A 1115 9.01 -4.44 -28.90
C PRO A 1115 9.03 -3.81 -27.50
N ALA A 1116 8.97 -2.48 -27.41
CA ALA A 1116 8.91 -1.71 -26.18
C ALA A 1116 7.49 -1.61 -25.59
N PHE A 1117 6.44 -2.00 -26.33
CA PHE A 1117 5.06 -1.98 -25.83
C PHE A 1117 4.94 -2.83 -24.56
N GLU A 1118 4.33 -2.27 -23.53
CA GLU A 1118 4.03 -2.94 -22.28
C GLU A 1118 2.66 -2.58 -21.71
N VAL A 1119 2.16 -3.48 -20.87
CA VAL A 1119 0.99 -3.27 -20.03
C VAL A 1119 1.45 -3.29 -18.58
N PHE A 1120 1.04 -2.28 -17.80
CA PHE A 1120 1.33 -2.22 -16.36
C PHE A 1120 0.06 -1.92 -15.54
N PRO A 1121 -0.06 -2.46 -14.31
CA PRO A 1121 -1.20 -2.24 -13.44
C PRO A 1121 -0.96 -1.02 -12.53
N TYR A 1122 -1.60 0.11 -12.81
CA TYR A 1122 -1.55 1.30 -11.97
C TYR A 1122 -2.64 1.27 -10.90
N THR A 1123 -2.25 1.48 -9.63
CA THR A 1123 -3.14 1.86 -8.53
C THR A 1123 -2.40 2.78 -7.56
N ILE A 1124 -3.15 3.58 -6.80
CA ILE A 1124 -2.59 4.63 -5.91
C ILE A 1124 -1.68 4.06 -4.82
N THR A 1125 -1.87 2.80 -4.44
CA THR A 1125 -1.12 2.16 -3.35
C THR A 1125 0.25 1.63 -3.79
N ASN A 1126 0.48 1.42 -5.10
CA ASN A 1126 1.71 0.80 -5.61
C ASN A 1126 2.98 1.55 -5.19
N VAL A 1127 2.95 2.88 -5.21
CA VAL A 1127 4.12 3.72 -4.85
C VAL A 1127 4.58 3.50 -3.41
N PHE A 1128 3.69 3.08 -2.51
CA PHE A 1128 4.02 2.82 -1.11
C PHE A 1128 4.47 1.38 -0.87
N TYR A 1129 3.84 0.40 -1.53
CA TYR A 1129 4.07 -1.02 -1.27
C TYR A 1129 5.10 -1.69 -2.19
N GLU A 1130 5.52 -1.04 -3.29
CA GLU A 1130 6.57 -1.56 -4.18
C GLU A 1130 7.88 -1.87 -3.42
N GLN A 1131 8.23 -1.05 -2.43
CA GLN A 1131 9.45 -1.23 -1.65
C GLN A 1131 9.53 -2.61 -0.96
N TYR A 1132 8.39 -3.19 -0.57
CA TYR A 1132 8.37 -4.46 0.16
C TYR A 1132 8.64 -5.68 -0.73
N LEU A 1133 8.63 -5.50 -2.06
CA LEU A 1133 9.03 -6.56 -3.00
C LEU A 1133 10.54 -6.84 -2.96
N THR A 1134 11.38 -5.83 -2.68
CA THR A 1134 12.85 -5.94 -2.71
C THR A 1134 13.54 -5.62 -1.38
N ILE A 1135 12.80 -5.22 -0.34
CA ILE A 1135 13.41 -4.77 0.92
C ILE A 1135 14.26 -5.84 1.63
N LEU A 1136 13.90 -7.12 1.53
CA LEU A 1136 14.67 -8.21 2.14
C LEU A 1136 16.05 -8.39 1.49
N PRO A 1137 16.17 -8.63 0.16
CA PRO A 1137 17.48 -8.73 -0.48
C PRO A 1137 18.30 -7.44 -0.38
N GLU A 1138 17.67 -6.27 -0.52
CA GLU A 1138 18.36 -4.98 -0.35
C GLU A 1138 18.86 -4.79 1.08
N GLY A 1139 18.03 -5.04 2.08
CA GLY A 1139 18.40 -4.92 3.50
C GLY A 1139 19.52 -5.88 3.89
N LEU A 1140 19.48 -7.13 3.42
CA LEU A 1140 20.56 -8.11 3.64
C LEU A 1140 21.86 -7.68 2.97
N PHE A 1141 21.80 -7.19 1.74
CA PHE A 1141 22.97 -6.65 1.04
C PHE A 1141 23.58 -5.46 1.80
N MET A 1142 22.74 -4.53 2.25
CA MET A 1142 23.15 -3.34 2.99
C MET A 1142 23.78 -3.67 4.34
N LEU A 1143 23.16 -4.53 5.15
CA LEU A 1143 23.73 -4.95 6.43
C LEU A 1143 25.06 -5.71 6.23
N SER A 1144 25.14 -6.58 5.23
CA SER A 1144 26.39 -7.28 4.88
C SER A 1144 27.49 -6.31 4.46
N LEU A 1145 27.14 -5.30 3.67
CA LEU A 1145 28.07 -4.27 3.22
C LEU A 1145 28.59 -3.41 4.39
N CYS A 1146 27.76 -3.09 5.39
CA CYS A 1146 28.19 -2.34 6.58
C CYS A 1146 29.15 -3.14 7.49
N LEU A 1147 29.01 -4.47 7.54
CA LEU A 1147 29.91 -5.33 8.34
C LEU A 1147 31.35 -5.36 7.78
N VAL A 1148 31.53 -5.21 6.46
CA VAL A 1148 32.84 -5.31 5.81
C VAL A 1148 33.79 -4.17 6.21
N PRO A 1149 33.44 -2.86 6.08
CA PRO A 1149 34.27 -1.78 6.57
C PRO A 1149 34.44 -1.79 8.08
N THR A 1150 33.42 -2.19 8.84
CA THR A 1150 33.54 -2.30 10.30
C THR A 1150 34.65 -3.29 10.68
N PHE A 1151 34.68 -4.45 10.02
CA PHE A 1151 35.78 -5.41 10.17
C PHE A 1151 37.12 -4.85 9.69
N ALA A 1152 37.15 -4.20 8.52
CA ALA A 1152 38.38 -3.67 7.92
C ALA A 1152 39.01 -2.54 8.76
N VAL A 1153 38.22 -1.56 9.20
CA VAL A 1153 38.62 -0.44 10.07
C VAL A 1153 39.11 -0.99 11.40
N SER A 1154 38.37 -1.95 11.99
CA SER A 1154 38.79 -2.60 13.22
C SER A 1154 40.13 -3.34 13.06
N CYS A 1155 40.34 -4.07 11.97
CA CYS A 1155 41.62 -4.75 11.72
C CYS A 1155 42.76 -3.74 11.53
N LEU A 1156 42.55 -2.69 10.75
CA LEU A 1156 43.58 -1.71 10.39
C LEU A 1156 44.02 -0.89 11.62
N LEU A 1157 43.07 -0.34 12.38
CA LEU A 1157 43.37 0.52 13.53
C LEU A 1157 43.86 -0.25 14.76
N LEU A 1158 43.50 -1.53 14.90
CA LEU A 1158 44.05 -2.39 15.96
C LEU A 1158 45.44 -2.98 15.62
N GLY A 1159 45.95 -2.72 14.41
CA GLY A 1159 47.31 -3.09 14.02
C GLY A 1159 47.45 -4.35 13.16
N LEU A 1160 46.50 -4.58 12.25
CA LEU A 1160 46.35 -5.81 11.45
C LEU A 1160 46.17 -7.08 12.28
N ASP A 1161 45.62 -6.95 13.50
CA ASP A 1161 45.25 -8.11 14.31
C ASP A 1161 43.90 -8.68 13.86
N LEU A 1162 44.00 -9.66 12.95
CA LEU A 1162 42.84 -10.40 12.41
C LEU A 1162 42.02 -11.09 13.50
N ARG A 1163 42.62 -11.50 14.64
CA ARG A 1163 41.87 -12.17 15.71
C ARG A 1163 40.92 -11.20 16.40
N SER A 1164 41.43 -10.03 16.76
CA SER A 1164 40.61 -8.96 17.35
C SER A 1164 39.50 -8.51 16.39
N GLY A 1165 39.82 -8.34 15.11
CA GLY A 1165 38.81 -8.01 14.09
C GLY A 1165 37.72 -9.07 13.95
N LEU A 1166 38.09 -10.35 13.91
CA LEU A 1166 37.12 -11.46 13.81
C LEU A 1166 36.24 -11.60 15.05
N LEU A 1167 36.79 -11.35 16.25
CA LEU A 1167 36.00 -11.34 17.49
C LEU A 1167 34.99 -10.19 17.48
N ASN A 1168 35.41 -9.00 17.06
CA ASN A 1168 34.51 -7.86 16.94
C ASN A 1168 33.38 -8.15 15.94
N LEU A 1169 33.72 -8.67 14.76
CA LEU A 1169 32.75 -9.06 13.76
C LEU A 1169 31.77 -10.12 14.28
N LEU A 1170 32.27 -11.15 14.96
CA LEU A 1170 31.44 -12.22 15.55
C LEU A 1170 30.42 -11.66 16.54
N SER A 1171 30.88 -10.80 17.47
CA SER A 1171 30.00 -10.18 18.46
C SER A 1171 28.94 -9.28 17.81
N ILE A 1172 29.31 -8.47 16.80
CA ILE A 1172 28.35 -7.61 16.10
C ILE A 1172 27.32 -8.44 15.33
N VAL A 1173 27.73 -9.52 14.65
CA VAL A 1173 26.81 -10.42 13.95
C VAL A 1173 25.84 -11.09 14.94
N MET A 1174 26.32 -11.53 16.11
CA MET A 1174 25.45 -12.09 17.15
C MET A 1174 24.44 -11.06 17.66
N ILE A 1175 24.86 -9.81 17.91
CA ILE A 1175 23.97 -8.72 18.33
C ILE A 1175 22.88 -8.46 17.28
N LEU A 1176 23.23 -8.41 16.00
CA LEU A 1176 22.28 -8.17 14.91
C LEU A 1176 21.26 -9.30 14.79
N VAL A 1177 21.72 -10.55 14.79
CA VAL A 1177 20.83 -11.72 14.70
C VAL A 1177 19.89 -11.78 15.90
N ASP A 1178 20.40 -11.52 17.10
CA ASP A 1178 19.57 -11.44 18.30
C ASP A 1178 18.55 -10.30 18.20
N THR A 1179 18.97 -9.13 17.71
CA THR A 1179 18.06 -7.98 17.52
C THR A 1179 16.92 -8.35 16.57
N VAL A 1180 17.22 -8.95 15.41
CA VAL A 1180 16.18 -9.37 14.45
C VAL A 1180 15.31 -10.51 15.01
N GLY A 1181 15.89 -11.46 15.74
CA GLY A 1181 15.15 -12.54 16.40
C GLY A 1181 14.14 -12.00 17.42
N PHE A 1182 14.56 -11.04 18.25
CA PHE A 1182 13.68 -10.38 19.22
C PHE A 1182 12.69 -9.42 18.56
N MET A 1183 13.02 -8.81 17.41
CA MET A 1183 12.04 -8.05 16.63
C MET A 1183 10.85 -8.92 16.25
N ALA A 1184 11.10 -10.15 15.77
CA ALA A 1184 10.04 -11.10 15.45
C ALA A 1184 9.24 -11.49 16.71
N LEU A 1185 9.92 -11.77 17.83
CA LEU A 1185 9.26 -12.13 19.10
C LEU A 1185 8.42 -10.98 19.69
N TRP A 1186 8.81 -9.73 19.44
CA TRP A 1186 8.12 -8.53 19.95
C TRP A 1186 7.15 -7.90 18.95
N GLY A 1187 6.88 -8.59 17.83
CA GLY A 1187 5.93 -8.13 16.80
C GLY A 1187 6.34 -6.83 16.11
N ILE A 1188 7.64 -6.58 15.96
CA ILE A 1188 8.17 -5.43 15.21
C ILE A 1188 8.37 -5.86 13.75
N SER A 1189 7.65 -5.22 12.83
CA SER A 1189 7.75 -5.56 11.41
C SER A 1189 9.05 -5.06 10.76
N TYR A 1190 9.47 -5.76 9.72
CA TYR A 1190 10.60 -5.38 8.88
C TYR A 1190 10.15 -4.41 7.78
N ASN A 1191 10.66 -3.18 7.82
CA ASN A 1191 10.37 -2.09 6.90
C ASN A 1191 11.58 -1.14 6.83
N ALA A 1192 11.46 -0.05 6.07
CA ALA A 1192 12.51 0.94 5.88
C ALA A 1192 13.04 1.53 7.21
N VAL A 1193 12.14 1.80 8.16
CA VAL A 1193 12.48 2.41 9.45
C VAL A 1193 13.23 1.42 10.34
N SER A 1194 12.81 0.14 10.36
CA SER A 1194 13.57 -0.87 11.09
C SER A 1194 14.92 -1.18 10.43
N LEU A 1195 15.03 -1.14 9.10
CA LEU A 1195 16.32 -1.24 8.41
C LEU A 1195 17.29 -0.12 8.82
N ILE A 1196 16.84 1.14 8.89
CA ILE A 1196 17.67 2.25 9.40
C ILE A 1196 18.19 1.95 10.80
N ASN A 1197 17.30 1.57 11.71
CA ASN A 1197 17.68 1.30 13.09
C ASN A 1197 18.62 0.09 13.20
N LEU A 1198 18.49 -0.91 12.33
CA LEU A 1198 19.43 -2.04 12.24
C LEU A 1198 20.80 -1.62 11.70
N VAL A 1199 20.86 -0.73 10.69
CA VAL A 1199 22.13 -0.14 10.24
C VAL A 1199 22.78 0.67 11.35
N SER A 1200 22.00 1.46 12.09
CA SER A 1200 22.43 2.18 13.27
C SER A 1200 22.92 1.22 14.38
N ALA A 1201 22.26 0.08 14.55
CA ALA A 1201 22.68 -0.97 15.49
C ALA A 1201 24.05 -1.53 15.16
N VAL A 1202 24.42 -1.68 13.87
CA VAL A 1202 25.78 -2.06 13.48
C VAL A 1202 26.80 -1.06 14.04
N GLY A 1203 26.54 0.23 13.84
CA GLY A 1203 27.38 1.33 14.32
C GLY A 1203 27.48 1.36 15.85
N MET A 1204 26.34 1.46 16.54
CA MET A 1204 26.28 1.49 18.01
C MET A 1204 26.90 0.25 18.65
N SER A 1205 26.83 -0.93 18.02
CA SER A 1205 27.47 -2.15 18.52
C SER A 1205 29.01 -2.06 18.55
N VAL A 1206 29.61 -1.23 17.70
CA VAL A 1206 31.06 -1.00 17.70
C VAL A 1206 31.50 -0.31 18.99
N GLU A 1207 30.70 0.59 19.57
CA GLU A 1207 30.99 1.25 20.85
C GLU A 1207 31.04 0.24 22.01
N PHE A 1208 30.12 -0.74 22.04
CA PHE A 1208 30.14 -1.76 23.09
C PHE A 1208 31.32 -2.73 22.99
N VAL A 1209 31.80 -3.01 21.78
CA VAL A 1209 32.73 -4.10 21.50
C VAL A 1209 34.17 -3.63 21.34
N SER A 1210 34.40 -2.57 20.55
CA SER A 1210 35.75 -2.17 20.12
C SER A 1210 36.63 -1.65 21.26
N HIS A 1211 36.07 -0.88 22.21
CA HIS A 1211 36.80 -0.35 23.36
C HIS A 1211 37.36 -1.47 24.25
N ILE A 1212 36.55 -2.50 24.52
CA ILE A 1212 36.92 -3.63 25.37
C ILE A 1212 37.96 -4.51 24.67
N THR A 1213 37.75 -4.81 23.38
CA THR A 1213 38.71 -5.58 22.58
C THR A 1213 40.06 -4.86 22.47
N ARG A 1214 40.05 -3.54 22.25
CA ARG A 1214 41.29 -2.75 22.22
C ARG A 1214 42.01 -2.76 23.57
N SER A 1215 41.29 -2.55 24.67
CA SER A 1215 41.84 -2.59 26.03
C SER A 1215 42.48 -3.96 26.35
N PHE A 1216 41.86 -5.06 25.89
CA PHE A 1216 42.42 -6.39 25.99
C PHE A 1216 43.70 -6.57 25.15
N ALA A 1217 43.68 -6.09 23.89
CA ALA A 1217 44.79 -6.26 22.95
C ALA A 1217 46.06 -5.49 23.37
N ILE A 1218 45.91 -4.31 23.98
CA ILE A 1218 47.04 -3.51 24.47
C ILE A 1218 47.55 -3.91 25.86
N SER A 1219 46.84 -4.77 26.58
CA SER A 1219 47.24 -5.21 27.91
C SER A 1219 48.48 -6.12 27.86
N THR A 1220 49.40 -5.88 28.80
CA THR A 1220 50.68 -6.60 28.95
C THR A 1220 50.62 -7.72 29.99
N LYS A 1221 49.44 -8.02 30.57
CA LYS A 1221 49.31 -9.14 31.52
C LYS A 1221 49.60 -10.48 30.82
N PRO A 1222 50.20 -11.45 31.52
CA PRO A 1222 50.74 -12.66 30.90
C PRO A 1222 49.70 -13.66 30.40
N THR A 1223 48.49 -13.67 30.98
CA THR A 1223 47.44 -14.64 30.65
C THR A 1223 46.21 -13.96 30.06
N TRP A 1224 45.48 -14.66 29.19
CA TRP A 1224 44.21 -14.16 28.64
C TRP A 1224 43.19 -13.83 29.74
N LEU A 1225 43.17 -14.61 30.82
CA LEU A 1225 42.24 -14.39 31.94
C LEU A 1225 42.52 -13.07 32.66
N GLU A 1226 43.79 -12.77 32.97
CA GLU A 1226 44.16 -11.52 33.64
C GLU A 1226 43.95 -10.31 32.73
N ARG A 1227 44.22 -10.44 31.43
CA ARG A 1227 43.94 -9.39 30.44
C ARG A 1227 42.44 -9.13 30.30
N ALA A 1228 41.62 -10.17 30.23
CA ALA A 1228 40.16 -10.05 30.21
C ALA A 1228 39.65 -9.36 31.47
N LYS A 1229 40.20 -9.72 32.65
CA LYS A 1229 39.84 -9.11 33.93
C LYS A 1229 40.19 -7.63 33.96
N GLU A 1230 41.40 -7.25 33.56
CA GLU A 1230 41.84 -5.85 33.50
C GLU A 1230 41.00 -5.02 32.53
N ALA A 1231 40.75 -5.52 31.32
CA ALA A 1231 39.95 -4.85 30.31
C ALA A 1231 38.49 -4.66 30.77
N THR A 1232 37.90 -5.68 31.42
CA THR A 1232 36.53 -5.62 31.96
C THR A 1232 36.43 -4.60 33.10
N ILE A 1233 37.43 -4.54 33.99
CA ILE A 1233 37.41 -3.61 35.11
C ILE A 1233 37.59 -2.16 34.64
N SER A 1234 38.62 -1.92 33.84
CA SER A 1234 38.97 -0.57 33.38
C SER A 1234 37.99 -0.06 32.33
N MET A 1235 37.86 -0.76 31.21
CA MET A 1235 37.08 -0.29 30.08
C MET A 1235 35.60 -0.65 30.22
N GLY A 1236 35.27 -1.84 30.74
CA GLY A 1236 33.87 -2.23 30.95
C GLY A 1236 33.10 -1.27 31.87
N SER A 1237 33.76 -0.74 32.90
CA SER A 1237 33.19 0.30 33.77
C SER A 1237 32.96 1.64 33.04
N ALA A 1238 33.83 2.00 32.09
CA ALA A 1238 33.69 3.20 31.29
C ALA A 1238 32.59 3.07 30.23
N VAL A 1239 32.54 1.95 29.52
CA VAL A 1239 31.51 1.64 28.51
C VAL A 1239 30.12 1.54 29.15
N PHE A 1240 30.00 0.95 30.35
CA PHE A 1240 28.72 0.91 31.06
C PHE A 1240 28.23 2.32 31.45
N ALA A 1241 29.12 3.17 31.99
CA ALA A 1241 28.76 4.50 32.46
C ALA A 1241 28.57 5.52 31.32
N GLY A 1242 29.35 5.42 30.25
CA GLY A 1242 29.13 6.16 29.02
C GLY A 1242 27.95 5.55 28.29
N VAL A 1243 28.22 4.64 27.37
CA VAL A 1243 27.28 4.07 26.38
C VAL A 1243 25.93 3.62 26.95
N ALA A 1244 25.89 2.81 28.00
CA ALA A 1244 24.60 2.25 28.44
C ALA A 1244 23.75 3.26 29.22
N MET A 1245 24.37 3.98 30.15
CA MET A 1245 23.66 4.89 31.04
C MET A 1245 23.37 6.26 30.40
N THR A 1246 24.03 6.64 29.31
CA THR A 1246 23.63 7.79 28.47
C THR A 1246 22.40 7.46 27.63
N ASN A 1247 22.41 6.28 26.99
CA ASN A 1247 21.38 5.86 26.03
C ASN A 1247 20.06 5.47 26.70
N LEU A 1248 20.10 4.71 27.79
CA LEU A 1248 18.87 4.22 28.43
C LEU A 1248 17.92 5.34 28.89
N PRO A 1249 18.35 6.40 29.61
CA PRO A 1249 17.45 7.48 30.00
C PRO A 1249 16.81 8.18 28.80
N GLY A 1250 17.60 8.43 27.75
CA GLY A 1250 17.10 9.02 26.51
C GLY A 1250 16.03 8.17 25.85
N ILE A 1251 16.30 6.86 25.69
CA ILE A 1251 15.36 5.90 25.11
C ILE A 1251 14.10 5.78 25.96
N LEU A 1252 14.21 5.70 27.29
CA LEU A 1252 13.05 5.55 28.17
C LEU A 1252 12.07 6.73 28.08
N VAL A 1253 12.56 7.95 27.83
CA VAL A 1253 11.70 9.12 27.60
C VAL A 1253 10.89 8.97 26.30
N LEU A 1254 11.44 8.34 25.26
CA LEU A 1254 10.71 8.07 24.02
C LEU A 1254 9.52 7.12 24.21
N GLY A 1255 9.51 6.33 25.29
CA GLY A 1255 8.34 5.53 25.67
C GLY A 1255 7.09 6.35 25.99
N LEU A 1256 7.25 7.66 26.23
CA LEU A 1256 6.16 8.61 26.46
C LEU A 1256 5.60 9.24 25.16
N ALA A 1257 6.23 8.99 24.00
CA ALA A 1257 5.79 9.52 22.71
C ALA A 1257 4.34 9.13 22.39
N LYS A 1258 3.59 9.97 21.68
CA LYS A 1258 2.21 9.69 21.27
C LYS A 1258 2.16 8.89 19.97
N ALA A 1259 3.12 9.08 19.06
CA ALA A 1259 3.23 8.29 17.84
C ALA A 1259 3.45 6.80 18.12
N GLN A 1260 2.63 5.94 17.50
CA GLN A 1260 2.87 4.50 17.54
C GLN A 1260 4.18 4.14 16.82
N LEU A 1261 4.48 4.83 15.71
CA LEU A 1261 5.73 4.66 14.95
C LEU A 1261 6.97 4.86 15.83
N ILE A 1262 6.99 5.90 16.68
CA ILE A 1262 8.11 6.17 17.59
C ILE A 1262 8.15 5.13 18.71
N GLN A 1263 7.01 4.83 19.33
CA GLN A 1263 6.95 3.83 20.39
C GLN A 1263 7.43 2.44 19.94
N ILE A 1264 7.09 2.02 18.72
CA ILE A 1264 7.41 0.68 18.22
C ILE A 1264 8.82 0.64 17.62
N PHE A 1265 9.11 1.51 16.64
CA PHE A 1265 10.34 1.39 15.85
C PHE A 1265 11.54 2.13 16.43
N PHE A 1266 11.35 3.14 17.28
CA PHE A 1266 12.46 3.86 17.91
C PHE A 1266 12.64 3.48 19.36
N PHE A 1267 11.58 3.52 20.18
CA PHE A 1267 11.68 3.16 21.60
C PHE A 1267 12.01 1.68 21.80
N ARG A 1268 11.16 0.74 21.36
CA ARG A 1268 11.40 -0.70 21.59
C ARG A 1268 12.67 -1.19 20.91
N LEU A 1269 12.91 -0.77 19.67
CA LEU A 1269 14.06 -1.23 18.90
C LEU A 1269 15.38 -0.69 19.45
N ASN A 1270 15.50 0.61 19.76
CA ASN A 1270 16.73 1.13 20.35
C ASN A 1270 16.95 0.61 21.78
N LEU A 1271 15.87 0.36 22.54
CA LEU A 1271 15.96 -0.31 23.83
C LEU A 1271 16.54 -1.72 23.68
N LEU A 1272 16.04 -2.48 22.71
CA LEU A 1272 16.52 -3.82 22.39
C LEU A 1272 18.00 -3.80 21.97
N ILE A 1273 18.37 -2.91 21.03
CA ILE A 1273 19.74 -2.72 20.56
C ILE A 1273 20.69 -2.39 21.71
N THR A 1274 20.32 -1.45 22.58
CA THR A 1274 21.15 -1.02 23.71
C THR A 1274 21.32 -2.14 24.74
N LEU A 1275 20.25 -2.86 25.07
CA LEU A 1275 20.30 -3.96 26.04
C LEU A 1275 21.09 -5.16 25.51
N LEU A 1276 20.87 -5.55 24.25
CA LEU A 1276 21.63 -6.62 23.62
C LEU A 1276 23.10 -6.22 23.43
N GLY A 1277 23.38 -4.99 23.01
CA GLY A 1277 24.74 -4.44 22.92
C GLY A 1277 25.47 -4.48 24.26
N LEU A 1278 24.80 -4.08 25.35
CA LEU A 1278 25.33 -4.17 26.71
C LEU A 1278 25.59 -5.62 27.15
N LEU A 1279 24.63 -6.53 26.92
CA LEU A 1279 24.78 -7.94 27.29
C LEU A 1279 25.94 -8.60 26.53
N HIS A 1280 26.01 -8.39 25.22
CA HIS A 1280 27.09 -8.94 24.40
C HIS A 1280 28.44 -8.30 24.72
N GLY A 1281 28.50 -6.97 24.89
CA GLY A 1281 29.73 -6.23 25.16
C GLY A 1281 30.32 -6.46 26.56
N LEU A 1282 29.48 -6.54 27.61
CA LEU A 1282 29.97 -6.64 29.00
C LEU A 1282 29.92 -8.05 29.59
N VAL A 1283 29.14 -8.98 29.02
CA VAL A 1283 29.02 -10.36 29.51
C VAL A 1283 29.70 -11.35 28.58
N PHE A 1284 29.27 -11.40 27.31
CA PHE A 1284 29.78 -12.39 26.35
C PHE A 1284 31.22 -12.10 25.91
N LEU A 1285 31.52 -10.84 25.56
CA LEU A 1285 32.82 -10.45 25.01
C LEU A 1285 34.00 -10.68 25.98
N PRO A 1286 33.93 -10.35 27.29
CA PRO A 1286 35.00 -10.71 28.22
C PRO A 1286 35.24 -12.21 28.34
N VAL A 1287 34.16 -13.01 28.30
CA VAL A 1287 34.25 -14.46 28.40
C VAL A 1287 34.91 -15.05 27.17
N ILE A 1288 34.51 -14.65 25.96
CA ILE A 1288 35.12 -15.15 24.72
C ILE A 1288 36.57 -14.68 24.56
N LEU A 1289 36.90 -13.44 24.95
CA LEU A 1289 38.29 -12.94 25.00
C LEU A 1289 39.16 -13.77 25.96
N SER A 1290 38.61 -14.22 27.09
CA SER A 1290 39.34 -15.08 28.04
C SER A 1290 39.69 -16.47 27.47
N TYR A 1291 38.99 -16.90 26.41
CA TYR A 1291 39.22 -18.18 25.74
C TYR A 1291 40.04 -18.05 24.44
N VAL A 1292 39.71 -17.11 23.56
CA VAL A 1292 40.24 -17.04 22.19
C VAL A 1292 40.79 -15.65 21.82
N GLY A 1293 41.06 -14.79 22.82
CA GLY A 1293 41.64 -13.47 22.57
C GLY A 1293 43.04 -13.50 21.92
N PRO A 1294 43.50 -12.40 21.31
CA PRO A 1294 44.84 -12.30 20.73
C PRO A 1294 45.93 -12.59 21.76
N ASP A 1295 47.12 -13.04 21.32
CA ASP A 1295 48.28 -13.24 22.19
C ASP A 1295 48.86 -11.90 22.67
N VAL A 1296 49.81 -11.91 23.62
CA VAL A 1296 50.47 -10.68 24.08
C VAL A 1296 51.40 -10.18 22.97
N ASN A 1297 51.29 -8.90 22.57
CA ASN A 1297 52.23 -8.32 21.61
C ASN A 1297 53.62 -8.21 22.28
N PRO A 1298 54.63 -8.96 21.80
CA PRO A 1298 55.95 -8.99 22.43
C PRO A 1298 56.65 -7.62 22.38
N ALA A 1299 56.34 -6.77 21.39
CA ALA A 1299 56.92 -5.43 21.29
C ALA A 1299 56.41 -4.50 22.40
N LEU A 1300 55.10 -4.54 22.70
CA LEU A 1300 54.49 -3.78 23.80
C LEU A 1300 55.03 -4.23 25.16
N ALA A 1301 55.10 -5.54 25.39
CA ALA A 1301 55.63 -6.09 26.64
C ALA A 1301 57.11 -5.71 26.87
N LEU A 1302 57.91 -5.72 25.79
CA LEU A 1302 59.33 -5.35 25.86
C LEU A 1302 59.54 -3.85 26.08
N GLU A 1303 58.70 -2.99 25.49
CA GLU A 1303 58.75 -1.55 25.75
C GLU A 1303 58.32 -1.22 27.18
N GLN A 1304 57.23 -1.82 27.68
CA GLN A 1304 56.82 -1.61 29.07
C GLN A 1304 57.91 -2.09 30.04
N LYS A 1305 58.53 -3.25 29.78
CA LYS A 1305 59.65 -3.73 30.59
C LYS A 1305 60.82 -2.73 30.57
N ARG A 1306 61.17 -2.16 29.41
CA ARG A 1306 62.19 -1.10 29.30
C ARG A 1306 61.78 0.17 30.05
N ALA A 1307 60.51 0.55 30.03
CA ALA A 1307 60.01 1.72 30.75
C ALA A 1307 60.02 1.50 32.27
N GLU A 1308 59.64 0.32 32.75
CA GLU A 1308 59.73 -0.07 34.15
C GLU A 1308 61.19 -0.14 34.61
N GLU A 1309 62.09 -0.72 33.80
CA GLU A 1309 63.54 -0.73 34.04
C GLU A 1309 64.11 0.70 34.05
N ALA A 1310 63.65 1.59 33.18
CA ALA A 1310 64.06 3.00 33.17
C ALA A 1310 63.57 3.77 34.41
N VAL A 1311 62.32 3.55 34.84
CA VAL A 1311 61.79 4.14 36.09
C VAL A 1311 62.54 3.60 37.30
N ALA A 1312 62.81 2.29 37.34
CA ALA A 1312 63.63 1.68 38.39
C ALA A 1312 65.05 2.26 38.39
N ALA A 1313 65.67 2.45 37.21
CA ALA A 1313 66.99 3.07 37.09
C ALA A 1313 67.00 4.53 37.56
N VAL A 1314 65.98 5.32 37.27
CA VAL A 1314 65.83 6.70 37.76
C VAL A 1314 65.62 6.74 39.28
N MET A 1315 64.80 5.84 39.83
CA MET A 1315 64.62 5.75 41.28
C MET A 1315 65.90 5.34 42.01
N VAL A 1316 66.72 4.47 41.41
CA VAL A 1316 68.04 4.10 41.95
C VAL A 1316 69.06 5.25 41.80
N ALA A 1317 68.99 6.03 40.72
CA ALA A 1317 69.89 7.17 40.48
C ALA A 1317 69.57 8.42 41.32
N SER A 1318 68.33 8.58 41.80
CA SER A 1318 67.91 9.71 42.66
C SER A 1318 68.26 9.56 44.15
N CYS A 1319 68.96 8.50 44.56
CA CYS A 1319 69.52 8.41 45.91
C CYS A 1319 70.97 8.94 45.93
N PRO A 1320 71.26 10.10 46.54
CA PRO A 1320 72.62 10.58 46.67
C PRO A 1320 73.39 9.73 47.70
N ASN A 1321 74.51 9.15 47.26
CA ASN A 1321 75.48 8.47 48.12
C ASN A 1321 75.91 9.38 49.30
N HIS A 1322 75.47 9.05 50.51
CA HIS A 1322 76.10 9.51 51.75
C HIS A 1322 76.78 8.31 52.43
N PRO A 1323 78.12 8.31 52.60
CA PRO A 1323 78.81 7.25 53.33
C PRO A 1323 79.08 7.69 54.78
N SER A 1324 78.44 7.06 55.77
CA SER A 1324 78.92 6.98 57.18
C SER A 1324 77.85 6.30 58.05
N ARG A 1325 78.02 5.05 58.52
CA ARG A 1325 78.67 4.58 59.77
C ARG A 1325 77.77 4.73 61.03
N VAL A 1326 77.68 3.65 61.83
CA VAL A 1326 77.21 3.57 63.25
C VAL A 1326 75.67 3.44 63.42
N SER A 1327 75.16 2.23 63.68
CA SER A 1327 74.86 1.55 64.98
C SER A 1327 73.66 2.11 65.76
N THR A 1328 72.65 1.25 65.92
CA THR A 1328 71.72 1.08 67.06
C THR A 1328 71.46 2.27 67.99
N ALA A 1329 70.22 2.80 67.98
CA ALA A 1329 69.30 2.88 69.14
C ALA A 1329 68.23 3.98 68.95
N ASP A 1330 66.98 3.59 69.21
CA ASP A 1330 65.90 4.31 69.90
C ASP A 1330 65.41 5.70 69.44
N ASN A 1331 64.14 5.74 69.01
CA ASN A 1331 63.10 6.73 69.35
C ASN A 1331 61.75 6.18 68.81
N ILE A 1332 60.95 5.45 69.59
CA ILE A 1332 59.87 5.95 70.47
C ILE A 1332 58.90 6.89 69.75
N TYR A 1333 57.76 6.35 69.30
CA TYR A 1333 56.40 6.75 69.69
C TYR A 1333 55.50 5.51 69.55
N VAL A 1334 55.04 4.96 70.67
CA VAL A 1334 54.19 3.76 70.76
C VAL A 1334 52.74 4.19 71.02
N ASN A 1335 51.76 3.57 70.35
CA ASN A 1335 50.43 3.43 70.94
C ASN A 1335 49.80 2.07 70.57
N HIS A 1336 49.50 1.31 71.62
CA HIS A 1336 48.83 0.02 71.68
C HIS A 1336 47.35 0.12 71.30
N SER A 1337 46.74 -0.94 70.74
CA SER A 1337 45.64 -1.67 71.41
C SER A 1337 45.02 -2.80 70.55
N PHE A 1338 44.74 -3.92 71.27
CA PHE A 1338 43.87 -5.07 70.97
C PHE A 1338 44.36 -6.24 70.07
N GLU A 1339 45.46 -6.87 70.51
CA GLU A 1339 45.51 -8.17 71.22
C GLU A 1339 44.58 -9.36 70.84
N GLY A 1340 45.24 -10.46 70.44
CA GLY A 1340 44.95 -11.85 70.84
C GLY A 1340 44.22 -12.73 69.82
N SER A 1341 44.57 -14.00 69.56
CA SER A 1341 45.66 -14.86 70.04
C SER A 1341 45.60 -16.20 69.29
N ILE A 1342 46.74 -16.62 68.72
CA ILE A 1342 47.35 -17.96 68.87
C ILE A 1342 46.82 -19.21 68.09
N LYS A 1343 47.84 -19.94 67.57
CA LYS A 1343 47.98 -21.37 67.17
C LYS A 1343 47.50 -21.76 65.76
N GLY A 1344 48.29 -22.42 64.91
CA GLY A 1344 49.65 -22.94 65.05
C GLY A 1344 49.93 -24.05 64.02
N ALA A 1345 51.23 -24.25 63.73
CA ALA A 1345 51.90 -25.44 63.18
C ALA A 1345 51.44 -25.94 61.79
N GLY A 1346 52.28 -25.93 60.75
CA GLY A 1346 53.54 -26.68 60.58
C GLY A 1346 53.42 -27.40 59.23
N ALA A 1347 54.43 -27.90 58.52
CA ALA A 1347 55.86 -28.07 58.74
C ALA A 1347 56.36 -28.68 57.39
N ILE A 1348 57.49 -28.23 56.82
CA ILE A 1348 58.78 -28.98 56.78
C ILE A 1348 59.16 -29.52 55.38
N SER A 1349 60.14 -28.82 54.77
CA SER A 1349 61.39 -29.38 54.19
C SER A 1349 61.34 -30.03 52.78
N ASN A 1350 62.38 -30.01 51.91
CA ASN A 1350 63.82 -30.05 52.16
C ASN A 1350 64.67 -29.95 50.84
N PHE A 1351 65.90 -29.40 50.95
CA PHE A 1351 67.16 -29.61 50.16
C PHE A 1351 67.45 -28.97 48.75
N LEU A 1352 68.07 -27.77 48.75
CA LEU A 1352 69.49 -27.38 48.42
C LEU A 1352 70.30 -28.11 47.28
N PRO A 1353 71.44 -27.57 46.76
CA PRO A 1353 71.66 -26.39 45.86
C PRO A 1353 72.73 -26.64 44.74
N ASN A 1354 72.89 -25.76 43.73
CA ASN A 1354 74.20 -25.23 43.26
C ASN A 1354 74.15 -24.47 41.91
N ASN A 1355 74.80 -23.29 41.94
CA ASN A 1355 75.59 -22.63 40.90
C ASN A 1355 74.96 -22.18 39.56
N GLY A 1356 74.90 -20.85 39.36
CA GLY A 1356 75.12 -20.27 38.04
C GLY A 1356 74.52 -18.88 37.77
N ARG A 1357 75.20 -17.82 38.25
CA ARG A 1357 75.33 -16.47 37.65
C ARG A 1357 74.10 -15.69 37.13
N GLN A 1358 73.92 -14.53 37.77
CA GLN A 1358 73.65 -13.19 37.21
C GLN A 1358 72.42 -12.93 36.31
N PHE A 1359 71.66 -11.92 36.77
CA PHE A 1359 70.53 -11.19 36.18
C PHE A 1359 69.13 -11.78 36.37
#